data_AF-A0A9W6IKN7-F1
#
_entry.id   AF-A0A9W6IKN7-F1
#
_cell.length_a   1.000
_cell.length_b   1.000
_cell.length_c   1.000
_cell.angle_alpha   90.00
_cell.angle_beta   90.00
_cell.angle_gamma   90.00
#
_symmetry.space_group_name_H-M   'P 1'
#
loop_
_entity.id
_entity.type
_entity.pdbx_description
1 polymer ?
#
loop_
_entity_poly.entity_id
_entity_poly.type
_entity_poly.pdbx_seq_one_letter_code
_entity_poly.pdbx_strand_id
1 'polypeptide(L)'
;MGKSTLLLQLKDVEGYALCTARKLLITPDPKSLLGSATTLVIDALDEVPAQREGDAVDSVLRRLAELGLPRFILSCRVSDWRSATAIQGIADIYDSAPLELHLDPLNRADAIEYLSHSIGNEEAERAIQHFEERGLSGLWRNPQTLELVSKVAERGQLPDSKGQLFSDATKLLRIEHRKEKSVTPLANLPEKEVLDAAGAGFATLIVAGKEALSRETPPSDVDTALAEASALPAAARLNDVLDSRLFEARSPDRFTYAHRALGEFLGARWLAEQADTPRKQRRILELLNSPSLVPASLRGIHAWLAWHSPALADKIIASDPMGVIEYGDADTLTAQQGRALLNALFELSNENPRFRGWSEYRVRGLAQAGMLAEVRDVVRDASVEFGLRLLVLQALEGSDLTPLLHAELLALLLDKDAIFALRSEAGDRLIEVTGATDWPEIVRNLVDEAGESSARLASELMHKLGYAQFDDALVLDMIRSNLVRVEHTVGVYFSLQHKFPQDRLETLLDGLPALRDSLGDSLEPRINDAVADLAFALIARRLDGSPPRADQLWSWLCPFDFSRGVERESRKAISTALAADKELRQSVQRHVLLELQNDMNVWQRTLRMREAAPGLSPNEDDLLWLLNQIEDSDPRWRELVDLSRHGPEEGAKVRSAAERFATNDEARNWLAELARPRVPEWQIKQERQERERASRKAADWERHRTEFGASIDGLRAGEYRLIANPAKAYLGLFGDMRDESKDGPERIEAWLGAELKNAALEGFEAFLKRQPLKPTATDISTSYAEGRHWEAAFVIVAALAERVRVERGFDDLADDCVMAGYVELYLNSIRDRAEIDALHSLLAKELRRREKWEATLRLLFEPQLVAGRRHVSGLYSFLGSEEDGALVDKLCAEWLPKFPQMSDEAEREIVDRMLSSSVGSRTLRALLPKRLVESMSRERRHVWDAIGIILDFEATRARLGQAGSVDQDLFWNLRARLSDRGTTQPIRSLSSTQLAWIIETFRSLFPYTDRPTGGWTGDRNEWEATEYLVALINRLGDDTAADATAALVALRDAPRDGYTYHLRVALAEQKRKRVEAEWFTPDIATFAAAVTDLAPTTAPQLQAVMLEELKLVQAKITGDPRDWYKDFFHESGAPKGEEDCRDTILKMFGNLPFGIQASPEGHLADDKRCDIECTLPGVMVPIEVKGQWHKDLWTAADRQLDLLYTNDWRAERGIYLVLWFGLTAAKKLKQPPSGVDTPVTAEQLQTALAEQSATTREGRTEIFVLDITRPA
;
A
#
# COMPACT_ATOMS: atom_id res chain seq x y z
N MET A 1 10.02 21.58 16.51
CA MET A 1 10.42 20.16 16.24
C MET A 1 9.44 19.54 15.23
N GLY A 2 9.85 18.58 14.40
CA GLY A 2 8.98 17.87 13.42
C GLY A 2 9.62 17.62 12.05
N LYS A 3 8.82 17.15 11.07
CA LYS A 3 9.26 16.83 9.69
C LYS A 3 10.04 17.98 9.03
N SER A 4 9.41 19.15 8.94
CA SER A 4 10.04 20.34 8.35
C SER A 4 11.30 20.78 9.08
N THR A 5 11.35 20.67 10.43
CA THR A 5 12.56 20.98 11.19
C THR A 5 13.70 20.03 10.84
N LEU A 6 13.41 18.73 10.70
CA LEU A 6 14.38 17.70 10.35
C LEU A 6 14.90 17.91 8.91
N LEU A 7 14.01 18.28 7.98
CA LEU A 7 14.40 18.61 6.61
C LEU A 7 15.18 19.93 6.51
N LEU A 8 14.86 20.94 7.32
CA LEU A 8 15.60 22.21 7.37
C LEU A 8 17.05 22.02 7.78
N GLN A 9 17.36 21.04 8.65
CA GLN A 9 18.73 20.72 9.03
C GLN A 9 19.58 20.24 7.85
N LEU A 10 18.96 19.76 6.77
CA LEU A 10 19.65 19.37 5.54
C LEU A 10 19.99 20.55 4.63
N LYS A 11 19.41 21.73 4.86
CA LYS A 11 19.63 22.92 4.00
C LYS A 11 21.09 23.36 3.96
N ASP A 12 21.80 23.23 5.07
CA ASP A 12 23.20 23.66 5.20
C ASP A 12 24.21 22.52 4.95
N VAL A 13 23.73 21.35 4.52
CA VAL A 13 24.56 20.19 4.20
C VAL A 13 24.96 20.22 2.72
N GLU A 14 26.26 20.07 2.45
CA GLU A 14 26.77 20.06 1.08
C GLU A 14 26.11 18.97 0.23
N GLY A 15 25.63 19.36 -0.96
CA GLY A 15 24.96 18.45 -1.89
C GLY A 15 23.43 18.36 -1.75
N TYR A 16 22.81 19.10 -0.83
CA TYR A 16 21.35 19.19 -0.66
C TYR A 16 20.81 20.58 -1.02
N ALA A 17 19.62 20.63 -1.62
CA ALA A 17 18.86 21.86 -1.86
C ALA A 17 17.42 21.69 -1.34
N LEU A 18 16.86 22.70 -0.69
CA LEU A 18 15.54 22.64 -0.06
C LEU A 18 14.53 23.52 -0.80
N CYS A 19 13.35 22.97 -1.13
CA CYS A 19 12.19 23.72 -1.60
C CYS A 19 10.88 23.13 -1.02
N THR A 20 9.79 23.90 -1.09
CA THR A 20 8.45 23.35 -0.82
C THR A 20 7.92 22.67 -2.09
N ALA A 21 7.05 21.67 -1.93
CA ALA A 21 6.41 20.99 -3.05
C ALA A 21 5.69 21.99 -3.98
N ARG A 22 4.98 22.97 -3.41
CA ARG A 22 4.32 24.02 -4.18
C ARG A 22 5.30 24.85 -5.00
N LYS A 23 6.41 25.31 -4.39
CA LYS A 23 7.44 26.09 -5.08
C LYS A 23 8.03 25.33 -6.27
N LEU A 24 8.25 24.01 -6.12
CA LEU A 24 8.74 23.16 -7.21
C LEU A 24 7.78 23.13 -8.41
N LEU A 25 6.46 23.07 -8.15
CA LEU A 25 5.44 22.95 -9.19
C LEU A 25 5.22 24.24 -9.99
N ILE A 26 5.30 25.40 -9.33
CA ILE A 26 5.00 26.69 -9.95
C ILE A 26 6.24 27.39 -10.54
N THR A 27 7.44 27.04 -10.07
CA THR A 27 8.67 27.71 -10.54
C THR A 27 8.87 27.36 -12.02
N PRO A 28 8.95 28.32 -12.95
CA PRO A 28 9.03 28.02 -14.38
C PRO A 28 10.24 27.16 -14.77
N ASP A 29 11.42 27.48 -14.23
CA ASP A 29 12.65 26.69 -14.40
C ASP A 29 13.03 25.98 -13.09
N PRO A 30 12.77 24.67 -12.96
CA PRO A 30 13.02 23.95 -11.72
C PRO A 30 14.53 23.78 -11.47
N LYS A 31 15.38 23.88 -12.49
CA LYS A 31 16.85 23.74 -12.35
C LYS A 31 17.44 24.80 -11.43
N SER A 32 16.82 25.97 -11.38
CA SER A 32 17.19 27.05 -10.45
C SER A 32 17.07 26.65 -8.98
N LEU A 33 16.18 25.71 -8.65
CA LEU A 33 15.96 25.23 -7.28
C LEU A 33 17.01 24.21 -6.83
N LEU A 34 17.52 23.40 -7.76
CA LEU A 34 18.55 22.39 -7.49
C LEU A 34 19.96 23.02 -7.44
N GLY A 35 20.26 23.98 -8.32
CA GLY A 35 21.58 24.61 -8.39
C GLY A 35 22.70 23.59 -8.63
N SER A 36 23.70 23.56 -7.75
CA SER A 36 24.80 22.58 -7.77
C SER A 36 24.61 21.37 -6.85
N ALA A 37 23.42 21.23 -6.23
CA ALA A 37 23.13 20.11 -5.33
C ALA A 37 22.86 18.82 -6.10
N THR A 38 23.06 17.67 -5.43
CA THR A 38 22.79 16.33 -5.99
C THR A 38 21.49 15.72 -5.48
N THR A 39 20.92 16.30 -4.41
CA THR A 39 19.70 15.82 -3.76
C THR A 39 18.74 16.98 -3.51
N LEU A 40 17.48 16.84 -3.93
CA LEU A 40 16.42 17.81 -3.69
C LEU A 40 15.56 17.39 -2.50
N VAL A 41 15.49 18.24 -1.48
CA VAL A 41 14.63 18.07 -0.32
C VAL A 41 13.36 18.87 -0.56
N ILE A 42 12.22 18.17 -0.61
CA ILE A 42 10.91 18.70 -0.96
C ILE A 42 10.02 18.59 0.27
N ASP A 43 9.67 19.73 0.86
CA ASP A 43 8.85 19.78 2.08
C ASP A 43 7.36 20.08 1.76
N ALA A 44 6.47 19.59 2.63
CA ALA A 44 5.05 19.94 2.69
C ALA A 44 4.24 19.61 1.41
N LEU A 45 4.28 18.35 0.97
CA LEU A 45 3.41 17.88 -0.11
C LEU A 45 1.91 18.08 0.20
N ASP A 46 1.53 17.98 1.48
CA ASP A 46 0.15 18.14 1.97
C ASP A 46 -0.40 19.57 1.80
N GLU A 47 0.45 20.54 1.46
CA GLU A 47 0.05 21.93 1.18
C GLU A 47 -0.21 22.19 -0.32
N VAL A 48 -0.05 21.16 -1.17
CA VAL A 48 -0.32 21.25 -2.61
C VAL A 48 -1.74 20.76 -2.90
N PRO A 49 -2.59 21.56 -3.55
CA PRO A 49 -3.87 21.08 -4.07
C PRO A 49 -3.62 20.07 -5.19
N ALA A 50 -4.20 18.86 -5.10
CA ALA A 50 -3.88 17.73 -5.98
C ALA A 50 -5.15 17.17 -6.63
N GLN A 51 -5.14 16.96 -7.95
CA GLN A 51 -6.33 16.53 -8.69
C GLN A 51 -6.69 15.05 -8.48
N ARG A 52 -5.76 14.22 -7.98
CA ARG A 52 -5.92 12.80 -7.59
C ARG A 52 -5.05 12.45 -6.38
N GLU A 53 -5.40 11.40 -5.63
CA GLU A 53 -4.45 10.77 -4.70
C GLU A 53 -3.25 10.21 -5.47
N GLY A 54 -2.05 10.72 -5.17
CA GLY A 54 -0.84 10.47 -5.95
C GLY A 54 -0.52 11.57 -6.97
N ASP A 55 -1.45 12.46 -7.36
CA ASP A 55 -1.16 13.51 -8.35
C ASP A 55 -0.17 14.56 -7.84
N ALA A 56 -0.17 14.82 -6.53
CA ALA A 56 0.85 15.69 -5.93
C ALA A 56 2.24 15.07 -6.13
N VAL A 57 2.35 13.75 -5.93
CA VAL A 57 3.57 12.96 -6.15
C VAL A 57 3.91 12.92 -7.63
N ASP A 58 2.97 12.62 -8.52
CA ASP A 58 3.18 12.57 -9.98
C ASP A 58 3.57 13.94 -10.56
N SER A 59 2.98 15.02 -10.05
CA SER A 59 3.33 16.38 -10.45
C SER A 59 4.76 16.72 -9.99
N VAL A 60 5.13 16.32 -8.77
CA VAL A 60 6.51 16.44 -8.27
C VAL A 60 7.46 15.57 -9.11
N LEU A 61 7.10 14.32 -9.42
CA LEU A 61 7.89 13.41 -10.26
C LEU A 61 8.08 13.96 -11.67
N ARG A 62 7.05 14.59 -12.27
CA ARG A 62 7.17 15.26 -13.56
C ARG A 62 8.21 16.38 -13.51
N ARG A 63 8.22 17.20 -12.45
CA ARG A 63 9.24 18.25 -12.27
C ARG A 63 10.63 17.66 -11.98
N LEU A 64 10.71 16.54 -11.25
CA LEU A 64 11.97 15.82 -11.01
C LEU A 64 12.52 15.20 -12.31
N ALA A 65 11.66 14.73 -13.21
CA ALA A 65 12.07 14.25 -14.53
C ALA A 65 12.69 15.37 -15.38
N GLU A 66 12.14 16.58 -15.33
CA GLU A 66 12.75 17.76 -15.98
C GLU A 66 14.13 18.14 -15.41
N LEU A 67 14.39 17.79 -14.14
CA LEU A 67 15.67 17.95 -13.46
C LEU A 67 16.68 16.85 -13.77
N GLY A 68 16.32 15.85 -14.58
CA GLY A 68 17.16 14.69 -14.86
C GLY A 68 17.19 13.66 -13.72
N LEU A 69 16.09 13.54 -12.98
CA LEU A 69 15.86 12.55 -11.92
C LEU A 69 16.94 12.58 -10.81
N PRO A 70 17.17 13.74 -10.14
CA PRO A 70 18.06 13.78 -8.99
C PRO A 70 17.51 12.92 -7.85
N ARG A 71 18.38 12.58 -6.87
CA ARG A 71 17.89 12.00 -5.62
C ARG A 71 16.95 13.00 -4.94
N PHE A 72 15.92 12.51 -4.26
CA PHE A 72 15.01 13.40 -3.55
C PHE A 72 14.61 12.85 -2.18
N ILE A 73 14.20 13.76 -1.29
CA ILE A 73 13.53 13.46 -0.03
C ILE A 73 12.21 14.22 -0.06
N LEU A 74 11.09 13.55 0.20
CA LEU A 74 9.76 14.16 0.15
C LEU A 74 9.05 13.97 1.50
N SER A 75 8.56 15.04 2.10
CA SER A 75 7.70 14.97 3.29
C SER A 75 6.23 15.20 2.93
N CYS A 76 5.33 14.48 3.60
CA CYS A 76 3.88 14.56 3.42
C CYS A 76 3.16 14.04 4.68
N ARG A 77 1.83 14.15 4.76
CA ARG A 77 1.02 13.43 5.77
C ARG A 77 0.71 12.01 5.30
N VAL A 78 0.41 11.12 6.24
CA VAL A 78 0.10 9.71 5.96
C VAL A 78 -1.14 9.57 5.08
N SER A 79 -2.14 10.44 5.25
CA SER A 79 -3.34 10.49 4.39
C SER A 79 -2.99 10.76 2.92
N ASP A 80 -1.95 11.54 2.67
CA ASP A 80 -1.63 12.06 1.34
C ASP A 80 -0.56 11.22 0.61
N TRP A 81 0.03 10.25 1.32
CA TRP A 81 1.05 9.32 0.81
C TRP A 81 0.47 8.00 0.27
N ARG A 82 -0.69 7.57 0.79
CA ARG A 82 -1.15 6.17 0.70
C ARG A 82 -2.00 5.85 -0.54
N SER A 83 -1.45 6.02 -1.74
CA SER A 83 -1.95 5.29 -2.92
C SER A 83 -0.89 4.27 -3.39
N ALA A 84 -1.30 3.02 -3.62
CA ALA A 84 -0.43 1.97 -4.17
C ALA A 84 0.20 2.41 -5.52
N THR A 85 -0.44 3.35 -6.21
CA THR A 85 -0.02 3.98 -7.46
C THR A 85 1.20 4.89 -7.29
N ALA A 86 1.35 5.61 -6.17
CA ALA A 86 2.50 6.51 -5.96
C ALA A 86 3.81 5.74 -5.74
N ILE A 87 3.77 4.63 -4.98
CA ILE A 87 4.92 3.74 -4.76
C ILE A 87 5.33 3.09 -6.08
N GLN A 88 4.36 2.58 -6.83
CA GLN A 88 4.60 1.96 -8.13
C GLN A 88 5.13 3.00 -9.15
N GLY A 89 4.54 4.19 -9.21
CA GLY A 89 4.99 5.26 -10.12
C GLY A 89 6.42 5.75 -9.83
N ILE A 90 6.82 5.84 -8.55
CA ILE A 90 8.22 6.13 -8.20
C ILE A 90 9.13 4.98 -8.64
N ALA A 91 8.75 3.73 -8.37
CA ALA A 91 9.52 2.56 -8.77
C ALA A 91 9.69 2.45 -10.28
N ASP A 92 8.65 2.81 -11.04
CA ASP A 92 8.64 2.80 -12.50
C ASP A 92 9.56 3.88 -13.11
N ILE A 93 9.78 5.00 -12.41
CA ILE A 93 10.62 6.13 -12.91
C ILE A 93 12.07 6.04 -12.42
N TYR A 94 12.31 5.57 -11.19
CA TYR A 94 13.63 5.51 -10.55
C TYR A 94 14.25 4.10 -10.53
N ASP A 95 13.64 3.12 -11.19
CA ASP A 95 14.02 1.69 -11.20
C ASP A 95 14.22 1.09 -9.79
N SER A 96 13.59 1.69 -8.78
CA SER A 96 13.73 1.31 -7.37
C SER A 96 12.57 1.83 -6.54
N ALA A 97 12.07 0.99 -5.63
CA ALA A 97 11.00 1.38 -4.71
C ALA A 97 11.48 2.48 -3.74
N PRO A 98 10.62 3.46 -3.40
CA PRO A 98 10.95 4.47 -2.40
C PRO A 98 11.17 3.85 -1.02
N LEU A 99 12.09 4.40 -0.23
CA LEU A 99 12.24 4.08 1.18
C LEU A 99 11.24 4.89 2.00
N GLU A 100 10.25 4.22 2.59
CA GLU A 100 9.27 4.85 3.47
C GLU A 100 9.78 4.93 4.90
N LEU A 101 9.71 6.12 5.49
CA LEU A 101 10.09 6.37 6.87
C LEU A 101 8.94 7.06 7.61
N HIS A 102 8.53 6.48 8.73
CA HIS A 102 7.55 7.08 9.64
C HIS A 102 8.27 7.70 10.84
N LEU A 103 7.87 8.92 11.20
CA LEU A 103 8.26 9.50 12.49
C LEU A 103 7.30 8.98 13.55
N ASP A 104 7.84 8.19 14.48
CA ASP A 104 7.07 7.71 15.62
C ASP A 104 6.69 8.88 16.56
N PRO A 105 5.54 8.78 17.25
CA PRO A 105 5.20 9.73 18.29
C PRO A 105 6.24 9.71 19.41
N LEU A 106 6.44 10.86 20.06
CA LEU A 106 7.32 10.95 21.23
C LEU A 106 6.84 9.99 22.31
N ASN A 107 7.79 9.28 22.93
CA ASN A 107 7.48 8.47 24.10
C ASN A 107 7.44 9.35 25.36
N ARG A 108 6.95 8.79 26.47
CA ARG A 108 6.77 9.52 27.72
C ARG A 108 8.10 10.09 28.26
N ALA A 109 9.19 9.32 28.15
CA ALA A 109 10.51 9.75 28.60
C ALA A 109 11.04 10.92 27.76
N ASP A 110 10.90 10.86 26.43
CA ASP A 110 11.31 11.96 25.54
C ASP A 110 10.57 13.26 25.87
N ALA A 111 9.26 13.16 26.15
CA ALA A 111 8.43 14.32 26.47
C ALA A 111 8.80 14.93 27.83
N ILE A 112 9.08 14.10 28.84
CA ILE A 112 9.57 14.54 30.15
C ILE A 112 10.94 15.20 30.00
N GLU A 113 11.87 14.59 29.27
CA GLU A 113 13.20 15.14 29.02
C GLU A 113 13.09 16.53 28.37
N TYR A 114 12.29 16.65 27.31
CA TYR A 114 12.07 17.93 26.65
C TYR A 114 11.49 19.01 27.59
N LEU A 115 10.44 18.68 28.34
CA LEU A 115 9.80 19.62 29.28
C LEU A 115 10.69 19.96 30.48
N SER A 116 11.54 19.02 30.91
CA SER A 116 12.43 19.22 32.06
C SER A 116 13.38 20.40 31.87
N HIS A 117 13.76 20.71 30.62
CA HIS A 117 14.63 21.84 30.30
C HIS A 117 13.98 23.20 30.59
N SER A 118 12.64 23.31 30.54
CA SER A 118 11.91 24.56 30.79
C SER A 118 11.29 24.64 32.19
N ILE A 119 10.70 23.55 32.69
CA ILE A 119 9.92 23.55 33.94
C ILE A 119 10.47 22.62 35.04
N GLY A 120 11.54 21.87 34.76
CA GLY A 120 12.13 20.88 35.67
C GLY A 120 11.41 19.53 35.66
N ASN A 121 12.11 18.47 36.11
CA ASN A 121 11.62 17.08 36.03
C ASN A 121 10.27 16.86 36.75
N GLU A 122 10.11 17.33 37.98
CA GLU A 122 8.88 17.07 38.75
C GLU A 122 7.64 17.74 38.15
N GLU A 123 7.81 18.94 37.59
CA GLU A 123 6.70 19.66 36.95
C GLU A 123 6.41 19.08 35.56
N ALA A 124 7.44 18.64 34.83
CA ALA A 124 7.28 17.89 33.59
C ALA A 124 6.46 16.61 33.80
N GLU A 125 6.79 15.83 34.84
CA GLU A 125 6.06 14.63 35.22
C GLU A 125 4.59 14.94 35.54
N ARG A 126 4.33 15.99 36.33
CA ARG A 126 2.98 16.44 36.67
C ARG A 126 2.21 16.93 35.44
N ALA A 127 2.86 17.63 34.51
CA ALA A 127 2.24 18.09 33.28
C ALA A 127 1.82 16.94 32.37
N ILE A 128 2.72 15.97 32.16
CA ILE A 128 2.43 14.77 31.38
C ILE A 128 1.29 13.97 32.03
N GLN A 129 1.35 13.76 33.35
CA GLN A 129 0.30 13.07 34.10
C GLN A 129 -1.06 13.78 33.98
N HIS A 130 -1.10 15.11 34.09
CA HIS A 130 -2.33 15.89 33.95
C HIS A 130 -3.03 15.64 32.61
N PHE A 131 -2.27 15.57 31.52
CA PHE A 131 -2.81 15.27 30.19
C PHE A 131 -3.20 13.79 30.05
N GLU A 132 -2.42 12.86 30.62
CA GLU A 132 -2.76 11.43 30.63
C GLU A 132 -4.09 11.16 31.35
N GLU A 133 -4.29 11.71 32.56
CA GLU A 133 -5.52 11.61 33.34
C GLU A 133 -6.74 12.18 32.60
N ARG A 134 -6.51 13.16 31.73
CA ARG A 134 -7.55 13.80 30.90
C ARG A 134 -7.66 13.20 29.51
N GLY A 135 -6.95 12.10 29.22
CA GLY A 135 -6.99 11.44 27.92
C GLY A 135 -6.36 12.25 26.78
N LEU A 136 -5.66 13.34 27.08
CA LEU A 136 -5.04 14.29 26.16
C LEU A 136 -3.57 13.94 25.86
N SER A 137 -3.17 12.68 25.99
CA SER A 137 -1.78 12.24 25.77
C SER A 137 -1.26 12.56 24.37
N GLY A 138 -2.15 12.63 23.38
CA GLY A 138 -1.83 13.09 22.02
C GLY A 138 -1.17 14.47 21.96
N LEU A 139 -1.44 15.36 22.93
CA LEU A 139 -0.85 16.71 22.98
C LEU A 139 0.65 16.69 23.30
N TRP A 140 1.14 15.74 24.10
CA TRP A 140 2.57 15.64 24.39
C TRP A 140 3.29 14.63 23.49
N ARG A 141 2.58 13.64 22.93
CA ARG A 141 3.13 12.68 21.96
C ARG A 141 3.50 13.33 20.62
N ASN A 142 2.85 14.44 20.27
CA ASN A 142 3.18 15.22 19.07
C ASN A 142 4.16 16.36 19.42
N PRO A 143 5.35 16.43 18.77
CA PRO A 143 6.35 17.45 19.06
C PRO A 143 5.87 18.90 18.93
N GLN A 144 4.94 19.18 18.01
CA GLN A 144 4.42 20.54 17.80
C GLN A 144 3.52 20.97 18.95
N THR A 145 2.59 20.11 19.37
CA THR A 145 1.72 20.41 20.51
C THR A 145 2.49 20.37 21.83
N LEU A 146 3.55 19.54 21.94
CA LEU A 146 4.44 19.52 23.10
C LEU A 146 5.19 20.86 23.29
N GLU A 147 5.58 21.50 22.20
CA GLU A 147 6.17 22.84 22.24
C GLU A 147 5.18 23.88 22.81
N LEU A 148 3.91 23.80 22.40
CA LEU A 148 2.85 24.65 22.98
C LEU A 148 2.60 24.33 24.46
N VAL A 149 2.56 23.04 24.82
CA VAL A 149 2.43 22.56 26.20
C VAL A 149 3.55 23.13 27.06
N SER A 150 4.80 23.08 26.59
CA SER A 150 5.96 23.65 27.28
C SER A 150 5.74 25.12 27.61
N LYS A 151 5.27 25.92 26.63
CA LYS A 151 5.00 27.35 26.83
C LYS A 151 3.88 27.63 27.82
N VAL A 152 2.82 26.83 27.81
CA VAL A 152 1.68 27.00 28.73
C VAL A 152 2.07 26.53 30.15
N ALA A 153 2.75 25.40 30.26
CA ALA A 153 3.21 24.82 31.52
C ALA A 153 4.22 25.73 32.26
N GLU A 154 5.05 26.50 31.56
CA GLU A 154 5.94 27.53 32.15
C GLU A 154 5.19 28.55 33.05
N ARG A 155 3.85 28.70 32.88
CA ARG A 155 3.01 29.58 33.72
C ARG A 155 2.23 28.86 34.83
N GLY A 156 2.27 27.53 34.88
CA GLY A 156 1.68 26.71 35.94
C GLY A 156 0.20 26.34 35.81
N GLN A 157 -0.56 26.94 34.89
CA GLN A 157 -1.95 26.50 34.61
C GLN A 157 -1.97 25.63 33.35
N LEU A 158 -2.28 24.34 33.52
CA LEU A 158 -2.36 23.38 32.42
C LEU A 158 -3.79 23.36 31.82
N PRO A 159 -3.92 23.28 30.49
CA PRO A 159 -5.21 23.28 29.81
C PRO A 159 -5.95 21.94 29.99
N ASP A 160 -7.28 22.00 29.98
CA ASP A 160 -8.17 20.84 30.11
C ASP A 160 -8.67 20.30 28.76
N SER A 161 -8.35 20.97 27.64
CA SER A 161 -8.70 20.53 26.29
C SER A 161 -7.69 21.01 25.24
N LYS A 162 -7.75 20.43 24.03
CA LYS A 162 -6.94 20.86 22.89
C LYS A 162 -7.27 22.31 22.51
N GLY A 163 -8.55 22.68 22.42
CA GLY A 163 -8.97 24.06 22.16
C GLY A 163 -8.47 25.05 23.21
N GLN A 164 -8.46 24.66 24.49
CA GLN A 164 -7.91 25.48 25.55
C GLN A 164 -6.38 25.64 25.43
N LEU A 165 -5.64 24.57 25.11
CA LEU A 165 -4.19 24.64 24.86
C LEU A 165 -3.87 25.68 23.78
N PHE A 166 -4.58 25.63 22.64
CA PHE A 166 -4.39 26.58 21.55
C PHE A 166 -4.81 28.01 21.95
N SER A 167 -5.91 28.17 22.70
CA SER A 167 -6.33 29.46 23.25
C SER A 167 -5.26 30.06 24.15
N ASP A 168 -4.68 29.30 25.07
CA ASP A 168 -3.71 29.80 26.03
C ASP A 168 -2.33 30.00 25.38
N ALA A 169 -1.92 29.12 24.48
CA ALA A 169 -0.68 29.27 23.71
C ALA A 169 -0.70 30.54 22.85
N THR A 170 -1.80 30.84 22.16
CA THR A 170 -1.90 32.05 21.32
C THR A 170 -1.84 33.34 22.14
N LYS A 171 -2.45 33.37 23.33
CA LYS A 171 -2.33 34.51 24.28
C LYS A 171 -0.88 34.74 24.73
N LEU A 172 -0.10 33.67 24.89
CA LEU A 172 1.31 33.75 25.27
C LEU A 172 2.20 34.20 24.11
N LEU A 173 2.00 33.63 22.93
CA LEU A 173 2.81 33.90 21.74
C LEU A 173 2.57 35.31 21.16
N ARG A 174 1.48 35.98 21.54
CA ARG A 174 1.23 37.40 21.24
C ARG A 174 2.39 38.34 21.64
N ILE A 175 3.15 38.00 22.68
CA ILE A 175 4.22 38.87 23.21
C ILE A 175 5.47 38.81 22.32
N GLU A 176 6.13 39.95 22.14
CA GLU A 176 7.29 40.19 21.25
C GLU A 176 8.49 39.23 21.48
N HIS A 177 9.26 38.98 20.41
CA HIS A 177 10.47 38.15 20.43
C HIS A 177 11.64 38.72 21.26
N ARG A 178 11.76 40.04 21.45
CA ARG A 178 12.94 40.68 22.05
C ARG A 178 12.60 41.44 23.34
N LYS A 179 13.23 41.07 24.46
CA LYS A 179 13.04 41.73 25.78
C LYS A 179 13.61 43.16 25.88
N GLU A 180 14.35 43.64 24.87
CA GLU A 180 15.18 44.86 24.96
C GLU A 180 14.51 46.14 24.43
N LYS A 181 13.27 46.10 23.94
CA LYS A 181 12.52 47.29 23.52
C LYS A 181 11.19 47.40 24.27
N SER A 182 11.18 48.06 25.41
CA SER A 182 9.97 48.32 26.20
C SER A 182 9.01 49.38 25.58
N VAL A 183 9.25 49.81 24.34
CA VAL A 183 8.50 50.88 23.65
C VAL A 183 8.24 50.49 22.19
N THR A 184 7.53 49.38 21.96
CA THR A 184 7.06 48.97 20.62
C THR A 184 5.54 49.16 20.51
N PRO A 185 4.99 49.39 19.29
CA PRO A 185 3.54 49.47 19.08
C PRO A 185 2.81 48.23 19.60
N LEU A 186 3.38 47.03 19.41
CA LEU A 186 2.84 45.74 19.88
C LEU A 186 2.63 45.70 21.39
N ALA A 187 3.58 46.19 22.19
CA ALA A 187 3.50 46.15 23.65
C ALA A 187 2.32 46.94 24.24
N ASN A 188 1.78 47.91 23.48
CA ASN A 188 0.66 48.76 23.89
C ASN A 188 -0.69 48.30 23.31
N LEU A 189 -0.71 47.24 22.49
CA LEU A 189 -1.95 46.75 21.88
C LEU A 189 -2.74 45.83 22.84
N PRO A 190 -4.07 46.01 22.92
CA PRO A 190 -4.95 45.06 23.61
C PRO A 190 -4.84 43.65 23.03
N GLU A 191 -5.03 42.64 23.89
CA GLU A 191 -4.97 41.23 23.48
C GLU A 191 -5.87 40.93 22.27
N LYS A 192 -7.11 41.41 22.33
CA LYS A 192 -8.09 41.20 21.27
C LYS A 192 -7.58 41.77 19.94
N GLU A 193 -7.09 43.00 19.90
CA GLU A 193 -6.57 43.61 18.67
C GLU A 193 -5.39 42.84 18.07
N VAL A 194 -4.49 42.31 18.90
CA VAL A 194 -3.36 41.51 18.41
C VAL A 194 -3.85 40.21 17.76
N LEU A 195 -4.73 39.49 18.45
CA LEU A 195 -5.21 38.19 18.00
C LEU A 195 -6.15 38.32 16.79
N ASP A 196 -6.97 39.36 16.72
CA ASP A 196 -7.87 39.61 15.60
C ASP A 196 -7.07 39.98 14.35
N ALA A 197 -6.05 40.84 14.48
CA ALA A 197 -5.18 41.21 13.36
C ALA A 197 -4.39 39.99 12.86
N ALA A 198 -3.79 39.21 13.77
CA ALA A 198 -3.10 37.97 13.41
C ALA A 198 -4.04 36.96 12.74
N GLY A 199 -5.25 36.78 13.29
CA GLY A 199 -6.28 35.89 12.76
C GLY A 199 -6.71 36.28 11.34
N ALA A 200 -6.93 37.57 11.06
CA ALA A 200 -7.25 38.05 9.72
C ALA A 200 -6.11 37.74 8.72
N GLY A 201 -4.86 37.97 9.12
CA GLY A 201 -3.68 37.66 8.31
C GLY A 201 -3.57 36.16 8.01
N PHE A 202 -3.75 35.30 9.00
CA PHE A 202 -3.68 33.84 8.82
C PHE A 202 -4.85 33.28 8.03
N ALA A 203 -6.07 33.75 8.26
CA ALA A 203 -7.23 33.40 7.45
C ALA A 203 -6.99 33.77 5.97
N THR A 204 -6.40 34.94 5.71
CA THR A 204 -6.02 35.35 4.34
C THR A 204 -5.03 34.37 3.73
N LEU A 205 -3.95 34.01 4.44
CA LEU A 205 -2.94 33.06 3.93
C LEU A 205 -3.56 31.68 3.63
N ILE A 206 -4.44 31.19 4.50
CA ILE A 206 -5.00 29.84 4.37
C ILE A 206 -6.09 29.80 3.29
N VAL A 207 -7.08 30.70 3.37
CA VAL A 207 -8.23 30.73 2.45
C VAL A 207 -7.80 31.14 1.04
N ALA A 208 -6.94 32.15 0.91
CA ALA A 208 -6.38 32.56 -0.38
C ALA A 208 -5.16 31.72 -0.79
N GLY A 209 -4.83 30.66 -0.03
CA GLY A 209 -3.74 29.73 -0.30
C GLY A 209 -2.44 30.46 -0.67
N LYS A 210 -1.91 31.32 0.20
CA LYS A 210 -0.66 32.08 0.03
C LYS A 210 0.39 31.65 1.06
N GLU A 211 1.67 31.68 0.67
CA GLU A 211 2.76 31.25 1.54
C GLU A 211 3.10 32.29 2.62
N ALA A 212 3.11 33.58 2.25
CA ALA A 212 3.47 34.65 3.15
C ALA A 212 2.75 35.98 2.84
N LEU A 213 2.64 36.82 3.87
CA LEU A 213 2.33 38.23 3.79
C LEU A 213 3.60 38.99 3.41
N SER A 214 3.57 39.73 2.32
CA SER A 214 4.71 40.49 1.81
C SER A 214 4.50 41.99 1.98
N ARG A 215 5.55 42.70 2.41
CA ARG A 215 5.59 44.18 2.36
C ARG A 215 5.89 44.71 0.96
N GLU A 216 6.35 43.86 0.06
CA GLU A 216 6.63 44.22 -1.33
C GLU A 216 5.33 44.48 -2.11
N THR A 217 5.37 45.40 -3.07
CA THR A 217 4.21 45.73 -3.91
C THR A 217 4.66 45.97 -5.36
N PRO A 218 4.21 45.15 -6.33
CA PRO A 218 3.34 43.97 -6.16
C PRO A 218 4.07 42.81 -5.43
N PRO A 219 3.35 41.97 -4.68
CA PRO A 219 3.91 40.75 -4.08
C PRO A 219 4.24 39.72 -5.17
N SER A 220 5.00 38.68 -4.81
CA SER A 220 5.20 37.51 -5.68
C SER A 220 3.89 36.70 -5.85
N ASP A 221 3.80 35.87 -6.90
CA ASP A 221 2.58 35.10 -7.19
C ASP A 221 2.15 34.15 -6.05
N VAL A 222 3.10 33.69 -5.23
CA VAL A 222 2.85 32.83 -4.06
C VAL A 222 2.49 33.59 -2.79
N ASP A 223 2.72 34.89 -2.76
CA ASP A 223 2.49 35.72 -1.59
C ASP A 223 1.23 36.57 -1.76
N THR A 224 0.89 37.30 -0.72
CA THR A 224 -0.07 38.40 -0.79
C THR A 224 0.46 39.67 -0.15
N ALA A 225 -0.01 40.83 -0.62
CA ALA A 225 0.33 42.12 -0.07
C ALA A 225 -0.21 42.28 1.35
N LEU A 226 0.69 42.61 2.29
CA LEU A 226 0.36 42.93 3.67
C LEU A 226 -0.70 44.04 3.78
N ALA A 227 -0.64 45.02 2.87
CA ALA A 227 -1.59 46.13 2.81
C ALA A 227 -3.03 45.67 2.52
N GLU A 228 -3.21 44.67 1.67
CA GLU A 228 -4.54 44.12 1.33
C GLU A 228 -5.12 43.36 2.52
N ALA A 229 -4.32 42.49 3.15
CA ALA A 229 -4.74 41.78 4.38
C ALA A 229 -5.04 42.75 5.53
N SER A 230 -4.30 43.86 5.64
CA SER A 230 -4.52 44.88 6.67
C SER A 230 -5.82 45.69 6.48
N ALA A 231 -6.42 45.65 5.29
CA ALA A 231 -7.68 46.32 4.99
C ALA A 231 -8.92 45.52 5.45
N LEU A 232 -8.73 44.26 5.86
CA LEU A 232 -9.80 43.41 6.40
C LEU A 232 -10.29 43.92 7.77
N PRO A 233 -11.54 43.60 8.16
CA PRO A 233 -12.07 43.94 9.48
C PRO A 233 -11.14 43.53 10.62
N ALA A 234 -10.92 44.46 11.56
CA ALA A 234 -10.03 44.27 12.72
C ALA A 234 -8.56 43.94 12.38
N ALA A 235 -8.13 44.12 11.13
CA ALA A 235 -6.76 43.82 10.67
C ALA A 235 -5.85 45.06 10.54
N ALA A 236 -6.32 46.26 10.86
CA ALA A 236 -5.55 47.50 10.64
C ALA A 236 -4.20 47.53 11.36
N ARG A 237 -4.05 46.79 12.46
CA ARG A 237 -2.80 46.67 13.23
C ARG A 237 -1.92 45.50 12.78
N LEU A 238 -2.23 44.84 11.66
CA LEU A 238 -1.51 43.65 11.18
C LEU A 238 0.00 43.89 11.03
N ASN A 239 0.41 45.05 10.51
CA ASN A 239 1.83 45.40 10.41
C ASN A 239 2.52 45.55 11.78
N ASP A 240 1.79 45.97 12.82
CA ASP A 240 2.33 46.15 14.18
C ASP A 240 2.48 44.83 14.94
N VAL A 241 1.77 43.78 14.53
CA VAL A 241 1.77 42.47 15.20
C VAL A 241 2.73 41.46 14.58
N LEU A 242 3.36 41.79 13.44
CA LEU A 242 4.35 40.93 12.77
C LEU A 242 5.57 40.59 13.65
N ASP A 243 5.88 41.43 14.65
CA ASP A 243 6.97 41.20 15.61
C ASP A 243 6.57 40.28 16.79
N SER A 244 5.31 39.83 16.85
CA SER A 244 4.86 38.83 17.84
C SER A 244 5.40 37.44 17.52
N ARG A 245 5.44 36.55 18.52
CA ARG A 245 5.84 35.14 18.34
C ARG A 245 4.78 34.29 17.63
N LEU A 246 3.69 34.90 17.17
CA LEU A 246 2.69 34.26 16.32
C LEU A 246 3.16 34.19 14.86
N PHE A 247 4.07 35.07 14.45
CA PHE A 247 4.59 35.16 13.09
C PHE A 247 6.03 34.62 13.00
N GLU A 248 6.36 34.03 11.85
CA GLU A 248 7.72 33.66 11.45
C GLU A 248 8.11 34.49 10.22
N ALA A 249 9.26 35.16 10.28
CA ALA A 249 9.83 35.87 9.13
C ALA A 249 10.59 34.89 8.22
N ARG A 250 10.12 34.69 7.00
CA ARG A 250 10.80 33.89 5.96
C ARG A 250 11.93 34.67 5.28
N SER A 251 11.75 35.98 5.16
CA SER A 251 12.74 36.98 4.72
C SER A 251 12.41 38.33 5.37
N PRO A 252 13.24 39.39 5.23
CA PRO A 252 12.99 40.69 5.87
C PRO A 252 11.60 41.29 5.62
N ASP A 253 11.02 40.99 4.46
CA ASP A 253 9.74 41.53 4.00
C ASP A 253 8.64 40.47 3.83
N ARG A 254 8.90 39.19 4.15
CA ARG A 254 7.94 38.08 4.03
C ARG A 254 7.67 37.42 5.37
N PHE A 255 6.41 37.38 5.78
CA PHE A 255 5.97 36.89 7.08
C PHE A 255 4.88 35.83 6.93
N THR A 256 4.96 34.74 7.70
CA THR A 256 3.96 33.68 7.73
C THR A 256 3.60 33.33 9.18
N TYR A 257 2.68 32.41 9.42
CA TYR A 257 2.39 31.91 10.77
C TYR A 257 3.58 31.10 11.32
N ALA A 258 3.81 31.15 12.63
CA ALA A 258 4.84 30.32 13.27
C ALA A 258 4.58 28.82 13.12
N HIS A 259 3.30 28.43 13.22
CA HIS A 259 2.84 27.07 12.95
C HIS A 259 1.48 27.08 12.29
N ARG A 260 1.28 26.21 11.30
CA ARG A 260 0.03 26.10 10.54
C ARG A 260 -1.17 25.88 11.44
N ALA A 261 -1.08 24.99 12.42
CA ALA A 261 -2.18 24.71 13.34
C ALA A 261 -2.60 25.94 14.18
N LEU A 262 -1.64 26.81 14.56
CA LEU A 262 -1.95 28.10 15.21
C LEU A 262 -2.62 29.07 14.24
N GLY A 263 -2.16 29.08 12.98
CA GLY A 263 -2.76 29.85 11.90
C GLY A 263 -4.21 29.45 11.63
N GLU A 264 -4.49 28.15 11.56
CA GLU A 264 -5.83 27.59 11.39
C GLU A 264 -6.75 27.93 12.58
N PHE A 265 -6.26 27.79 13.82
CA PHE A 265 -7.02 28.14 15.02
C PHE A 265 -7.38 29.65 15.06
N LEU A 266 -6.39 30.55 14.92
CA LEU A 266 -6.65 31.99 14.96
C LEU A 266 -7.41 32.50 13.74
N GLY A 267 -7.15 31.93 12.56
CA GLY A 267 -7.91 32.23 11.35
C GLY A 267 -9.38 31.86 11.51
N ALA A 268 -9.68 30.67 12.05
CA ALA A 268 -11.03 30.23 12.35
C ALA A 268 -11.69 31.12 13.40
N ARG A 269 -10.96 31.51 14.45
CA ARG A 269 -11.47 32.46 15.45
C ARG A 269 -11.94 33.75 14.79
N TRP A 270 -11.10 34.36 13.97
CA TRP A 270 -11.43 35.61 13.30
C TRP A 270 -12.61 35.45 12.34
N LEU A 271 -12.65 34.37 11.55
CA LEU A 271 -13.77 34.05 10.66
C LEU A 271 -15.09 33.87 11.43
N ALA A 272 -15.07 33.19 12.57
CA ALA A 272 -16.24 33.03 13.43
C ALA A 272 -16.76 34.38 13.94
N GLU A 273 -15.87 35.32 14.29
CA GLU A 273 -16.26 36.69 14.68
C GLU A 273 -16.84 37.47 13.49
N GLN A 274 -16.38 37.25 12.26
CA GLN A 274 -16.95 37.89 11.06
C GLN A 274 -18.28 37.26 10.60
N ALA A 275 -18.56 36.01 10.99
CA ALA A 275 -19.76 35.27 10.64
C ALA A 275 -21.00 35.65 11.50
N ASP A 276 -21.22 36.95 11.70
CA ASP A 276 -22.25 37.50 12.61
C ASP A 276 -23.68 37.57 12.00
N THR A 277 -23.84 37.39 10.69
CA THR A 277 -25.14 37.33 10.01
C THR A 277 -25.32 36.03 9.23
N PRO A 278 -26.56 35.53 9.02
CA PRO A 278 -26.81 34.33 8.22
C PRO A 278 -26.23 34.39 6.80
N ARG A 279 -26.24 35.57 6.17
CA ARG A 279 -25.66 35.79 4.85
C ARG A 279 -24.13 35.67 4.86
N LYS A 280 -23.44 36.30 5.81
CA LYS A 280 -21.99 36.15 5.96
C LYS A 280 -21.61 34.71 6.32
N GLN A 281 -22.36 34.06 7.21
CA GLN A 281 -22.17 32.65 7.55
C GLN A 281 -22.20 31.76 6.32
N ARG A 282 -23.23 31.88 5.47
CA ARG A 282 -23.33 31.10 4.23
C ARG A 282 -22.17 31.41 3.30
N ARG A 283 -21.87 32.69 3.03
CA ARG A 283 -20.78 33.10 2.15
C ARG A 283 -19.40 32.66 2.63
N ILE A 284 -19.14 32.64 3.94
CA ILE A 284 -17.88 32.15 4.51
C ILE A 284 -17.78 30.63 4.34
N LEU A 285 -18.87 29.88 4.55
CA LEU A 285 -18.86 28.43 4.32
C LEU A 285 -18.65 28.11 2.83
N GLU A 286 -19.23 28.87 1.89
CA GLU A 286 -18.96 28.72 0.45
C GLU A 286 -17.48 28.92 0.07
N LEU A 287 -16.72 29.68 0.87
CA LEU A 287 -15.28 29.84 0.65
C LEU A 287 -14.44 28.70 1.21
N LEU A 288 -15.02 27.87 2.09
CA LEU A 288 -14.32 26.78 2.77
C LEU A 288 -14.76 25.41 2.26
N ASN A 289 -15.94 25.33 1.66
CA ASN A 289 -16.57 24.08 1.26
C ASN A 289 -16.67 24.03 -0.27
N SER A 290 -16.28 22.91 -0.85
CA SER A 290 -16.84 22.50 -2.14
C SER A 290 -18.22 21.88 -1.87
N PRO A 291 -19.16 21.87 -2.83
CA PRO A 291 -20.54 21.42 -2.59
C PRO A 291 -20.70 20.05 -1.93
N SER A 292 -19.68 19.18 -2.04
CA SER A 292 -19.77 17.81 -1.57
C SER A 292 -18.73 17.40 -0.52
N LEU A 293 -17.63 18.15 -0.34
CA LEU A 293 -16.56 17.90 0.63
C LEU A 293 -15.76 19.20 0.93
N VAL A 294 -15.10 19.24 2.08
CA VAL A 294 -14.15 20.32 2.44
C VAL A 294 -12.77 20.02 1.82
N PRO A 295 -12.18 20.91 1.01
CA PRO A 295 -10.83 20.72 0.45
C PRO A 295 -9.79 20.46 1.53
N ALA A 296 -8.83 19.56 1.26
CA ALA A 296 -7.86 19.05 2.23
C ALA A 296 -7.10 20.17 2.94
N SER A 297 -6.68 21.19 2.19
CA SER A 297 -5.96 22.35 2.69
C SER A 297 -6.79 23.28 3.60
N LEU A 298 -8.11 23.13 3.64
CA LEU A 298 -9.03 23.97 4.41
C LEU A 298 -9.69 23.23 5.59
N ARG A 299 -9.53 21.89 5.67
CA ARG A 299 -10.12 21.06 6.75
C ARG A 299 -9.76 21.56 8.15
N GLY A 300 -8.53 22.03 8.36
CA GLY A 300 -8.07 22.50 9.67
C GLY A 300 -8.77 23.79 10.14
N ILE A 301 -8.79 24.83 9.30
CA ILE A 301 -9.50 26.08 9.62
C ILE A 301 -11.01 25.87 9.70
N HIS A 302 -11.57 25.01 8.83
CA HIS A 302 -12.98 24.63 8.85
C HIS A 302 -13.36 23.92 10.16
N ALA A 303 -12.56 22.94 10.63
CA ALA A 303 -12.80 22.22 11.87
C ALA A 303 -12.81 23.14 13.10
N TRP A 304 -11.87 24.08 13.20
CA TRP A 304 -11.80 25.01 14.33
C TRP A 304 -12.98 25.99 14.41
N LEU A 305 -13.70 26.24 13.30
CA LEU A 305 -14.91 27.03 13.34
C LEU A 305 -16.01 26.39 14.20
N ALA A 306 -16.05 25.06 14.33
CA ALA A 306 -17.03 24.39 15.19
C ALA A 306 -16.81 24.71 16.67
N TRP A 307 -15.54 24.90 17.06
CA TRP A 307 -15.17 25.29 18.42
C TRP A 307 -15.44 26.78 18.69
N HIS A 308 -15.12 27.66 17.72
CA HIS A 308 -15.30 29.10 17.88
C HIS A 308 -16.75 29.59 17.70
N SER A 309 -17.58 28.86 16.94
CA SER A 309 -18.95 29.25 16.64
C SER A 309 -19.95 28.11 16.84
N PRO A 310 -20.65 28.07 17.99
CA PRO A 310 -21.72 27.09 18.22
C PRO A 310 -22.82 27.13 17.15
N ALA A 311 -23.08 28.29 16.56
CA ALA A 311 -24.08 28.47 15.50
C ALA A 311 -23.71 27.78 14.18
N LEU A 312 -22.41 27.57 13.93
CA LEU A 312 -21.91 26.90 12.72
C LEU A 312 -21.53 25.44 12.97
N ALA A 313 -21.37 25.02 14.22
CA ALA A 313 -20.83 23.71 14.59
C ALA A 313 -21.54 22.54 13.91
N ASP A 314 -22.88 22.47 13.94
CA ASP A 314 -23.63 21.36 13.35
C ASP A 314 -23.40 21.25 11.83
N LYS A 315 -23.29 22.39 11.12
CA LYS A 315 -23.00 22.40 9.67
C LYS A 315 -21.58 21.96 9.36
N ILE A 316 -20.63 22.36 10.19
CA ILE A 316 -19.20 22.01 10.06
C ILE A 316 -19.02 20.50 10.30
N ILE A 317 -19.66 19.99 11.35
CA ILE A 317 -19.67 18.56 11.68
C ILE A 317 -20.28 17.74 10.54
N ALA A 318 -21.41 18.18 9.99
CA ALA A 318 -22.05 17.49 8.87
C ALA A 318 -21.20 17.50 7.60
N SER A 319 -20.46 18.59 7.35
CA SER A 319 -19.65 18.74 6.12
C SER A 319 -18.34 17.93 6.16
N ASP A 320 -17.71 17.80 7.32
CA ASP A 320 -16.46 17.03 7.49
C ASP A 320 -16.28 16.53 8.94
N PRO A 321 -16.96 15.43 9.32
CA PRO A 321 -16.93 14.93 10.69
C PRO A 321 -15.53 14.45 11.10
N MET A 322 -14.78 13.84 10.18
CA MET A 322 -13.40 13.45 10.44
C MET A 322 -12.46 14.65 10.57
N GLY A 323 -12.73 15.75 9.87
CA GLY A 323 -11.93 16.97 10.01
C GLY A 323 -12.02 17.56 11.42
N VAL A 324 -13.20 17.49 12.03
CA VAL A 324 -13.42 17.90 13.43
C VAL A 324 -12.62 17.02 14.40
N ILE A 325 -12.58 15.70 14.16
CA ILE A 325 -11.81 14.75 14.99
C ILE A 325 -10.30 14.95 14.82
N GLU A 326 -9.82 15.10 13.60
CA GLU A 326 -8.39 15.19 13.28
C GLU A 326 -7.79 16.54 13.67
N TYR A 327 -8.47 17.64 13.31
CA TYR A 327 -7.91 18.98 13.41
C TYR A 327 -8.47 19.79 14.56
N GLY A 328 -9.78 19.68 14.82
CA GLY A 328 -10.48 20.44 15.86
C GLY A 328 -10.34 19.87 17.27
N ASP A 329 -11.28 20.26 18.13
CA ASP A 329 -11.48 19.75 19.48
C ASP A 329 -12.82 19.02 19.55
N ALA A 330 -12.80 17.72 19.28
CA ALA A 330 -13.98 16.86 19.34
C ALA A 330 -14.29 16.34 20.76
N ASP A 331 -13.45 16.64 21.75
CA ASP A 331 -13.64 16.21 23.14
C ASP A 331 -14.61 17.13 23.89
N THR A 332 -14.65 18.41 23.51
CA THR A 332 -15.48 19.45 24.16
C THR A 332 -16.87 19.63 23.56
N LEU A 333 -17.29 18.75 22.65
CA LEU A 333 -18.61 18.83 22.00
C LEU A 333 -19.75 18.68 23.01
N THR A 334 -20.81 19.45 22.85
CA THR A 334 -22.07 19.24 23.60
C THR A 334 -22.74 17.93 23.18
N ALA A 335 -23.65 17.39 23.98
CA ALA A 335 -24.39 16.16 23.63
C ALA A 335 -25.18 16.29 22.30
N GLN A 336 -25.67 17.49 21.95
CA GLN A 336 -26.31 17.74 20.66
C GLN A 336 -25.31 17.61 19.51
N GLN A 337 -24.16 18.27 19.63
CA GLN A 337 -23.09 18.20 18.63
C GLN A 337 -22.47 16.80 18.53
N GLY A 338 -22.36 16.08 19.64
CA GLY A 338 -21.93 14.68 19.67
C GLY A 338 -22.88 13.77 18.89
N ARG A 339 -24.20 13.96 19.00
CA ARG A 339 -25.19 13.26 18.15
C ARG A 339 -25.08 13.65 16.68
N ALA A 340 -24.90 14.94 16.39
CA ALA A 340 -24.67 15.40 15.02
C ALA A 340 -23.42 14.74 14.43
N LEU A 341 -22.35 14.61 15.22
CA LEU A 341 -21.10 13.96 14.82
C LEU A 341 -21.31 12.46 14.57
N LEU A 342 -22.01 11.76 15.48
CA LEU A 342 -22.29 10.33 15.30
C LEU A 342 -23.11 10.06 14.04
N ASN A 343 -24.14 10.88 13.78
CA ASN A 343 -24.96 10.76 12.57
C ASN A 343 -24.15 11.02 11.30
N ALA A 344 -23.36 12.09 11.28
CA ALA A 344 -22.48 12.42 10.15
C ALA A 344 -21.44 11.32 9.90
N LEU A 345 -20.88 10.71 10.96
CA LEU A 345 -19.97 9.56 10.85
C LEU A 345 -20.68 8.31 10.34
N PHE A 346 -21.94 8.09 10.72
CA PHE A 346 -22.75 6.98 10.21
C PHE A 346 -22.97 7.10 8.71
N GLU A 347 -23.40 8.27 8.23
CA GLU A 347 -23.53 8.58 6.81
C GLU A 347 -22.19 8.42 6.07
N LEU A 348 -21.12 9.02 6.60
CA LEU A 348 -19.78 8.92 6.02
C LEU A 348 -19.29 7.47 5.94
N SER A 349 -19.55 6.65 6.96
CA SER A 349 -19.14 5.24 6.97
C SER A 349 -19.87 4.42 5.90
N ASN A 350 -21.16 4.73 5.66
CA ASN A 350 -21.94 4.07 4.63
C ASN A 350 -21.48 4.46 3.22
N GLU A 351 -21.09 5.72 3.01
CA GLU A 351 -20.53 6.21 1.75
C GLU A 351 -19.10 5.71 1.51
N ASN A 352 -18.26 5.76 2.55
CA ASN A 352 -16.87 5.36 2.55
C ASN A 352 -16.55 4.48 3.77
N PRO A 353 -16.61 3.15 3.64
CA PRO A 353 -16.24 2.24 4.73
C PRO A 353 -14.80 2.41 5.24
N ARG A 354 -13.92 3.01 4.44
CA ARG A 354 -12.51 3.27 4.73
C ARG A 354 -12.26 4.74 5.13
N PHE A 355 -13.26 5.45 5.63
CA PHE A 355 -13.17 6.88 5.97
C PHE A 355 -12.10 7.24 7.02
N ARG A 356 -11.61 6.26 7.79
CA ARG A 356 -10.55 6.44 8.79
C ARG A 356 -9.37 5.51 8.55
N GLY A 357 -8.19 5.94 9.01
CA GLY A 357 -7.03 5.07 9.12
C GLY A 357 -7.02 4.20 10.37
N TRP A 358 -5.89 3.52 10.58
CA TRP A 358 -5.59 2.71 11.79
C TRP A 358 -5.12 3.55 12.98
N SER A 359 -5.02 4.88 12.83
CA SER A 359 -4.70 5.78 13.94
C SER A 359 -5.74 5.63 15.06
N GLU A 360 -5.30 5.68 16.30
CA GLU A 360 -6.19 5.77 17.46
C GLU A 360 -6.74 7.19 17.57
N TYR A 361 -8.07 7.31 17.59
CA TYR A 361 -8.76 8.59 17.79
C TYR A 361 -9.51 8.53 19.11
N ARG A 362 -9.23 9.50 19.99
CA ARG A 362 -10.01 9.70 21.21
C ARG A 362 -10.99 10.84 20.96
N VAL A 363 -12.28 10.54 21.13
CA VAL A 363 -13.37 11.48 20.86
C VAL A 363 -14.35 11.43 22.02
N ARG A 364 -14.02 12.10 23.12
CA ARG A 364 -14.86 12.11 24.34
C ARG A 364 -16.24 12.70 24.08
N GLY A 365 -16.37 13.55 23.06
CA GLY A 365 -17.65 14.08 22.59
C GLY A 365 -18.65 13.00 22.16
N LEU A 366 -18.21 11.78 21.83
CA LEU A 366 -19.09 10.65 21.50
C LEU A 366 -19.41 9.76 22.71
N ALA A 367 -18.64 9.86 23.80
CA ALA A 367 -18.75 8.99 24.98
C ALA A 367 -19.38 9.70 26.18
N GLN A 368 -20.51 10.38 25.95
CA GLN A 368 -21.25 11.16 26.94
C GLN A 368 -22.43 10.38 27.52
N ALA A 369 -22.75 10.61 28.80
CA ALA A 369 -23.89 9.97 29.49
C ALA A 369 -25.23 10.06 28.70
N GLY A 370 -25.49 11.21 28.06
CA GLY A 370 -26.70 11.44 27.28
C GLY A 370 -26.78 10.67 25.95
N MET A 371 -25.69 10.01 25.53
CA MET A 371 -25.56 9.27 24.26
C MET A 371 -25.49 7.76 24.46
N LEU A 372 -25.75 7.25 25.68
CA LEU A 372 -25.61 5.83 26.01
C LEU A 372 -26.44 4.92 25.09
N ALA A 373 -27.65 5.33 24.70
CA ALA A 373 -28.50 4.51 23.83
C ALA A 373 -27.91 4.39 22.43
N GLU A 374 -27.51 5.51 21.85
CA GLU A 374 -26.93 5.60 20.51
C GLU A 374 -25.58 4.86 20.42
N VAL A 375 -24.72 5.02 21.44
CA VAL A 375 -23.44 4.30 21.54
C VAL A 375 -23.67 2.79 21.69
N ARG A 376 -24.63 2.38 22.53
CA ARG A 376 -24.99 0.96 22.72
C ARG A 376 -25.45 0.34 21.41
N ASP A 377 -26.26 1.04 20.63
CA ASP A 377 -26.77 0.54 19.36
C ASP A 377 -25.63 0.30 18.36
N VAL A 378 -24.67 1.23 18.25
CA VAL A 378 -23.48 1.06 17.38
C VAL A 378 -22.60 -0.12 17.82
N VAL A 379 -22.41 -0.32 19.13
CA VAL A 379 -21.59 -1.46 19.63
C VAL A 379 -22.27 -2.80 19.30
N ARG A 380 -23.60 -2.88 19.43
CA ARG A 380 -24.38 -4.11 19.25
C ARG A 380 -24.66 -4.47 17.78
N ASP A 381 -24.90 -3.48 16.94
CA ASP A 381 -25.35 -3.71 15.57
C ASP A 381 -24.18 -4.11 14.67
N ALA A 382 -24.14 -5.40 14.31
CA ALA A 382 -23.13 -5.96 13.42
C ALA A 382 -23.22 -5.44 11.97
N SER A 383 -24.33 -4.81 11.59
CA SER A 383 -24.48 -4.18 10.26
C SER A 383 -23.78 -2.83 10.14
N VAL A 384 -23.39 -2.21 11.28
CA VAL A 384 -22.63 -0.97 11.29
C VAL A 384 -21.20 -1.22 10.82
N GLU A 385 -20.71 -0.34 9.95
CA GLU A 385 -19.40 -0.44 9.33
C GLU A 385 -18.27 -0.52 10.37
N PHE A 386 -17.30 -1.40 10.12
CA PHE A 386 -16.19 -1.72 11.01
C PHE A 386 -15.48 -0.47 11.56
N GLY A 387 -15.16 0.48 10.69
CA GLY A 387 -14.43 1.70 11.06
C GLY A 387 -15.17 2.56 12.10
N LEU A 388 -16.50 2.65 11.99
CA LEU A 388 -17.31 3.40 12.95
C LEU A 388 -17.41 2.68 14.30
N ARG A 389 -17.65 1.37 14.28
CA ARG A 389 -17.69 0.56 15.52
C ARG A 389 -16.37 0.66 16.27
N LEU A 390 -15.24 0.55 15.56
CA LEU A 390 -13.91 0.71 16.16
C LEU A 390 -13.69 2.11 16.73
N LEU A 391 -14.14 3.16 16.02
CA LEU A 391 -14.03 4.55 16.50
C LEU A 391 -14.83 4.78 17.79
N VAL A 392 -16.05 4.25 17.86
CA VAL A 392 -16.88 4.35 19.07
C VAL A 392 -16.27 3.58 20.24
N LEU A 393 -15.72 2.38 20.01
CA LEU A 393 -15.01 1.62 21.05
C LEU A 393 -13.76 2.33 21.57
N GLN A 394 -13.02 3.02 20.70
CA GLN A 394 -11.87 3.85 21.08
C GLN A 394 -12.29 5.11 21.85
N ALA A 395 -13.42 5.72 21.49
CA ALA A 395 -13.97 6.86 22.22
C ALA A 395 -14.38 6.54 23.66
N LEU A 396 -14.64 5.26 23.98
CA LEU A 396 -14.99 4.80 25.33
C LEU A 396 -13.80 4.76 26.31
N GLU A 397 -12.56 4.94 25.84
CA GLU A 397 -11.38 4.90 26.72
C GLU A 397 -11.48 5.93 27.85
N GLY A 398 -11.48 5.45 29.10
CA GLY A 398 -11.63 6.29 30.30
C GLY A 398 -12.99 6.96 30.47
N SER A 399 -14.03 6.51 29.76
CA SER A 399 -15.40 7.05 29.86
C SER A 399 -16.22 6.39 30.97
N ASP A 400 -17.09 7.18 31.61
CA ASP A 400 -18.12 6.69 32.55
C ASP A 400 -19.16 5.76 31.88
N LEU A 401 -19.22 5.72 30.54
CA LEU A 401 -20.07 4.78 29.80
C LEU A 401 -19.54 3.35 29.80
N THR A 402 -18.22 3.17 29.94
CA THR A 402 -17.57 1.86 29.80
C THR A 402 -18.11 0.84 30.81
N PRO A 403 -18.25 1.15 32.12
CA PRO A 403 -18.91 0.26 33.07
C PRO A 403 -20.39 -0.02 32.74
N LEU A 404 -21.10 0.92 32.11
CA LEU A 404 -22.52 0.77 31.75
C LEU A 404 -22.75 -0.09 30.51
N LEU A 405 -21.70 -0.32 29.71
CA LEU A 405 -21.68 -1.15 28.50
C LEU A 405 -20.97 -2.49 28.72
N HIS A 406 -20.68 -2.87 29.96
CA HIS A 406 -19.91 -4.08 30.30
C HIS A 406 -20.46 -5.34 29.62
N ALA A 407 -21.78 -5.55 29.65
CA ALA A 407 -22.40 -6.72 29.05
C ALA A 407 -22.26 -6.75 27.52
N GLU A 408 -22.39 -5.60 26.86
CA GLU A 408 -22.22 -5.45 25.42
C GLU A 408 -20.78 -5.65 24.97
N LEU A 409 -19.82 -5.08 25.71
CA LEU A 409 -18.39 -5.24 25.45
C LEU A 409 -17.95 -6.69 25.64
N LEU A 410 -18.46 -7.36 26.69
CA LEU A 410 -18.19 -8.77 26.93
C LEU A 410 -18.77 -9.66 25.83
N ALA A 411 -20.01 -9.38 25.39
CA ALA A 411 -20.63 -10.09 24.28
C ALA A 411 -19.82 -9.93 22.98
N LEU A 412 -19.33 -8.71 22.70
CA LEU A 412 -18.51 -8.43 21.52
C LEU A 412 -17.13 -9.12 21.59
N LEU A 413 -16.48 -9.12 22.76
CA LEU A 413 -15.19 -9.80 22.97
C LEU A 413 -15.29 -11.30 22.70
N LEU A 414 -16.39 -11.92 23.12
CA LEU A 414 -16.66 -13.35 22.97
C LEU A 414 -17.35 -13.73 21.65
N ASP A 415 -17.66 -12.76 20.79
CA ASP A 415 -18.25 -13.02 19.47
C ASP A 415 -17.18 -13.53 18.50
N LYS A 416 -17.25 -14.83 18.19
CA LYS A 416 -16.32 -15.51 17.29
C LYS A 416 -16.39 -15.01 15.84
N ASP A 417 -17.55 -14.49 15.43
CA ASP A 417 -17.79 -14.02 14.06
C ASP A 417 -17.40 -12.54 13.91
N ALA A 418 -17.08 -11.85 15.01
CA ALA A 418 -16.61 -10.48 15.01
C ALA A 418 -15.14 -10.35 14.58
N ILE A 419 -14.83 -9.24 13.89
CA ILE A 419 -13.49 -8.89 13.46
C ILE A 419 -12.57 -8.72 14.68
N PHE A 420 -11.38 -9.33 14.62
CA PHE A 420 -10.40 -9.36 15.72
C PHE A 420 -10.16 -7.99 16.39
N ALA A 421 -9.99 -6.93 15.61
CA ALA A 421 -9.72 -5.59 16.15
C ALA A 421 -10.87 -5.05 17.03
N LEU A 422 -12.13 -5.36 16.70
CA LEU A 422 -13.27 -4.98 17.56
C LEU A 422 -13.26 -5.75 18.88
N ARG A 423 -12.93 -7.05 18.83
CA ARG A 423 -12.82 -7.91 20.01
C ARG A 423 -11.69 -7.47 20.93
N SER A 424 -10.53 -7.14 20.35
CA SER A 424 -9.35 -6.65 21.09
C SER A 424 -9.63 -5.29 21.75
N GLU A 425 -10.23 -4.34 21.02
CA GLU A 425 -10.59 -3.03 21.58
C GLU A 425 -11.66 -3.13 22.68
N ALA A 426 -12.65 -4.02 22.53
CA ALA A 426 -13.63 -4.29 23.58
C ALA A 426 -12.97 -4.87 24.85
N GLY A 427 -11.96 -5.72 24.68
CA GLY A 427 -11.12 -6.23 25.76
C GLY A 427 -10.36 -5.12 26.49
N ASP A 428 -9.76 -4.19 25.74
CA ASP A 428 -9.05 -3.06 26.33
C ASP A 428 -9.97 -2.18 27.18
N ARG A 429 -11.19 -1.91 26.69
CA ARG A 429 -12.20 -1.19 27.47
C ARG A 429 -12.64 -1.95 28.73
N LEU A 430 -12.77 -3.28 28.66
CA LEU A 430 -13.13 -4.09 29.82
C LEU A 430 -12.02 -4.13 30.89
N ILE A 431 -10.73 -4.05 30.51
CA ILE A 431 -9.59 -4.02 31.45
C ILE A 431 -9.66 -2.80 32.36
N GLU A 432 -10.18 -1.68 31.87
CA GLU A 432 -10.36 -0.45 32.64
C GLU A 432 -11.42 -0.60 33.75
N VAL A 433 -12.35 -1.56 33.61
CA VAL A 433 -13.43 -1.80 34.58
C VAL A 433 -12.94 -2.70 35.73
N THR A 434 -12.49 -2.08 36.81
CA THR A 434 -11.99 -2.82 37.99
C THR A 434 -13.06 -3.71 38.66
N GLY A 435 -12.70 -4.97 38.93
CA GLY A 435 -13.46 -5.89 39.80
C GLY A 435 -14.75 -6.50 39.22
N ALA A 436 -15.13 -6.19 37.97
CA ALA A 436 -16.38 -6.65 37.36
C ALA A 436 -16.23 -7.89 36.45
N THR A 437 -15.00 -8.32 36.16
CA THR A 437 -14.71 -9.25 35.07
C THR A 437 -13.87 -10.45 35.55
N ASP A 438 -14.35 -11.67 35.30
CA ASP A 438 -13.60 -12.91 35.55
C ASP A 438 -12.69 -13.22 34.34
N TRP A 439 -11.50 -12.63 34.35
CA TRP A 439 -10.52 -12.80 33.28
C TRP A 439 -10.05 -14.24 33.08
N PRO A 440 -9.78 -15.05 34.12
CA PRO A 440 -9.49 -16.47 33.96
C PRO A 440 -10.57 -17.25 33.21
N GLU A 441 -11.85 -17.02 33.52
CA GLU A 441 -12.97 -17.69 32.81
C GLU A 441 -13.07 -17.24 31.35
N ILE A 442 -12.95 -15.93 31.08
CA ILE A 442 -12.98 -15.39 29.71
C ILE A 442 -11.85 -15.99 28.86
N VAL A 443 -10.63 -15.99 29.39
CA VAL A 443 -9.47 -16.52 28.66
C VAL A 443 -9.61 -18.02 28.43
N ARG A 444 -10.16 -18.77 29.39
CA ARG A 444 -10.50 -20.20 29.20
C ARG A 444 -11.49 -20.39 28.05
N ASN A 445 -12.57 -19.60 28.01
CA ASN A 445 -13.54 -19.66 26.91
C ASN A 445 -12.89 -19.38 25.55
N LEU A 446 -12.00 -18.38 25.46
CA LEU A 446 -11.28 -18.04 24.22
C LEU A 446 -10.33 -19.15 23.76
N VAL A 447 -9.67 -19.82 24.70
CA VAL A 447 -8.79 -20.97 24.42
C VAL A 447 -9.61 -22.18 23.97
N ASP A 448 -10.72 -22.46 24.64
CA ASP A 448 -11.63 -23.58 24.33
C ASP A 448 -12.33 -23.41 22.96
N GLU A 449 -12.62 -22.17 22.56
CA GLU A 449 -13.20 -21.85 21.25
C GLU A 449 -12.31 -22.32 20.08
N ALA A 450 -11.00 -22.39 20.32
CA ALA A 450 -10.00 -22.86 19.37
C ALA A 450 -9.99 -22.14 18.00
N GLY A 451 -10.55 -20.92 17.90
CA GLY A 451 -10.48 -20.03 16.71
C GLY A 451 -9.24 -19.12 16.66
N GLU A 452 -8.73 -18.83 15.45
CA GLU A 452 -7.49 -18.05 15.20
C GLU A 452 -7.41 -16.75 16.02
N SER A 453 -8.42 -15.90 15.82
CA SER A 453 -8.61 -14.64 16.53
C SER A 453 -8.69 -14.81 18.05
N SER A 454 -9.32 -15.88 18.52
CA SER A 454 -9.58 -16.12 19.95
C SER A 454 -8.30 -16.48 20.73
N ALA A 455 -7.39 -17.31 20.19
CA ALA A 455 -6.14 -17.60 20.91
C ALA A 455 -5.13 -16.45 20.87
N ARG A 456 -5.12 -15.68 19.77
CA ARG A 456 -4.36 -14.42 19.72
C ARG A 456 -4.88 -13.44 20.78
N LEU A 457 -6.20 -13.28 20.86
CA LEU A 457 -6.86 -12.41 21.83
C LEU A 457 -6.58 -12.86 23.27
N ALA A 458 -6.65 -14.16 23.55
CA ALA A 458 -6.29 -14.73 24.84
C ALA A 458 -4.86 -14.36 25.26
N SER A 459 -3.89 -14.50 24.34
CA SER A 459 -2.48 -14.12 24.57
C SER A 459 -2.32 -12.62 24.84
N GLU A 460 -2.93 -11.76 24.01
CA GLU A 460 -2.88 -10.30 24.16
C GLU A 460 -3.50 -9.85 25.50
N LEU A 461 -4.63 -10.43 25.90
CA LEU A 461 -5.29 -10.13 27.18
C LEU A 461 -4.45 -10.57 28.38
N MET A 462 -3.93 -11.80 28.37
CA MET A 462 -3.04 -12.29 29.44
C MET A 462 -1.84 -11.37 29.63
N HIS A 463 -1.27 -10.86 28.54
CA HIS A 463 -0.18 -9.91 28.59
C HIS A 463 -0.56 -8.58 29.25
N LYS A 464 -1.66 -7.96 28.80
CA LYS A 464 -2.11 -6.64 29.29
C LYS A 464 -2.50 -6.69 30.76
N LEU A 465 -3.13 -7.79 31.18
CA LEU A 465 -3.60 -8.04 32.55
C LEU A 465 -2.50 -8.52 33.51
N GLY A 466 -1.38 -8.98 32.96
CA GLY A 466 -0.30 -9.63 33.70
C GLY A 466 -0.62 -11.07 34.09
N TYR A 467 0.42 -11.91 34.09
CA TYR A 467 0.28 -13.35 34.26
C TYR A 467 -0.08 -13.82 35.69
N ALA A 468 -0.02 -12.95 36.69
CA ALA A 468 -0.17 -13.31 38.10
C ALA A 468 -1.55 -13.93 38.43
N GLN A 469 -2.60 -13.54 37.71
CA GLN A 469 -3.98 -14.00 37.94
C GLN A 469 -4.39 -15.26 37.18
N PHE A 470 -3.55 -15.72 36.24
CA PHE A 470 -3.81 -16.93 35.44
C PHE A 470 -2.98 -18.07 36.01
N ASP A 471 -3.56 -19.26 36.15
CA ASP A 471 -2.81 -20.45 36.55
C ASP A 471 -1.90 -20.96 35.41
N ASP A 472 -0.88 -21.74 35.76
CA ASP A 472 0.11 -22.23 34.79
C ASP A 472 -0.51 -23.17 33.75
N ALA A 473 -1.60 -23.88 34.10
CA ALA A 473 -2.28 -24.79 33.18
C ALA A 473 -2.98 -24.03 32.04
N LEU A 474 -3.68 -22.95 32.37
CA LEU A 474 -4.34 -22.09 31.39
C LEU A 474 -3.32 -21.37 30.49
N VAL A 475 -2.16 -20.99 31.03
CA VAL A 475 -1.05 -20.44 30.22
C VAL A 475 -0.52 -21.49 29.23
N LEU A 476 -0.34 -22.74 29.66
CA LEU A 476 0.08 -23.84 28.79
C LEU A 476 -0.98 -24.16 27.72
N ASP A 477 -2.26 -24.11 28.05
CA ASP A 477 -3.36 -24.32 27.09
C ASP A 477 -3.46 -23.18 26.07
N MET A 478 -3.20 -21.93 26.49
CA MET A 478 -3.07 -20.80 25.57
C MET A 478 -1.88 -20.98 24.60
N ILE A 479 -0.71 -21.40 25.10
CA ILE A 479 0.45 -21.70 24.26
C ILE A 479 0.10 -22.82 23.27
N ARG A 480 -0.51 -23.91 23.74
CA ARG A 480 -1.00 -25.01 22.89
C ARG A 480 -1.89 -24.50 21.77
N SER A 481 -2.91 -23.68 22.11
CA SER A 481 -3.87 -23.19 21.14
C SER A 481 -3.26 -22.28 20.07
N ASN A 482 -2.18 -21.56 20.39
CA ASN A 482 -1.43 -20.76 19.41
C ASN A 482 -0.48 -21.61 18.55
N LEU A 483 0.10 -22.68 19.10
CA LEU A 483 1.05 -23.55 18.39
C LEU A 483 0.42 -24.49 17.36
N VAL A 484 -0.82 -24.96 17.58
CA VAL A 484 -1.51 -25.88 16.65
C VAL A 484 -1.87 -25.21 15.32
N ARG A 485 -1.59 -23.90 15.15
CA ARG A 485 -2.01 -23.12 13.99
C ARG A 485 -0.86 -22.89 13.02
N VAL A 486 -1.19 -22.96 11.74
CA VAL A 486 -0.27 -22.97 10.58
C VAL A 486 0.24 -21.55 10.24
N GLU A 487 -0.24 -20.50 10.92
CA GLU A 487 0.05 -19.12 10.53
C GLU A 487 1.33 -18.55 11.13
N HIS A 488 2.08 -17.86 10.27
CA HIS A 488 3.43 -17.33 10.48
C HIS A 488 3.44 -16.04 11.30
N THR A 489 2.90 -16.03 12.52
CA THR A 489 3.03 -14.86 13.40
C THR A 489 4.37 -14.92 14.14
N VAL A 490 5.29 -14.01 13.81
CA VAL A 490 6.58 -13.86 14.50
C VAL A 490 6.36 -13.07 15.80
N GLY A 491 6.95 -13.52 16.91
CA GLY A 491 6.93 -12.78 18.18
C GLY A 491 5.68 -12.98 19.05
N VAL A 492 4.80 -13.95 18.74
CA VAL A 492 3.60 -14.28 19.56
C VAL A 492 3.94 -14.45 21.04
N TYR A 493 5.11 -15.02 21.34
CA TYR A 493 5.55 -15.25 22.71
C TYR A 493 6.57 -14.22 23.22
N PHE A 494 6.91 -13.18 22.46
CA PHE A 494 7.91 -12.20 22.88
C PHE A 494 7.58 -11.61 24.26
N SER A 495 6.32 -11.21 24.45
CA SER A 495 5.83 -10.71 25.72
C SER A 495 5.88 -11.72 26.87
N LEU A 496 5.58 -13.00 26.58
CA LEU A 496 5.67 -14.09 27.55
C LEU A 496 7.14 -14.35 27.95
N GLN A 497 8.03 -14.42 26.95
CA GLN A 497 9.46 -14.60 27.14
C GLN A 497 10.05 -13.55 28.08
N HIS A 498 9.60 -12.29 28.05
CA HIS A 498 10.20 -11.21 28.82
C HIS A 498 9.47 -10.85 30.12
N LYS A 499 8.13 -10.97 30.17
CA LYS A 499 7.32 -10.48 31.30
C LYS A 499 6.73 -11.59 32.19
N PHE A 500 6.92 -12.86 31.87
CA PHE A 500 6.42 -13.94 32.74
C PHE A 500 7.12 -13.94 34.12
N PRO A 501 6.40 -14.15 35.24
CA PRO A 501 6.96 -14.08 36.60
C PRO A 501 8.13 -15.03 36.84
N GLN A 502 9.20 -14.52 37.47
CA GLN A 502 10.45 -15.25 37.69
C GLN A 502 10.28 -16.49 38.58
N ASP A 503 9.42 -16.40 39.59
CA ASP A 503 9.10 -17.44 40.57
C ASP A 503 8.26 -18.59 40.00
N ARG A 504 7.63 -18.39 38.85
CA ARG A 504 6.80 -19.40 38.15
C ARG A 504 7.48 -20.01 36.92
N LEU A 505 8.68 -19.53 36.56
CA LEU A 505 9.41 -20.02 35.39
C LEU A 505 9.60 -21.53 35.41
N GLU A 506 9.94 -22.10 36.56
CA GLU A 506 10.16 -23.55 36.69
C GLU A 506 8.89 -24.35 36.40
N THR A 507 7.75 -23.97 36.96
CA THR A 507 6.47 -24.65 36.72
C THR A 507 6.06 -24.61 35.25
N LEU A 508 6.26 -23.46 34.58
CA LEU A 508 5.97 -23.33 33.15
C LEU A 508 6.94 -24.18 32.31
N LEU A 509 8.23 -24.14 32.61
CA LEU A 509 9.27 -24.94 31.95
C LEU A 509 9.04 -26.44 32.13
N ASP A 510 8.56 -26.88 33.30
CA ASP A 510 8.22 -28.28 33.58
C ASP A 510 7.03 -28.77 32.71
N GLY A 511 6.14 -27.86 32.28
CA GLY A 511 4.98 -28.18 31.45
C GLY A 511 5.25 -28.20 29.93
N LEU A 512 6.28 -27.50 29.44
CA LEU A 512 6.58 -27.42 28.01
C LEU A 512 6.97 -28.76 27.35
N PRO A 513 7.73 -29.67 28.00
CA PRO A 513 8.02 -31.00 27.43
C PRO A 513 6.75 -31.82 27.18
N ALA A 514 5.82 -31.83 28.15
CA ALA A 514 4.55 -32.53 28.01
C ALA A 514 3.67 -31.90 26.92
N LEU A 515 3.71 -30.57 26.79
CA LEU A 515 3.04 -29.85 25.72
C LEU A 515 3.58 -30.29 24.34
N ARG A 516 4.90 -30.30 24.15
CA ARG A 516 5.55 -30.79 22.92
C ARG A 516 5.11 -32.23 22.60
N ASP A 517 5.14 -33.13 23.58
CA ASP A 517 4.76 -34.54 23.37
C ASP A 517 3.31 -34.69 22.94
N SER A 518 2.42 -33.89 23.51
CA SER A 518 0.99 -33.92 23.18
C SER A 518 0.67 -33.36 21.79
N LEU A 519 1.60 -32.64 21.16
CA LEU A 519 1.47 -32.08 19.81
C LEU A 519 1.87 -33.10 18.71
N GLY A 520 2.72 -34.08 19.05
CA GLY A 520 3.12 -35.21 18.18
C GLY A 520 4.15 -34.87 17.09
N ASP A 521 4.85 -35.91 16.59
CA ASP A 521 5.94 -35.79 15.59
C ASP A 521 5.46 -35.41 14.17
N SER A 522 4.14 -35.35 13.95
CA SER A 522 3.52 -35.11 12.62
C SER A 522 3.32 -33.64 12.26
N LEU A 523 3.65 -32.70 13.15
CA LEU A 523 3.52 -31.26 12.89
C LEU A 523 4.68 -30.72 12.05
N GLU A 524 4.46 -29.59 11.38
CA GLU A 524 5.51 -28.88 10.64
C GLU A 524 6.73 -28.60 11.55
N PRO A 525 7.97 -28.81 11.06
CA PRO A 525 9.19 -28.53 11.83
C PRO A 525 9.24 -27.15 12.48
N ARG A 526 8.57 -26.15 11.90
CA ARG A 526 8.49 -24.77 12.40
C ARG A 526 7.73 -24.64 13.73
N ILE A 527 6.71 -25.46 13.97
CA ILE A 527 5.95 -25.43 15.23
C ILE A 527 6.86 -25.91 16.37
N ASN A 528 7.63 -26.97 16.13
CA ASN A 528 8.64 -27.45 17.07
C ASN A 528 9.72 -26.40 17.35
N ASP A 529 10.16 -25.66 16.33
CA ASP A 529 11.11 -24.56 16.49
C ASP A 529 10.55 -23.42 17.36
N ALA A 530 9.27 -23.09 17.25
CA ALA A 530 8.63 -22.04 18.04
C ALA A 530 8.53 -22.38 19.54
N VAL A 531 8.21 -23.65 19.89
CA VAL A 531 8.23 -24.12 21.28
C VAL A 531 9.64 -24.14 21.83
N ALA A 532 10.60 -24.59 21.01
CA ALA A 532 12.02 -24.59 21.39
C ALA A 532 12.52 -23.16 21.64
N ASP A 533 12.17 -22.20 20.77
CA ASP A 533 12.53 -20.79 20.94
C ASP A 533 11.97 -20.19 22.24
N LEU A 534 10.70 -20.49 22.58
CA LEU A 534 10.11 -20.11 23.87
C LEU A 534 10.85 -20.77 25.05
N ALA A 535 11.08 -22.08 24.99
CA ALA A 535 11.76 -22.82 26.04
C ALA A 535 13.18 -22.26 26.29
N PHE A 536 13.98 -22.06 25.24
CA PHE A 536 15.34 -21.54 25.38
C PHE A 536 15.36 -20.09 25.89
N ALA A 537 14.42 -19.23 25.49
CA ALA A 537 14.33 -17.88 26.04
C ALA A 537 14.03 -17.90 27.56
N LEU A 538 13.11 -18.76 28.00
CA LEU A 538 12.76 -18.91 29.42
C LEU A 538 13.89 -19.57 30.24
N ILE A 539 14.58 -20.58 29.68
CA ILE A 539 15.76 -21.21 30.31
C ILE A 539 16.88 -20.18 30.48
N ALA A 540 17.16 -19.37 29.46
CA ALA A 540 18.17 -18.32 29.54
C ALA A 540 17.87 -17.34 30.69
N ARG A 541 16.62 -16.91 30.84
CA ARG A 541 16.18 -16.07 31.97
C ARG A 541 16.28 -16.77 33.32
N ARG A 542 15.97 -18.07 33.39
CA ARG A 542 16.08 -18.85 34.62
C ARG A 542 17.54 -19.02 35.05
N LEU A 543 18.47 -19.16 34.11
CA LEU A 543 19.91 -19.32 34.38
C LEU A 543 20.61 -18.04 34.86
N ASP A 544 20.00 -16.87 34.71
CA ASP A 544 20.50 -15.60 35.29
C ASP A 544 20.29 -15.55 36.83
N GLY A 545 19.52 -16.49 37.39
CA GLY A 545 19.29 -16.67 38.83
C GLY A 545 20.14 -17.78 39.47
N SER A 546 19.66 -18.34 40.59
CA SER A 546 20.34 -19.47 41.25
C SER A 546 20.31 -20.75 40.40
N PRO A 547 21.39 -21.53 40.30
CA PRO A 547 21.44 -22.69 39.40
C PRO A 547 20.32 -23.71 39.73
N PRO A 548 19.53 -24.17 38.73
CA PRO A 548 18.50 -25.19 38.92
C PRO A 548 19.11 -26.56 39.21
N ARG A 549 18.29 -27.53 39.62
CA ARG A 549 18.75 -28.92 39.78
C ARG A 549 19.11 -29.54 38.43
N ALA A 550 20.14 -30.39 38.42
CA ALA A 550 20.69 -30.99 37.21
C ALA A 550 19.68 -31.82 36.41
N ASP A 551 18.85 -32.61 37.11
CA ASP A 551 17.77 -33.41 36.55
C ASP A 551 16.69 -32.54 35.89
N GLN A 552 16.35 -31.43 36.57
CA GLN A 552 15.33 -30.50 36.10
C GLN A 552 15.80 -29.72 34.86
N LEU A 553 17.02 -29.17 34.89
CA LEU A 553 17.60 -28.48 33.73
C LEU A 553 17.74 -29.42 32.52
N TRP A 554 18.13 -30.68 32.74
CA TRP A 554 18.17 -31.68 31.68
C TRP A 554 16.78 -31.97 31.10
N SER A 555 15.75 -32.04 31.95
CA SER A 555 14.37 -32.24 31.51
C SER A 555 13.84 -31.10 30.62
N TRP A 556 14.34 -29.88 30.81
CA TRP A 556 13.99 -28.73 29.97
C TRP A 556 14.77 -28.69 28.65
N LEU A 557 16.03 -29.13 28.65
CA LEU A 557 16.92 -29.05 27.46
C LEU A 557 16.74 -30.24 26.52
N CYS A 558 16.69 -31.47 27.03
CA CYS A 558 16.68 -32.68 26.21
C CYS A 558 15.52 -32.81 25.21
N PRO A 559 14.34 -32.18 25.42
CA PRO A 559 13.25 -32.24 24.45
C PRO A 559 13.46 -31.43 23.16
N PHE A 560 14.41 -30.48 23.13
CA PHE A 560 14.51 -29.51 22.05
C PHE A 560 15.86 -29.59 21.32
N ASP A 561 15.86 -29.35 20.01
CA ASP A 561 17.07 -29.29 19.19
C ASP A 561 17.69 -27.90 19.27
N PHE A 562 18.91 -27.81 19.80
CA PHE A 562 19.62 -26.53 19.96
C PHE A 562 20.05 -25.92 18.61
N SER A 563 20.15 -26.71 17.55
CA SER A 563 20.65 -26.27 16.24
C SER A 563 19.59 -25.59 15.35
N ARG A 564 18.32 -25.65 15.74
CA ARG A 564 17.17 -25.12 14.99
C ARG A 564 16.44 -24.03 15.76
N GLY A 565 15.82 -23.08 15.06
CA GLY A 565 15.08 -21.93 15.62
C GLY A 565 15.70 -20.56 15.37
N VAL A 566 14.97 -19.50 15.73
CA VAL A 566 15.30 -18.08 15.43
C VAL A 566 16.02 -17.40 16.61
N GLU A 567 15.80 -17.86 17.85
CA GLU A 567 16.36 -17.29 19.10
C GLU A 567 17.86 -17.64 19.31
N ARG A 568 18.73 -17.13 18.44
CA ARG A 568 20.19 -17.42 18.49
C ARG A 568 20.88 -16.86 19.72
N GLU A 569 20.46 -15.68 20.20
CA GLU A 569 21.07 -15.02 21.36
C GLU A 569 20.77 -15.77 22.66
N SER A 570 19.51 -16.16 22.89
CA SER A 570 19.09 -16.96 24.06
C SER A 570 19.86 -18.28 24.14
N ARG A 571 20.00 -18.99 23.02
CA ARG A 571 20.81 -20.22 22.92
C ARG A 571 22.27 -19.95 23.26
N LYS A 572 22.88 -18.94 22.67
CA LYS A 572 24.27 -18.55 22.95
C LYS A 572 24.47 -18.19 24.43
N ALA A 573 23.51 -17.50 25.05
CA ALA A 573 23.52 -17.20 26.47
C ALA A 573 23.52 -18.48 27.32
N ILE A 574 22.65 -19.45 27.03
CA ILE A 574 22.63 -20.76 27.71
C ILE A 574 23.97 -21.48 27.56
N SER A 575 24.49 -21.58 26.33
CA SER A 575 25.77 -22.26 26.10
C SER A 575 26.92 -21.58 26.82
N THR A 576 26.90 -20.25 26.93
CA THR A 576 27.91 -19.47 27.65
C THR A 576 27.79 -19.66 29.15
N ALA A 577 26.58 -19.62 29.70
CA ALA A 577 26.31 -19.86 31.12
C ALA A 577 26.76 -21.26 31.54
N LEU A 578 26.42 -22.29 30.76
CA LEU A 578 26.86 -23.68 31.00
C LEU A 578 28.37 -23.87 30.85
N ALA A 579 29.01 -23.16 29.92
CA ALA A 579 30.47 -23.20 29.79
C ALA A 579 31.18 -22.50 30.97
N ALA A 580 30.61 -21.42 31.50
CA ALA A 580 31.17 -20.65 32.60
C ALA A 580 30.98 -21.34 33.97
N ASP A 581 29.81 -21.93 34.24
CA ASP A 581 29.51 -22.61 35.50
C ASP A 581 29.95 -24.08 35.45
N LYS A 582 31.15 -24.34 36.00
CA LYS A 582 31.73 -25.67 36.07
C LYS A 582 30.89 -26.63 36.93
N GLU A 583 30.37 -26.18 38.05
CA GLU A 583 29.65 -27.05 39.00
C GLU A 583 28.31 -27.48 38.42
N LEU A 584 27.55 -26.53 37.86
CA LEU A 584 26.28 -26.82 37.19
C LEU A 584 26.51 -27.75 35.99
N ARG A 585 27.47 -27.46 35.12
CA ARG A 585 27.78 -28.31 33.95
C ARG A 585 28.13 -29.73 34.35
N GLN A 586 29.02 -29.91 35.34
CA GLN A 586 29.44 -31.23 35.82
C GLN A 586 28.29 -31.99 36.48
N SER A 587 27.41 -31.29 37.21
CA SER A 587 26.22 -31.92 37.80
C SER A 587 25.25 -32.46 36.74
N VAL A 588 25.01 -31.71 35.65
CA VAL A 588 24.18 -32.16 34.51
C VAL A 588 24.86 -33.32 33.78
N GLN A 589 26.16 -33.23 33.49
CA GLN A 589 26.92 -34.30 32.85
C GLN A 589 26.87 -35.60 33.67
N ARG A 590 27.03 -35.51 35.00
CA ARG A 590 26.91 -36.67 35.90
C ARG A 590 25.50 -37.26 35.85
N HIS A 591 24.48 -36.41 35.96
CA HIS A 591 23.10 -36.85 35.87
C HIS A 591 22.83 -37.63 34.57
N VAL A 592 23.20 -37.05 33.43
CA VAL A 592 22.93 -37.61 32.09
C VAL A 592 23.75 -38.86 31.82
N LEU A 593 25.06 -38.83 32.09
CA LEU A 593 25.98 -39.90 31.69
C LEU A 593 26.02 -41.05 32.71
N LEU A 594 25.84 -40.79 34.00
CA LEU A 594 26.03 -41.78 35.06
C LEU A 594 24.74 -42.19 35.79
N GLU A 595 23.78 -41.29 35.96
CA GLU A 595 22.61 -41.54 36.83
C GLU A 595 21.35 -41.91 36.03
N LEU A 596 21.20 -41.36 34.82
CA LEU A 596 20.05 -41.56 33.95
C LEU A 596 19.83 -43.05 33.63
N GLN A 597 18.64 -43.56 33.90
CA GLN A 597 18.25 -44.95 33.64
C GLN A 597 17.49 -45.03 32.31
N ASN A 598 18.16 -45.47 31.25
CA ASN A 598 17.56 -45.73 29.94
C ASN A 598 18.41 -46.72 29.13
N ASP A 599 17.87 -47.19 28.00
CA ASP A 599 18.51 -48.18 27.12
C ASP A 599 19.69 -47.59 26.29
N MET A 600 19.99 -46.29 26.43
CA MET A 600 21.09 -45.66 25.70
C MET A 600 22.43 -45.88 26.41
N ASN A 601 23.48 -46.10 25.63
CA ASN A 601 24.86 -46.13 26.13
C ASN A 601 25.42 -44.70 26.36
N VAL A 602 26.60 -44.57 26.98
CA VAL A 602 27.20 -43.27 27.34
C VAL A 602 27.50 -42.42 26.10
N TRP A 603 27.88 -43.05 24.99
CA TRP A 603 28.12 -42.35 23.73
C TRP A 603 26.82 -41.75 23.16
N GLN A 604 25.74 -42.53 23.10
CA GLN A 604 24.41 -42.07 22.66
C GLN A 604 23.87 -40.94 23.55
N ARG A 605 24.07 -41.05 24.87
CA ARG A 605 23.71 -39.98 25.83
C ARG A 605 24.52 -38.71 25.58
N THR A 606 25.80 -38.82 25.26
CA THR A 606 26.67 -37.68 24.92
C THR A 606 26.23 -36.99 23.64
N LEU A 607 25.83 -37.76 22.62
CA LEU A 607 25.31 -37.19 21.38
C LEU A 607 24.05 -36.36 21.64
N ARG A 608 23.07 -36.91 22.37
CA ARG A 608 21.85 -36.17 22.75
C ARG A 608 22.15 -34.95 23.62
N MET A 609 23.08 -35.06 24.56
CA MET A 609 23.47 -33.94 25.43
C MET A 609 24.10 -32.80 24.62
N ARG A 610 24.91 -33.13 23.60
CA ARG A 610 25.51 -32.15 22.69
C ARG A 610 24.47 -31.48 21.79
N GLU A 611 23.50 -32.24 21.30
CA GLU A 611 22.38 -31.72 20.50
C GLU A 611 21.46 -30.81 21.32
N ALA A 612 21.25 -31.12 22.61
CA ALA A 612 20.42 -30.33 23.51
C ALA A 612 21.09 -29.03 23.98
N ALA A 613 22.41 -29.04 24.21
CA ALA A 613 23.19 -27.83 24.49
C ALA A 613 24.70 -28.08 24.26
N PRO A 614 25.34 -27.43 23.27
CA PRO A 614 26.77 -27.58 23.00
C PRO A 614 27.67 -27.31 24.20
N GLY A 615 27.27 -26.37 25.08
CA GLY A 615 27.97 -26.05 26.33
C GLY A 615 28.06 -27.19 27.35
N LEU A 616 27.29 -28.28 27.19
CA LEU A 616 27.39 -29.48 28.04
C LEU A 616 28.43 -30.50 27.54
N SER A 617 29.02 -30.29 26.35
CA SER A 617 30.02 -31.21 25.79
C SER A 617 31.18 -31.41 26.77
N PRO A 618 31.47 -32.65 27.21
CA PRO A 618 32.56 -32.89 28.15
C PRO A 618 33.91 -32.49 27.56
N ASN A 619 34.67 -31.68 28.28
CA ASN A 619 36.09 -31.46 28.00
C ASN A 619 36.96 -32.44 28.81
N GLU A 620 38.28 -32.41 28.62
CA GLU A 620 39.18 -33.31 29.34
C GLU A 620 39.05 -33.21 30.87
N ASP A 621 38.87 -32.01 31.43
CA ASP A 621 38.73 -31.81 32.89
C ASP A 621 37.41 -32.36 33.42
N ASP A 622 36.34 -32.25 32.64
CA ASP A 622 35.03 -32.83 32.96
C ASP A 622 35.08 -34.37 32.91
N LEU A 623 35.76 -34.95 31.93
CA LEU A 623 35.96 -36.41 31.84
C LEU A 623 36.80 -36.96 32.99
N LEU A 624 37.86 -36.25 33.40
CA LEU A 624 38.64 -36.58 34.60
C LEU A 624 37.77 -36.56 35.86
N TRP A 625 36.91 -35.55 35.99
CA TRP A 625 36.00 -35.44 37.12
C TRP A 625 34.95 -36.57 37.11
N LEU A 626 34.33 -36.88 35.96
CA LEU A 626 33.35 -37.96 35.79
C LEU A 626 33.94 -39.33 36.09
N LEU A 627 35.17 -39.60 35.62
CA LEU A 627 35.89 -40.83 35.96
C LEU A 627 36.06 -40.97 37.48
N ASN A 628 36.27 -39.87 38.22
CA ASN A 628 36.35 -39.87 39.69
C ASN A 628 34.99 -40.07 40.40
N GLN A 629 33.86 -40.03 39.70
CA GLN A 629 32.54 -40.28 40.28
C GLN A 629 32.11 -41.75 40.20
N ILE A 630 32.85 -42.59 39.47
CA ILE A 630 32.52 -44.01 39.28
C ILE A 630 33.51 -44.92 40.04
N GLU A 631 33.03 -46.09 40.45
CA GLU A 631 33.87 -47.10 41.13
C GLU A 631 34.80 -47.81 40.14
N ASP A 632 35.93 -48.34 40.63
CA ASP A 632 36.94 -49.02 39.81
C ASP A 632 36.40 -50.23 39.00
N SER A 633 35.28 -50.81 39.43
CA SER A 633 34.58 -51.91 38.74
C SER A 633 33.52 -51.47 37.73
N ASP A 634 33.24 -50.18 37.59
CA ASP A 634 32.17 -49.68 36.72
C ASP A 634 32.55 -49.80 35.23
N PRO A 635 31.88 -50.64 34.43
CA PRO A 635 32.28 -50.90 33.04
C PRO A 635 32.19 -49.67 32.11
N ARG A 636 31.50 -48.60 32.53
CA ARG A 636 31.28 -47.39 31.72
C ARG A 636 32.53 -46.53 31.54
N TRP A 637 33.61 -46.79 32.29
CA TRP A 637 34.86 -46.04 32.18
C TRP A 637 35.43 -46.04 30.76
N ARG A 638 35.30 -47.15 30.01
CA ARG A 638 35.78 -47.24 28.61
C ARG A 638 35.01 -46.28 27.71
N GLU A 639 33.69 -46.23 27.86
CA GLU A 639 32.84 -45.35 27.06
C GLU A 639 33.09 -43.87 27.39
N LEU A 640 33.42 -43.52 28.64
CA LEU A 640 33.82 -42.15 29.02
C LEU A 640 35.18 -41.76 28.41
N VAL A 641 36.13 -42.69 28.34
CA VAL A 641 37.43 -42.47 27.70
C VAL A 641 37.25 -42.18 26.21
N ASP A 642 36.40 -42.96 25.53
CA ASP A 642 36.10 -42.82 24.09
C ASP A 642 35.44 -41.49 23.70
N LEU A 643 34.93 -40.71 24.66
CA LEU A 643 34.39 -39.37 24.40
C LEU A 643 35.49 -38.34 24.09
N SER A 644 36.75 -38.62 24.46
CA SER A 644 37.89 -37.76 24.17
C SER A 644 38.51 -38.08 22.81
N ARG A 645 39.14 -37.09 22.18
CA ARG A 645 39.99 -37.35 21.02
C ARG A 645 41.31 -37.92 21.51
N HIS A 646 41.80 -38.92 20.79
CA HIS A 646 43.05 -39.58 21.13
C HIS A 646 44.08 -39.49 20.03
N GLY A 647 45.29 -39.13 20.45
CA GLY A 647 46.50 -39.15 19.66
C GLY A 647 47.73 -39.22 20.56
N PRO A 648 48.93 -38.95 20.03
CA PRO A 648 50.15 -38.96 20.82
C PRO A 648 50.09 -38.01 22.03
N GLU A 649 49.51 -36.81 21.85
CA GLU A 649 49.37 -35.78 22.90
C GLU A 649 47.91 -35.58 23.36
N GLU A 650 46.94 -35.58 22.44
CA GLU A 650 45.51 -35.42 22.75
C GLU A 650 44.94 -36.60 23.57
N GLY A 651 44.18 -36.30 24.62
CA GLY A 651 43.54 -37.29 25.49
C GLY A 651 44.48 -38.03 26.46
N ALA A 652 45.76 -37.63 26.55
CA ALA A 652 46.76 -38.29 27.39
C ALA A 652 46.39 -38.27 28.90
N LYS A 653 45.84 -37.16 29.39
CA LYS A 653 45.40 -37.03 30.79
C LYS A 653 44.24 -37.98 31.12
N VAL A 654 43.27 -38.06 30.22
CA VAL A 654 42.10 -38.95 30.35
C VAL A 654 42.54 -40.42 30.36
N ARG A 655 43.47 -40.82 29.47
CA ARG A 655 44.05 -42.17 29.47
C ARG A 655 44.78 -42.50 30.78
N SER A 656 45.58 -41.56 31.30
CA SER A 656 46.30 -41.76 32.56
C SER A 656 45.34 -41.94 33.75
N ALA A 657 44.28 -41.13 33.83
CA ALA A 657 43.25 -41.31 34.86
C ALA A 657 42.47 -42.62 34.70
N ALA A 658 42.34 -43.13 33.47
CA ALA A 658 41.67 -44.39 33.19
C ALA A 658 42.50 -45.64 33.55
N GLU A 659 43.80 -45.52 33.82
CA GLU A 659 44.68 -46.65 34.13
C GLU A 659 44.22 -47.46 35.34
N ARG A 660 43.61 -46.81 36.35
CA ARG A 660 43.11 -47.51 37.55
C ARG A 660 42.02 -48.53 37.24
N PHE A 661 41.27 -48.34 36.15
CA PHE A 661 40.21 -49.25 35.71
C PHE A 661 40.73 -50.38 34.80
N ALA A 662 41.95 -50.23 34.26
CA ALA A 662 42.59 -51.19 33.35
C ALA A 662 43.23 -52.36 34.13
N THR A 663 42.37 -53.19 34.73
CA THR A 663 42.76 -54.32 35.60
C THR A 663 43.29 -55.54 34.84
N ASN A 664 43.09 -55.62 33.52
CA ASN A 664 43.58 -56.68 32.66
C ASN A 664 44.43 -56.16 31.48
N ASP A 665 45.21 -57.04 30.87
CA ASP A 665 46.15 -56.66 29.79
C ASP A 665 45.43 -56.19 28.52
N GLU A 666 44.21 -56.67 28.27
CA GLU A 666 43.36 -56.21 27.17
C GLU A 666 43.02 -54.72 27.31
N ALA A 667 42.58 -54.29 28.49
CA ALA A 667 42.24 -52.90 28.79
C ALA A 667 43.48 -51.97 28.69
N ARG A 668 44.63 -52.43 29.18
CA ARG A 668 45.90 -51.66 29.08
C ARG A 668 46.37 -51.52 27.64
N ASN A 669 46.27 -52.59 26.85
CA ASN A 669 46.63 -52.55 25.43
C ASN A 669 45.69 -51.63 24.64
N TRP A 670 44.39 -51.68 24.91
CA TRP A 670 43.42 -50.79 24.30
C TRP A 670 43.73 -49.31 24.56
N LEU A 671 44.02 -48.92 25.81
CA LEU A 671 44.45 -47.55 26.14
C LEU A 671 45.71 -47.12 25.38
N ALA A 672 46.67 -48.04 25.18
CA ALA A 672 47.90 -47.76 24.45
C ALA A 672 47.69 -47.61 22.93
N GLU A 673 46.75 -48.36 22.34
CA GLU A 673 46.40 -48.26 20.91
C GLU A 673 45.72 -46.94 20.55
N LEU A 674 44.93 -46.37 21.47
CA LEU A 674 44.24 -45.08 21.26
C LEU A 674 45.23 -43.93 20.96
N ALA A 675 46.49 -44.02 21.36
CA ALA A 675 47.52 -43.03 21.03
C ALA A 675 47.96 -43.05 19.54
N ARG A 676 47.45 -43.99 18.71
CA ARG A 676 47.85 -44.22 17.31
C ARG A 676 46.63 -44.40 16.37
N PRO A 677 46.07 -43.33 15.76
CA PRO A 677 44.87 -43.44 14.91
C PRO A 677 45.12 -44.22 13.60
N ARG A 678 44.15 -45.04 13.16
CA ARG A 678 44.19 -45.83 11.90
C ARG A 678 43.41 -45.13 10.76
N VAL A 679 43.94 -45.18 9.53
CA VAL A 679 43.28 -44.64 8.30
C VAL A 679 42.17 -45.60 7.81
N PRO A 680 40.95 -45.12 7.48
CA PRO A 680 39.83 -45.99 7.09
C PRO A 680 39.93 -46.64 5.69
N GLU A 681 39.35 -47.84 5.55
CA GLU A 681 39.37 -48.65 4.30
C GLU A 681 38.62 -48.03 3.10
N TRP A 682 37.60 -47.20 3.33
CA TRP A 682 36.85 -46.58 2.23
C TRP A 682 37.73 -45.64 1.40
N GLN A 683 38.69 -44.97 2.07
CA GLN A 683 39.64 -44.06 1.44
C GLN A 683 40.63 -44.83 0.54
N ILE A 684 41.08 -46.01 0.99
CA ILE A 684 41.92 -46.94 0.21
C ILE A 684 41.14 -47.52 -0.99
N LYS A 685 39.85 -47.83 -0.82
CA LYS A 685 39.00 -48.39 -1.87
C LYS A 685 38.69 -47.35 -2.97
N GLN A 686 38.51 -46.09 -2.61
CA GLN A 686 38.29 -44.99 -3.53
C GLN A 686 39.52 -44.74 -4.41
N GLU A 687 40.71 -44.64 -3.82
CA GLU A 687 41.97 -44.47 -4.56
C GLU A 687 42.23 -45.61 -5.56
N ARG A 688 41.83 -46.85 -5.22
CA ARG A 688 41.98 -48.01 -6.12
C ARG A 688 41.02 -47.95 -7.32
N GLN A 689 39.78 -47.53 -7.11
CA GLN A 689 38.79 -47.39 -8.19
C GLN A 689 39.15 -46.26 -9.17
N GLU A 690 39.73 -45.16 -8.66
CA GLU A 690 40.21 -44.06 -9.49
C GLU A 690 41.37 -44.48 -10.41
N ARG A 691 42.33 -45.28 -9.90
CA ARG A 691 43.42 -45.84 -10.71
C ARG A 691 42.95 -46.79 -11.81
N GLU A 692 41.97 -47.65 -11.54
CA GLU A 692 41.43 -48.58 -12.54
C GLU A 692 40.67 -47.85 -13.67
N ARG A 693 39.90 -46.80 -13.34
CA ARG A 693 39.20 -45.98 -14.34
C ARG A 693 40.18 -45.23 -15.24
N ALA A 694 41.25 -44.66 -14.67
CA ALA A 694 42.28 -43.95 -15.43
C ALA A 694 43.02 -44.86 -16.42
N SER A 695 43.34 -46.10 -16.03
CA SER A 695 44.02 -47.06 -16.90
C SER A 695 43.17 -47.52 -18.09
N ARG A 696 41.87 -47.77 -17.89
CA ARG A 696 40.95 -48.14 -18.99
C ARG A 696 40.78 -47.01 -20.00
N LYS A 697 40.63 -45.78 -19.52
CA LYS A 697 40.52 -44.57 -20.36
C LYS A 697 41.76 -44.39 -21.25
N ALA A 698 42.96 -44.60 -20.70
CA ALA A 698 44.20 -44.51 -21.47
C ALA A 698 44.29 -45.56 -22.60
N ALA A 699 43.86 -46.80 -22.34
CA ALA A 699 43.86 -47.87 -23.33
C ALA A 699 42.85 -47.63 -24.48
N ASP A 700 41.66 -47.13 -24.16
CA ASP A 700 40.64 -46.79 -25.17
C ASP A 700 41.08 -45.62 -26.07
N TRP A 701 41.74 -44.61 -25.50
CA TRP A 701 42.25 -43.47 -26.27
C TRP A 701 43.36 -43.89 -27.24
N GLU A 702 44.26 -44.79 -26.85
CA GLU A 702 45.31 -45.30 -27.72
C GLU A 702 44.75 -46.12 -28.91
N ARG A 703 43.68 -46.89 -28.66
CA ARG A 703 42.93 -47.57 -29.73
C ARG A 703 42.34 -46.56 -30.72
N HIS A 704 41.65 -45.53 -30.21
CA HIS A 704 41.05 -44.50 -31.06
C HIS A 704 42.12 -43.77 -31.90
N ARG A 705 43.29 -43.44 -31.31
CA ARG A 705 44.43 -42.84 -32.04
C ARG A 705 44.90 -43.70 -33.21
N THR A 706 44.96 -45.02 -33.01
CA THR A 706 45.35 -45.97 -34.07
C THR A 706 44.30 -46.02 -35.19
N GLU A 707 43.00 -46.07 -34.84
CA GLU A 707 41.89 -46.14 -35.80
C GLU A 707 41.77 -44.86 -36.64
N PHE A 708 41.85 -43.69 -36.00
CA PHE A 708 41.85 -42.39 -36.70
C PHE A 708 43.14 -42.18 -37.50
N GLY A 709 44.30 -42.64 -36.99
CA GLY A 709 45.58 -42.61 -37.69
C GLY A 709 45.56 -43.36 -39.02
N ALA A 710 44.91 -44.53 -39.06
CA ALA A 710 44.75 -45.31 -40.29
C ALA A 710 43.91 -44.60 -41.38
N SER A 711 43.09 -43.60 -40.99
CA SER A 711 42.17 -42.87 -41.88
C SER A 711 42.45 -41.36 -41.92
N ILE A 712 43.70 -40.94 -41.64
CA ILE A 712 44.06 -39.52 -41.50
C ILE A 712 43.76 -38.68 -42.75
N ASP A 713 43.92 -39.25 -43.95
CA ASP A 713 43.62 -38.54 -45.20
C ASP A 713 42.11 -38.32 -45.39
N GLY A 714 41.27 -39.27 -44.98
CA GLY A 714 39.81 -39.10 -44.95
C GLY A 714 39.36 -38.08 -43.91
N LEU A 715 40.09 -37.99 -42.78
CA LEU A 715 39.88 -36.96 -41.76
C LEU A 715 40.18 -35.57 -42.34
N ARG A 716 41.33 -35.39 -43.02
CA ARG A 716 41.69 -34.12 -43.71
C ARG A 716 40.73 -33.75 -44.83
N ALA A 717 40.23 -34.74 -45.58
CA ALA A 717 39.28 -34.53 -46.67
C ALA A 717 37.87 -34.11 -46.19
N GLY A 718 37.63 -34.11 -44.88
CA GLY A 718 36.35 -33.72 -44.31
C GLY A 718 35.28 -34.81 -44.48
N GLU A 719 35.64 -36.09 -44.43
CA GLU A 719 34.65 -37.17 -44.46
C GLU A 719 33.79 -37.17 -43.19
N TYR A 720 32.49 -36.90 -43.34
CA TYR A 720 31.53 -36.77 -42.23
C TYR A 720 31.68 -37.84 -41.11
N ARG A 721 31.78 -39.12 -41.47
CA ARG A 721 31.87 -40.22 -40.49
C ARG A 721 33.12 -40.16 -39.61
N LEU A 722 34.19 -39.54 -40.11
CA LEU A 722 35.46 -39.40 -39.41
C LEU A 722 35.51 -38.10 -38.61
N ILE A 723 34.96 -37.00 -39.12
CA ILE A 723 35.02 -35.69 -38.46
C ILE A 723 33.88 -35.42 -37.46
N ALA A 724 32.77 -36.18 -37.50
CA ALA A 724 31.63 -35.96 -36.61
C ALA A 724 31.96 -36.10 -35.12
N ASN A 725 32.69 -37.17 -34.73
CA ASN A 725 33.07 -37.37 -33.34
C ASN A 725 34.13 -36.36 -32.86
N PRO A 726 35.18 -36.03 -33.63
CA PRO A 726 36.06 -34.91 -33.34
C PRO A 726 35.32 -33.58 -33.16
N ALA A 727 34.30 -33.28 -33.98
CA ALA A 727 33.49 -32.07 -33.84
C ALA A 727 32.68 -32.06 -32.53
N LYS A 728 32.11 -33.21 -32.13
CA LYS A 728 31.44 -33.35 -30.83
C LYS A 728 32.41 -33.18 -29.65
N ALA A 729 33.65 -33.69 -29.78
CA ALA A 729 34.70 -33.49 -28.78
C ALA A 729 35.14 -32.02 -28.68
N TYR A 730 35.29 -31.34 -29.83
CA TYR A 730 35.55 -29.90 -29.89
C TYR A 730 34.52 -29.11 -29.08
N LEU A 731 33.24 -29.45 -29.27
CA LEU A 731 32.09 -28.80 -28.63
C LEU A 731 31.79 -29.30 -27.21
N GLY A 732 32.65 -30.14 -26.61
CA GLY A 732 32.48 -30.59 -25.22
C GLY A 732 31.27 -31.49 -24.97
N LEU A 733 30.77 -32.19 -26.01
CA LEU A 733 29.55 -33.02 -25.92
C LEU A 733 29.78 -34.42 -25.31
N PHE A 734 31.03 -34.76 -24.93
CA PHE A 734 31.36 -35.99 -24.21
C PHE A 734 31.55 -35.70 -22.71
N GLY A 735 30.71 -36.30 -21.85
CA GLY A 735 30.69 -36.02 -20.41
C GLY A 735 31.97 -36.36 -19.65
N ASP A 736 32.82 -37.23 -20.19
CA ASP A 736 34.11 -37.63 -19.64
C ASP A 736 35.31 -36.81 -20.19
N MET A 737 35.06 -35.90 -21.12
CA MET A 737 36.05 -35.02 -21.76
C MET A 737 35.77 -33.53 -21.50
N ARG A 738 34.82 -33.24 -20.61
CA ARG A 738 34.42 -31.88 -20.24
C ARG A 738 35.37 -31.34 -19.16
N ASP A 739 36.46 -30.77 -19.63
CA ASP A 739 37.44 -30.04 -18.82
C ASP A 739 37.34 -28.55 -19.21
N GLU A 740 36.75 -27.74 -18.33
CA GLU A 740 36.48 -26.30 -18.54
C GLU A 740 37.78 -25.47 -18.60
N SER A 741 38.94 -26.06 -18.32
CA SER A 741 40.23 -25.38 -18.50
C SER A 741 40.87 -25.62 -19.88
N LYS A 742 40.19 -26.31 -20.81
CA LYS A 742 40.73 -26.68 -22.13
C LYS A 742 39.84 -26.19 -23.26
N ASP A 743 40.44 -25.57 -24.27
CA ASP A 743 39.72 -25.09 -25.46
C ASP A 743 39.31 -26.24 -26.43
N GLY A 744 38.55 -25.93 -27.47
CA GLY A 744 38.04 -26.92 -28.43
C GLY A 744 39.14 -27.81 -29.05
N PRO A 745 40.20 -27.23 -29.64
CA PRO A 745 41.36 -27.98 -30.12
C PRO A 745 42.09 -28.78 -29.03
N GLU A 746 42.28 -28.25 -27.84
CA GLU A 746 42.95 -28.93 -26.72
C GLU A 746 42.19 -30.17 -26.26
N ARG A 747 40.86 -30.16 -26.31
CA ARG A 747 40.02 -31.34 -26.04
C ARG A 747 40.25 -32.45 -27.07
N ILE A 748 40.38 -32.11 -28.34
CA ILE A 748 40.73 -33.08 -29.39
C ILE A 748 42.18 -33.56 -29.19
N GLU A 749 43.12 -32.67 -28.84
CA GLU A 749 44.52 -33.02 -28.62
C GLU A 749 44.70 -34.01 -27.48
N ALA A 750 44.00 -33.80 -26.35
CA ALA A 750 44.04 -34.72 -25.23
C ALA A 750 43.59 -36.13 -25.64
N TRP A 751 42.51 -36.22 -26.42
CA TRP A 751 41.94 -37.48 -26.87
C TRP A 751 42.79 -38.15 -27.97
N LEU A 752 43.00 -37.48 -29.11
CA LEU A 752 43.56 -38.04 -30.34
C LEU A 752 45.03 -37.67 -30.61
N GLY A 753 45.63 -36.76 -29.85
CA GLY A 753 47.00 -36.27 -30.07
C GLY A 753 47.09 -35.16 -31.14
N ALA A 754 48.26 -34.51 -31.20
CA ALA A 754 48.45 -33.28 -31.96
C ALA A 754 48.29 -33.43 -33.48
N GLU A 755 48.74 -34.55 -34.06
CA GLU A 755 48.69 -34.78 -35.51
C GLU A 755 47.25 -34.97 -36.01
N LEU A 756 46.48 -35.81 -35.30
CA LEU A 756 45.07 -36.06 -35.63
C LEU A 756 44.18 -34.86 -35.31
N LYS A 757 44.50 -34.07 -34.29
CA LYS A 757 43.88 -32.76 -34.06
C LYS A 757 44.01 -31.88 -35.30
N ASN A 758 45.22 -31.68 -35.81
CA ASN A 758 45.44 -30.82 -36.98
C ASN A 758 44.67 -31.34 -38.21
N ALA A 759 44.70 -32.65 -38.45
CA ALA A 759 43.93 -33.28 -39.53
C ALA A 759 42.41 -33.12 -39.36
N ALA A 760 41.88 -33.17 -38.13
CA ALA A 760 40.46 -32.92 -37.84
C ALA A 760 40.06 -31.46 -38.09
N LEU A 761 40.89 -30.49 -37.68
CA LEU A 761 40.64 -29.07 -37.93
C LEU A 761 40.68 -28.73 -39.43
N GLU A 762 41.61 -29.31 -40.19
CA GLU A 762 41.62 -29.25 -41.66
C GLU A 762 40.35 -29.86 -42.26
N GLY A 763 39.91 -31.00 -41.72
CA GLY A 763 38.67 -31.67 -42.12
C GLY A 763 37.40 -30.85 -41.87
N PHE A 764 37.32 -30.13 -40.74
CA PHE A 764 36.21 -29.23 -40.44
C PHE A 764 36.10 -28.12 -41.48
N GLU A 765 37.22 -27.50 -41.83
CA GLU A 765 37.30 -26.45 -42.85
C GLU A 765 36.96 -26.99 -44.25
N ALA A 766 37.45 -28.19 -44.61
CA ALA A 766 37.14 -28.85 -45.88
C ALA A 766 35.63 -29.19 -46.00
N PHE A 767 35.02 -29.67 -44.90
CA PHE A 767 33.60 -29.96 -44.85
C PHE A 767 32.76 -28.68 -45.00
N LEU A 768 33.13 -27.60 -44.31
CA LEU A 768 32.44 -26.30 -44.36
C LEU A 768 32.48 -25.65 -45.75
N LYS A 769 33.56 -25.88 -46.53
CA LYS A 769 33.74 -25.35 -47.90
C LYS A 769 33.16 -26.22 -49.00
N ARG A 770 32.67 -27.41 -48.68
CA ARG A 770 32.12 -28.34 -49.67
C ARG A 770 30.88 -27.74 -50.35
N GLN A 771 30.81 -27.89 -51.67
CA GLN A 771 29.66 -27.44 -52.48
C GLN A 771 29.02 -28.64 -53.22
N PRO A 772 27.72 -28.93 -53.03
CA PRO A 772 26.82 -28.30 -52.05
C PRO A 772 27.13 -28.75 -50.61
N LEU A 773 26.95 -27.84 -49.66
CA LEU A 773 26.96 -28.17 -48.23
C LEU A 773 25.77 -29.08 -47.92
N LYS A 774 25.99 -30.12 -47.11
CA LYS A 774 24.91 -30.96 -46.58
C LYS A 774 25.17 -31.26 -45.10
N PRO A 775 24.21 -30.99 -44.19
CA PRO A 775 22.88 -30.42 -44.43
C PRO A 775 22.94 -28.91 -44.77
N THR A 776 21.99 -28.42 -45.58
CA THR A 776 21.77 -26.99 -45.81
C THR A 776 21.04 -26.33 -44.63
N ALA A 777 20.97 -25.00 -44.57
CA ALA A 777 20.21 -24.31 -43.53
C ALA A 777 18.71 -24.71 -43.54
N THR A 778 18.17 -24.97 -44.74
CA THR A 778 16.79 -25.43 -44.92
C THR A 778 16.59 -26.87 -44.44
N ASP A 779 17.55 -27.76 -44.71
CA ASP A 779 17.50 -29.15 -44.24
C ASP A 779 17.53 -29.23 -42.71
N ILE A 780 18.39 -28.41 -42.08
CA ILE A 780 18.49 -28.33 -40.61
C ILE A 780 17.15 -27.87 -40.04
N SER A 781 16.63 -26.72 -40.49
CA SER A 781 15.38 -26.16 -39.97
C SER A 781 14.19 -27.12 -40.14
N THR A 782 14.01 -27.68 -41.34
CA THR A 782 12.91 -28.62 -41.63
C THR A 782 13.00 -29.86 -40.73
N SER A 783 14.22 -30.35 -40.47
CA SER A 783 14.42 -31.52 -39.60
C SER A 783 14.04 -31.23 -38.15
N TYR A 784 14.39 -30.06 -37.61
CA TYR A 784 13.95 -29.65 -36.27
C TYR A 784 12.44 -29.48 -36.19
N ALA A 785 11.80 -28.92 -37.21
CA ALA A 785 10.33 -28.86 -37.32
C ALA A 785 9.68 -30.26 -37.34
N GLU A 786 10.41 -31.30 -37.79
CA GLU A 786 10.01 -32.71 -37.75
C GLU A 786 10.50 -33.47 -36.51
N GLY A 787 11.28 -32.85 -35.63
CA GLY A 787 11.78 -33.44 -34.37
C GLY A 787 12.99 -34.35 -34.60
N ARG A 788 13.71 -34.16 -35.70
CA ARG A 788 14.95 -34.84 -36.07
C ARG A 788 16.10 -33.84 -36.02
N HIS A 789 17.33 -34.34 -35.93
CA HIS A 789 18.54 -33.52 -35.97
C HIS A 789 19.59 -34.13 -36.90
N TRP A 790 20.47 -33.30 -37.42
CA TRP A 790 21.60 -33.73 -38.25
C TRP A 790 22.88 -33.68 -37.42
N GLU A 791 23.48 -34.83 -37.14
CA GLU A 791 24.79 -34.85 -36.47
C GLU A 791 25.90 -34.15 -37.29
N ALA A 792 25.73 -34.06 -38.61
CA ALA A 792 26.62 -33.30 -39.48
C ALA A 792 26.61 -31.79 -39.20
N ALA A 793 25.55 -31.26 -38.57
CA ALA A 793 25.48 -29.84 -38.21
C ALA A 793 26.48 -29.47 -37.10
N PHE A 794 26.85 -30.40 -36.21
CA PHE A 794 27.90 -30.19 -35.21
C PHE A 794 29.27 -29.87 -35.86
N VAL A 795 29.54 -30.45 -37.03
CA VAL A 795 30.77 -30.16 -37.79
C VAL A 795 30.76 -28.73 -38.31
N ILE A 796 29.61 -28.24 -38.79
CA ILE A 796 29.45 -26.85 -39.24
C ILE A 796 29.72 -25.88 -38.10
N VAL A 797 29.13 -26.14 -36.91
CA VAL A 797 29.33 -25.29 -35.72
C VAL A 797 30.79 -25.32 -35.25
N ALA A 798 31.42 -26.49 -35.17
CA ALA A 798 32.82 -26.62 -34.78
C ALA A 798 33.76 -25.90 -35.77
N ALA A 799 33.51 -25.99 -37.07
CA ALA A 799 34.28 -25.31 -38.11
C ALA A 799 34.16 -23.77 -38.01
N LEU A 800 32.95 -23.26 -37.77
CA LEU A 800 32.70 -21.83 -37.59
C LEU A 800 33.30 -21.29 -36.28
N ALA A 801 33.20 -22.05 -35.19
CA ALA A 801 33.85 -21.73 -33.92
C ALA A 801 35.37 -21.64 -34.07
N GLU A 802 35.97 -22.61 -34.78
CA GLU A 802 37.41 -22.59 -35.03
C GLU A 802 37.83 -21.38 -35.86
N ARG A 803 37.05 -21.01 -36.89
CA ARG A 803 37.31 -19.79 -37.68
C ARG A 803 37.27 -18.51 -36.87
N VAL A 804 36.38 -18.41 -35.88
CA VAL A 804 36.35 -17.28 -34.94
C VAL A 804 37.60 -17.30 -34.06
N ARG A 805 37.97 -18.47 -33.52
CA ARG A 805 39.15 -18.64 -32.67
C ARG A 805 40.45 -18.26 -33.39
N VAL A 806 40.57 -18.59 -34.67
CA VAL A 806 41.75 -18.23 -35.51
C VAL A 806 41.60 -16.91 -36.26
N GLU A 807 40.58 -16.10 -35.94
CA GLU A 807 40.34 -14.77 -36.53
C GLU A 807 40.25 -14.74 -38.07
N ARG A 808 39.81 -15.84 -38.70
CA ARG A 808 39.76 -15.98 -40.16
C ARG A 808 38.53 -15.32 -40.80
N GLY A 809 37.46 -15.08 -40.03
CA GLY A 809 36.21 -14.49 -40.50
C GLY A 809 35.35 -15.42 -41.37
N PHE A 810 34.33 -14.86 -42.01
CA PHE A 810 33.30 -15.61 -42.75
C PHE A 810 33.17 -15.26 -44.25
N ASP A 811 33.87 -14.23 -44.74
CA ASP A 811 33.66 -13.64 -46.09
C ASP A 811 33.75 -14.65 -47.25
N ASP A 812 34.60 -15.67 -47.13
CA ASP A 812 34.82 -16.71 -48.14
C ASP A 812 33.82 -17.88 -48.06
N LEU A 813 32.84 -17.83 -47.16
CA LEU A 813 31.79 -18.83 -47.02
C LEU A 813 30.53 -18.43 -47.79
N ALA A 814 29.85 -19.43 -48.37
CA ALA A 814 28.52 -19.24 -48.95
C ALA A 814 27.50 -18.88 -47.86
N ASP A 815 26.47 -18.11 -48.23
CA ASP A 815 25.45 -17.65 -47.28
C ASP A 815 24.76 -18.81 -46.55
N ASP A 816 24.49 -19.91 -47.26
CA ASP A 816 23.88 -21.11 -46.67
C ASP A 816 24.73 -21.72 -45.55
N CYS A 817 26.06 -21.62 -45.62
CA CYS A 817 26.96 -22.11 -44.55
C CYS A 817 26.80 -21.28 -43.27
N VAL A 818 26.73 -19.95 -43.41
CA VAL A 818 26.57 -19.01 -42.28
C VAL A 818 25.17 -19.16 -41.68
N MET A 819 24.15 -19.27 -42.53
CA MET A 819 22.76 -19.50 -42.12
C MET A 819 22.60 -20.85 -41.41
N ALA A 820 23.21 -21.93 -41.91
CA ALA A 820 23.15 -23.26 -41.31
C ALA A 820 23.78 -23.29 -39.91
N GLY A 821 24.93 -22.63 -39.75
CA GLY A 821 25.58 -22.49 -38.44
C GLY A 821 24.76 -21.69 -37.44
N TYR A 822 24.14 -20.59 -37.89
CA TYR A 822 23.28 -19.77 -37.03
C TYR A 822 22.02 -20.54 -36.59
N VAL A 823 21.33 -21.19 -37.53
CA VAL A 823 20.11 -21.97 -37.25
C VAL A 823 20.39 -23.13 -36.30
N GLU A 824 21.49 -23.88 -36.48
CA GLU A 824 21.86 -24.97 -35.57
C GLU A 824 22.18 -24.45 -34.16
N LEU A 825 22.95 -23.37 -34.04
CA LEU A 825 23.29 -22.76 -32.74
C LEU A 825 22.06 -22.21 -32.01
N TYR A 826 21.07 -21.75 -32.75
CA TYR A 826 19.84 -21.19 -32.17
C TYR A 826 18.88 -22.28 -31.71
N LEU A 827 18.72 -23.36 -32.49
CA LEU A 827 17.78 -24.45 -32.19
C LEU A 827 18.35 -25.49 -31.20
N ASN A 828 19.65 -25.45 -30.92
CA ASN A 828 20.34 -26.40 -30.06
C ASN A 828 21.14 -25.68 -28.95
N SER A 829 21.01 -26.11 -27.69
CA SER A 829 21.67 -25.49 -26.51
C SER A 829 23.17 -25.83 -26.40
N ILE A 830 23.90 -25.84 -27.52
CA ILE A 830 25.35 -26.12 -27.59
C ILE A 830 26.14 -24.92 -27.04
N ARG A 831 25.59 -23.70 -27.20
CA ARG A 831 26.19 -22.43 -26.78
C ARG A 831 26.68 -22.47 -25.33
N ASP A 832 25.79 -22.81 -24.40
CA ASP A 832 26.05 -22.82 -22.96
C ASP A 832 26.99 -23.96 -22.50
N ARG A 833 27.39 -24.86 -23.41
CA ARG A 833 28.19 -26.06 -23.12
C ARG A 833 29.63 -26.01 -23.65
N ALA A 834 29.94 -25.10 -24.58
CA ALA A 834 31.14 -25.18 -25.40
C ALA A 834 32.02 -23.91 -25.43
N GLU A 835 31.74 -22.90 -24.59
CA GLU A 835 32.51 -21.62 -24.52
C GLU A 835 32.55 -20.84 -25.86
N ILE A 836 31.52 -20.99 -26.68
CA ILE A 836 31.38 -20.34 -27.99
C ILE A 836 30.33 -19.21 -27.97
N ASP A 837 30.12 -18.57 -26.82
CA ASP A 837 29.04 -17.59 -26.60
C ASP A 837 29.07 -16.43 -27.61
N ALA A 838 30.27 -16.00 -28.01
CA ALA A 838 30.46 -14.94 -28.99
C ALA A 838 30.05 -15.33 -30.43
N LEU A 839 30.06 -16.62 -30.78
CA LEU A 839 29.83 -17.09 -32.16
C LEU A 839 28.42 -16.74 -32.65
N HIS A 840 27.41 -16.92 -31.81
CA HIS A 840 26.01 -16.61 -32.14
C HIS A 840 25.85 -15.12 -32.54
N SER A 841 26.39 -14.21 -31.73
CA SER A 841 26.33 -12.77 -31.98
C SER A 841 27.14 -12.34 -33.22
N LEU A 842 28.29 -12.99 -33.48
CA LEU A 842 29.11 -12.73 -34.66
C LEU A 842 28.42 -13.19 -35.95
N LEU A 843 27.80 -14.36 -35.96
CA LEU A 843 27.02 -14.84 -37.10
C LEU A 843 25.78 -13.95 -37.34
N ALA A 844 25.11 -13.51 -36.28
CA ALA A 844 23.97 -12.59 -36.38
C ALA A 844 24.36 -11.23 -37.01
N LYS A 845 25.52 -10.67 -36.64
CA LYS A 845 26.09 -9.46 -37.25
C LYS A 845 26.45 -9.68 -38.72
N GLU A 846 27.05 -10.81 -39.04
CA GLU A 846 27.45 -11.15 -40.40
C GLU A 846 26.24 -11.33 -41.33
N LEU A 847 25.18 -12.01 -40.85
CA LEU A 847 23.93 -12.17 -41.60
C LEU A 847 23.21 -10.85 -41.83
N ARG A 848 23.28 -9.91 -40.88
CA ARG A 848 22.79 -8.53 -41.08
C ARG A 848 23.62 -7.81 -42.15
N ARG A 849 24.95 -7.90 -42.08
CA ARG A 849 25.86 -7.30 -43.08
C ARG A 849 25.63 -7.82 -44.50
N ARG A 850 25.24 -9.09 -44.64
CA ARG A 850 24.93 -9.74 -45.92
C ARG A 850 23.49 -9.56 -46.40
N GLU A 851 22.65 -8.83 -45.65
CA GLU A 851 21.22 -8.67 -45.93
C GLU A 851 20.46 -10.03 -45.97
N LYS A 852 20.94 -11.03 -45.21
CA LYS A 852 20.32 -12.38 -45.09
C LYS A 852 19.58 -12.61 -43.77
N TRP A 853 19.53 -11.60 -42.90
CA TRP A 853 18.92 -11.70 -41.58
C TRP A 853 17.44 -12.11 -41.64
N GLU A 854 16.60 -11.39 -42.39
CA GLU A 854 15.17 -11.72 -42.55
C GLU A 854 14.97 -13.14 -43.11
N ALA A 855 15.75 -13.52 -44.13
CA ALA A 855 15.67 -14.86 -44.71
C ALA A 855 16.04 -15.95 -43.69
N THR A 856 17.00 -15.69 -42.81
CA THR A 856 17.42 -16.64 -41.76
C THR A 856 16.34 -16.79 -40.69
N LEU A 857 15.73 -15.69 -40.24
CA LEU A 857 14.62 -15.73 -39.28
C LEU A 857 13.41 -16.47 -39.86
N ARG A 858 13.10 -16.28 -41.15
CA ARG A 858 12.04 -17.06 -41.82
C ARG A 858 12.35 -18.55 -41.86
N LEU A 859 13.60 -18.93 -42.14
CA LEU A 859 14.03 -20.32 -42.04
C LEU A 859 13.89 -20.85 -40.61
N LEU A 860 14.19 -20.05 -39.59
CA LEU A 860 14.09 -20.47 -38.20
C LEU A 860 12.63 -20.75 -37.78
N PHE A 861 11.70 -19.86 -38.14
CA PHE A 861 10.34 -19.88 -37.59
C PHE A 861 9.28 -20.49 -38.51
N GLU A 862 9.28 -20.18 -39.82
CA GLU A 862 8.18 -20.57 -40.72
C GLU A 862 7.97 -22.09 -40.81
N PRO A 863 9.01 -22.95 -40.91
CA PRO A 863 8.83 -24.40 -40.91
C PRO A 863 8.19 -24.94 -39.63
N GLN A 864 8.52 -24.37 -38.47
CA GLN A 864 7.94 -24.76 -37.18
C GLN A 864 6.46 -24.34 -37.09
N LEU A 865 6.11 -23.15 -37.59
CA LEU A 865 4.72 -22.66 -37.66
C LEU A 865 3.87 -23.52 -38.61
N VAL A 866 4.41 -23.88 -39.78
CA VAL A 866 3.75 -24.78 -40.76
C VAL A 866 3.54 -26.17 -40.17
N ALA A 867 4.51 -26.70 -39.43
CA ALA A 867 4.41 -28.00 -38.77
C ALA A 867 3.46 -28.02 -37.56
N GLY A 868 2.90 -26.87 -37.15
CA GLY A 868 1.98 -26.79 -36.00
C GLY A 868 2.65 -27.14 -34.67
N ARG A 869 3.95 -26.88 -34.53
CA ARG A 869 4.70 -27.16 -33.29
C ARG A 869 4.08 -26.39 -32.13
N ARG A 870 3.82 -27.08 -31.01
CA ARG A 870 3.31 -26.44 -29.79
C ARG A 870 4.29 -25.39 -29.27
N HIS A 871 5.56 -25.77 -29.10
CA HIS A 871 6.63 -24.86 -28.71
C HIS A 871 7.49 -24.52 -29.94
N VAL A 872 7.53 -23.23 -30.30
CA VAL A 872 8.37 -22.71 -31.39
C VAL A 872 9.64 -22.13 -30.77
N SER A 873 10.77 -22.81 -30.95
CA SER A 873 12.02 -22.47 -30.28
C SER A 873 12.45 -21.03 -30.58
N GLY A 874 12.57 -20.23 -29.50
CA GLY A 874 13.02 -18.83 -29.50
C GLY A 874 12.07 -17.79 -30.10
N LEU A 875 10.82 -18.16 -30.42
CA LEU A 875 9.80 -17.20 -30.85
C LEU A 875 9.61 -16.09 -29.82
N TYR A 876 9.39 -16.45 -28.55
CA TYR A 876 9.30 -15.51 -27.42
C TYR A 876 10.47 -14.50 -27.37
N SER A 877 11.72 -14.99 -27.45
CA SER A 877 12.91 -14.14 -27.40
C SER A 877 13.01 -13.20 -28.60
N PHE A 878 12.57 -13.63 -29.78
CA PHE A 878 12.54 -12.80 -30.98
C PHE A 878 11.46 -11.71 -30.89
N LEU A 879 10.27 -12.05 -30.38
CA LEU A 879 9.17 -11.10 -30.21
C LEU A 879 9.49 -9.98 -29.21
N GLY A 880 10.36 -10.26 -28.23
CA GLY A 880 10.90 -9.27 -27.29
C GLY A 880 12.12 -8.47 -27.79
N SER A 881 12.58 -8.66 -29.02
CA SER A 881 13.77 -7.96 -29.56
C SER A 881 13.47 -6.49 -29.86
N GLU A 882 14.10 -5.57 -29.12
CA GLU A 882 14.03 -4.13 -29.42
C GLU A 882 14.80 -3.77 -30.71
N GLU A 883 15.95 -4.42 -30.95
CA GLU A 883 16.80 -4.17 -32.13
C GLU A 883 16.07 -4.49 -33.44
N ASP A 884 15.25 -5.55 -33.44
CA ASP A 884 14.53 -6.03 -34.63
C ASP A 884 13.04 -5.59 -34.66
N GLY A 885 12.60 -4.68 -33.79
CA GLY A 885 11.17 -4.41 -33.56
C GLY A 885 10.31 -4.14 -34.81
N ALA A 886 10.83 -3.41 -35.79
CA ALA A 886 10.12 -3.15 -37.05
C ALA A 886 10.00 -4.40 -37.94
N LEU A 887 11.04 -5.27 -37.93
CA LEU A 887 11.05 -6.53 -38.66
C LEU A 887 10.15 -7.57 -37.97
N VAL A 888 10.16 -7.60 -36.63
CA VAL A 888 9.24 -8.40 -35.80
C VAL A 888 7.80 -8.09 -36.17
N ASP A 889 7.41 -6.82 -36.16
CA ASP A 889 6.05 -6.38 -36.48
C ASP A 889 5.64 -6.74 -37.91
N LYS A 890 6.54 -6.56 -38.88
CA LYS A 890 6.34 -6.96 -40.28
C LYS A 890 6.07 -8.47 -40.40
N LEU A 891 6.95 -9.30 -39.83
CA LEU A 891 6.85 -10.76 -39.92
C LEU A 891 5.61 -11.29 -39.19
N CYS A 892 5.29 -10.76 -38.01
CA CYS A 892 4.07 -11.10 -37.28
C CYS A 892 2.80 -10.78 -38.09
N ALA A 893 2.74 -9.60 -38.71
CA ALA A 893 1.63 -9.19 -39.56
C ALA A 893 1.45 -10.08 -40.80
N GLU A 894 2.55 -10.64 -41.34
CA GLU A 894 2.52 -11.58 -42.45
C GLU A 894 2.17 -13.02 -42.02
N TRP A 895 2.73 -13.50 -40.90
CA TRP A 895 2.59 -14.88 -40.45
C TRP A 895 1.17 -15.19 -39.97
N LEU A 896 0.51 -14.26 -39.28
CA LEU A 896 -0.82 -14.46 -38.73
C LEU A 896 -1.89 -14.80 -39.80
N PRO A 897 -1.95 -14.13 -40.97
CA PRO A 897 -2.81 -14.56 -42.08
C PRO A 897 -2.25 -15.71 -42.92
N LYS A 898 -0.91 -15.84 -43.04
CA LYS A 898 -0.25 -16.87 -43.88
C LYS A 898 -0.35 -18.27 -43.29
N PHE A 899 -0.31 -18.41 -41.97
CA PHE A 899 -0.27 -19.70 -41.27
C PHE A 899 -1.46 -19.86 -40.30
N PRO A 900 -2.71 -19.96 -40.80
CA PRO A 900 -3.89 -20.00 -39.95
C PRO A 900 -3.99 -21.25 -39.06
N GLN A 901 -3.22 -22.30 -39.37
CA GLN A 901 -3.19 -23.58 -38.66
C GLN A 901 -2.00 -23.72 -37.70
N MET A 902 -1.29 -22.62 -37.37
CA MET A 902 -0.25 -22.62 -36.33
C MET A 902 -0.84 -23.03 -34.97
N SER A 903 0.02 -23.40 -34.03
CA SER A 903 -0.41 -23.78 -32.67
C SER A 903 -1.02 -22.60 -31.90
N ASP A 904 -1.89 -22.90 -30.93
CA ASP A 904 -2.55 -21.89 -30.08
C ASP A 904 -1.53 -21.04 -29.31
N GLU A 905 -0.41 -21.64 -28.89
CA GLU A 905 0.67 -20.99 -28.15
C GLU A 905 1.43 -19.98 -29.03
N ALA A 906 1.81 -20.37 -30.25
CA ALA A 906 2.47 -19.47 -31.20
C ALA A 906 1.55 -18.32 -31.66
N GLU A 907 0.26 -18.61 -31.90
CA GLU A 907 -0.71 -17.57 -32.25
C GLU A 907 -0.87 -16.56 -31.11
N ARG A 908 -0.91 -17.03 -29.86
CA ARG A 908 -0.98 -16.17 -28.67
C ARG A 908 0.20 -15.21 -28.58
N GLU A 909 1.43 -15.71 -28.66
CA GLU A 909 2.64 -14.88 -28.56
C GLU A 909 2.69 -13.80 -29.66
N ILE A 910 2.35 -14.17 -30.90
CA ILE A 910 2.30 -13.24 -32.04
C ILE A 910 1.23 -12.16 -31.84
N VAL A 911 0.03 -12.55 -31.37
CA VAL A 911 -1.06 -11.62 -31.10
C VAL A 911 -0.68 -10.63 -30.00
N ASP A 912 -0.09 -11.10 -28.90
CA ASP A 912 0.26 -10.26 -27.76
C ASP A 912 1.32 -9.22 -28.17
N ARG A 913 2.31 -9.60 -28.99
CA ARG A 913 3.23 -8.64 -29.62
C ARG A 913 2.49 -7.63 -30.50
N MET A 914 1.56 -8.09 -31.33
CA MET A 914 0.81 -7.23 -32.26
C MET A 914 -0.15 -6.25 -31.57
N LEU A 915 -0.64 -6.56 -30.36
CA LEU A 915 -1.43 -5.64 -29.56
C LEU A 915 -0.60 -4.45 -29.05
N SER A 916 0.70 -4.65 -28.82
CA SER A 916 1.61 -3.60 -28.35
C SER A 916 1.99 -2.57 -29.42
N SER A 917 1.72 -2.83 -30.72
CA SER A 917 2.05 -1.90 -31.81
C SER A 917 0.83 -1.38 -32.58
N SER A 918 0.92 -0.13 -33.06
CA SER A 918 -0.16 0.54 -33.80
C SER A 918 -0.42 -0.08 -35.18
N VAL A 919 0.63 -0.60 -35.82
CA VAL A 919 0.53 -1.37 -37.07
C VAL A 919 -0.12 -2.73 -36.78
N GLY A 920 0.33 -3.41 -35.73
CA GLY A 920 -0.19 -4.72 -35.38
C GLY A 920 -1.67 -4.70 -35.00
N SER A 921 -2.08 -3.72 -34.21
CA SER A 921 -3.48 -3.54 -33.80
C SER A 921 -4.43 -3.28 -34.99
N ARG A 922 -3.97 -2.57 -36.02
CA ARG A 922 -4.77 -2.38 -37.26
C ARG A 922 -4.92 -3.70 -38.01
N THR A 923 -3.86 -4.50 -38.10
CA THR A 923 -3.90 -5.83 -38.72
C THR A 923 -4.84 -6.77 -37.96
N LEU A 924 -4.77 -6.79 -36.63
CA LEU A 924 -5.68 -7.58 -35.79
C LEU A 924 -7.14 -7.16 -35.98
N ARG A 925 -7.43 -5.84 -35.99
CA ARG A 925 -8.79 -5.31 -36.24
C ARG A 925 -9.33 -5.72 -37.60
N ALA A 926 -8.48 -5.78 -38.64
CA ALA A 926 -8.90 -6.24 -39.96
C ALA A 926 -9.16 -7.75 -40.03
N LEU A 927 -8.45 -8.56 -39.24
CA LEU A 927 -8.58 -10.02 -39.21
C LEU A 927 -9.73 -10.51 -38.32
N LEU A 928 -10.08 -9.75 -37.28
CA LEU A 928 -11.09 -10.07 -36.28
C LEU A 928 -12.42 -10.59 -36.87
N PRO A 929 -13.08 -9.91 -37.83
CA PRO A 929 -14.37 -10.37 -38.36
C PRO A 929 -14.28 -11.74 -39.04
N LYS A 930 -13.17 -12.02 -39.75
CA LYS A 930 -12.95 -13.30 -40.43
C LYS A 930 -12.70 -14.42 -39.42
N ARG A 931 -11.83 -14.17 -38.43
CA ARG A 931 -11.47 -15.16 -37.40
C ARG A 931 -12.68 -15.56 -36.56
N LEU A 932 -13.52 -14.62 -36.14
CA LEU A 932 -14.66 -14.89 -35.25
C LEU A 932 -15.79 -15.75 -35.89
N VAL A 933 -15.76 -15.93 -37.22
CA VAL A 933 -16.72 -16.77 -37.98
C VAL A 933 -16.13 -18.16 -38.28
N GLU A 934 -14.81 -18.33 -38.20
CA GLU A 934 -14.14 -19.62 -38.43
C GLU A 934 -14.42 -20.60 -37.28
N SER A 935 -14.49 -21.90 -37.60
CA SER A 935 -14.56 -22.96 -36.58
C SER A 935 -13.19 -23.07 -35.89
N MET A 936 -13.15 -22.81 -34.59
CA MET A 936 -11.92 -22.81 -33.79
C MET A 936 -12.11 -23.46 -32.41
N SER A 937 -11.01 -23.80 -31.74
CA SER A 937 -11.03 -24.29 -30.36
C SER A 937 -11.61 -23.24 -29.41
N ARG A 938 -12.17 -23.68 -28.28
CA ARG A 938 -12.72 -22.76 -27.25
C ARG A 938 -11.66 -21.81 -26.71
N GLU A 939 -10.44 -22.31 -26.47
CA GLU A 939 -9.32 -21.50 -25.99
C GLU A 939 -8.91 -20.43 -27.01
N ARG A 940 -8.79 -20.79 -28.30
CA ARG A 940 -8.51 -19.84 -29.38
C ARG A 940 -9.62 -18.81 -29.55
N ARG A 941 -10.88 -19.19 -29.31
CA ARG A 941 -12.01 -18.25 -29.35
C ARG A 941 -11.92 -17.20 -28.25
N HIS A 942 -11.54 -17.57 -27.03
CA HIS A 942 -11.37 -16.62 -25.92
C HIS A 942 -10.24 -15.63 -26.16
N VAL A 943 -9.16 -16.06 -26.83
CA VAL A 943 -8.10 -15.15 -27.27
C VAL A 943 -8.65 -14.08 -28.21
N TRP A 944 -9.38 -14.47 -29.26
CA TRP A 944 -9.93 -13.53 -30.23
C TRP A 944 -11.08 -12.68 -29.66
N ASP A 945 -11.87 -13.21 -28.74
CA ASP A 945 -12.90 -12.46 -28.02
C ASP A 945 -12.25 -11.38 -27.12
N ALA A 946 -11.13 -11.70 -26.43
CA ALA A 946 -10.37 -10.71 -25.66
C ALA A 946 -9.78 -9.60 -26.54
N ILE A 947 -9.20 -9.95 -27.70
CA ILE A 947 -8.74 -8.96 -28.71
C ILE A 947 -9.91 -8.08 -29.17
N GLY A 948 -11.08 -8.69 -29.40
CA GLY A 948 -12.30 -7.98 -29.79
C GLY A 948 -12.74 -6.96 -28.74
N ILE A 949 -12.74 -7.33 -27.45
CA ILE A 949 -13.05 -6.40 -26.37
C ILE A 949 -12.06 -5.24 -26.32
N ILE A 950 -10.76 -5.49 -26.56
CA ILE A 950 -9.71 -4.45 -26.54
C ILE A 950 -9.79 -3.51 -27.75
N LEU A 951 -10.03 -4.04 -28.96
CA LEU A 951 -9.88 -3.29 -30.21
C LEU A 951 -11.20 -2.91 -30.90
N ASP A 952 -12.31 -3.61 -30.64
CA ASP A 952 -13.62 -3.42 -31.27
C ASP A 952 -14.76 -3.75 -30.29
N PHE A 953 -14.79 -2.97 -29.20
CA PHE A 953 -15.57 -3.24 -27.99
C PHE A 953 -17.07 -3.39 -28.26
N GLU A 954 -17.71 -2.43 -28.93
CA GLU A 954 -19.17 -2.42 -29.13
C GLU A 954 -19.65 -3.62 -29.96
N ALA A 955 -18.96 -3.94 -31.06
CA ALA A 955 -19.32 -5.08 -31.90
C ALA A 955 -19.12 -6.40 -31.15
N THR A 956 -18.04 -6.52 -30.39
CA THR A 956 -17.71 -7.73 -29.62
C THR A 956 -18.69 -7.92 -28.47
N ARG A 957 -18.99 -6.86 -27.70
CA ARG A 957 -19.96 -6.85 -26.62
C ARG A 957 -21.35 -7.26 -27.12
N ALA A 958 -21.82 -6.69 -28.23
CA ALA A 958 -23.12 -7.03 -28.81
C ALA A 958 -23.20 -8.51 -29.20
N ARG A 959 -22.14 -9.07 -29.80
CA ARG A 959 -22.07 -10.49 -30.15
C ARG A 959 -22.06 -11.40 -28.92
N LEU A 960 -21.28 -11.06 -27.89
CA LEU A 960 -21.26 -11.83 -26.64
C LEU A 960 -22.63 -11.78 -25.93
N GLY A 961 -23.31 -10.64 -25.96
CA GLY A 961 -24.67 -10.51 -25.44
C GLY A 961 -25.70 -11.38 -26.17
N GLN A 962 -25.59 -11.51 -27.50
CA GLN A 962 -26.45 -12.41 -28.28
C GLN A 962 -26.24 -13.90 -27.96
N ALA A 963 -25.06 -14.28 -27.48
CA ALA A 963 -24.76 -15.66 -27.10
C ALA A 963 -25.40 -16.06 -25.74
N GLY A 964 -25.90 -15.10 -24.96
CA GLY A 964 -26.68 -15.34 -23.73
C GLY A 964 -25.88 -15.57 -22.45
N SER A 965 -24.58 -15.92 -22.52
CA SER A 965 -23.70 -16.02 -21.35
C SER A 965 -22.24 -15.79 -21.72
N VAL A 966 -21.50 -15.04 -20.90
CA VAL A 966 -20.04 -14.86 -21.02
C VAL A 966 -19.32 -15.93 -20.21
N ASP A 967 -18.31 -16.56 -20.81
CA ASP A 967 -17.51 -17.60 -20.19
C ASP A 967 -16.44 -17.01 -19.26
N GLN A 968 -16.22 -17.61 -18.09
CA GLN A 968 -15.23 -17.19 -17.11
C GLN A 968 -13.78 -17.21 -17.68
N ASP A 969 -13.48 -18.11 -18.62
CA ASP A 969 -12.14 -18.21 -19.21
C ASP A 969 -11.75 -16.98 -20.06
N LEU A 970 -12.73 -16.18 -20.48
CA LEU A 970 -12.47 -14.90 -21.16
C LEU A 970 -11.76 -13.91 -20.23
N PHE A 971 -12.06 -13.93 -18.92
CA PHE A 971 -11.43 -13.07 -17.93
C PHE A 971 -9.90 -13.27 -17.88
N TRP A 972 -9.45 -14.51 -17.81
CA TRP A 972 -8.02 -14.84 -17.78
C TRP A 972 -7.30 -14.43 -19.07
N ASN A 973 -8.00 -14.52 -20.20
CA ASN A 973 -7.50 -14.07 -21.49
C ASN A 973 -7.41 -12.54 -21.61
N LEU A 974 -8.32 -11.80 -20.96
CA LEU A 974 -8.23 -10.34 -20.82
C LEU A 974 -7.07 -9.97 -19.89
N ARG A 975 -7.00 -10.56 -18.69
CA ARG A 975 -5.92 -10.34 -17.70
C ARG A 975 -4.55 -10.55 -18.34
N ALA A 976 -4.34 -11.66 -19.05
CA ALA A 976 -3.06 -11.99 -19.69
C ALA A 976 -2.57 -10.94 -20.72
N ARG A 977 -3.48 -10.15 -21.30
CA ARG A 977 -3.19 -9.16 -22.36
C ARG A 977 -3.17 -7.72 -21.88
N LEU A 978 -3.72 -7.48 -20.70
CA LEU A 978 -3.86 -6.18 -20.07
C LEU A 978 -2.93 -6.01 -18.86
N SER A 979 -2.40 -7.11 -18.32
CA SER A 979 -1.48 -7.13 -17.19
C SER A 979 -0.06 -7.33 -17.70
N ASP A 980 0.86 -6.55 -17.14
CA ASP A 980 2.26 -6.58 -17.55
C ASP A 980 2.98 -7.82 -16.99
N ARG A 981 3.52 -8.67 -17.86
CA ARG A 981 4.38 -9.80 -17.47
C ARG A 981 5.88 -9.47 -17.63
N GLY A 982 6.26 -8.22 -17.94
CA GLY A 982 7.68 -7.82 -17.92
C GLY A 982 8.11 -6.72 -18.88
N THR A 983 7.24 -5.75 -19.21
CA THR A 983 7.54 -4.59 -20.06
C THR A 983 7.01 -3.30 -19.45
N THR A 984 7.89 -2.32 -19.27
CA THR A 984 7.75 -1.03 -18.55
C THR A 984 6.56 -0.11 -18.95
N GLN A 985 5.59 -0.54 -19.75
CA GLN A 985 4.34 0.22 -19.98
C GLN A 985 3.12 -0.71 -20.13
N PRO A 986 1.96 -0.38 -19.54
CA PRO A 986 0.71 -1.08 -19.81
C PRO A 986 0.38 -1.01 -21.30
N ILE A 987 0.15 -2.17 -21.92
CA ILE A 987 0.01 -2.37 -23.38
C ILE A 987 -1.04 -1.44 -24.02
N ARG A 988 -2.07 -0.99 -23.28
CA ARG A 988 -3.04 0.08 -23.64
C ARG A 988 -3.88 0.47 -22.41
N SER A 989 -4.31 1.72 -22.32
CA SER A 989 -5.37 2.14 -21.39
C SER A 989 -6.74 1.68 -21.91
N LEU A 990 -7.52 1.03 -21.05
CA LEU A 990 -8.93 0.73 -21.31
C LEU A 990 -9.78 2.00 -21.11
N SER A 991 -10.88 2.13 -21.86
CA SER A 991 -11.86 3.17 -21.58
C SER A 991 -12.68 2.86 -20.32
N SER A 992 -13.28 3.90 -19.72
CA SER A 992 -14.26 3.81 -18.64
C SER A 992 -15.35 2.75 -18.94
N THR A 993 -15.90 2.75 -20.16
CA THR A 993 -16.92 1.79 -20.60
C THR A 993 -16.42 0.34 -20.65
N GLN A 994 -15.17 0.13 -21.11
CA GLN A 994 -14.56 -1.20 -21.12
C GLN A 994 -14.33 -1.71 -19.69
N LEU A 995 -13.77 -0.87 -18.82
CA LEU A 995 -13.56 -1.21 -17.40
C LEU A 995 -14.87 -1.57 -16.72
N ALA A 996 -15.89 -0.72 -16.87
CA ALA A 996 -17.20 -0.93 -16.28
C ALA A 996 -17.82 -2.26 -16.72
N TRP A 997 -17.76 -2.59 -18.02
CA TRP A 997 -18.29 -3.84 -18.54
C TRP A 997 -17.53 -5.07 -18.03
N ILE A 998 -16.19 -5.01 -17.93
CA ILE A 998 -15.39 -6.11 -17.39
C ILE A 998 -15.77 -6.35 -15.91
N ILE A 999 -15.84 -5.27 -15.12
CA ILE A 999 -16.20 -5.36 -13.69
C ILE A 999 -17.61 -5.93 -13.54
N GLU A 1000 -18.59 -5.36 -14.23
CA GLU A 1000 -20.00 -5.79 -14.18
C GLU A 1000 -20.17 -7.27 -14.56
N THR A 1001 -19.52 -7.68 -15.65
CA THR A 1001 -19.65 -9.03 -16.20
C THR A 1001 -19.01 -10.07 -15.28
N PHE A 1002 -17.77 -9.83 -14.84
CA PHE A 1002 -16.97 -10.87 -14.19
C PHE A 1002 -17.08 -10.89 -12.66
N ARG A 1003 -17.49 -9.81 -11.99
CA ARG A 1003 -17.67 -9.83 -10.52
C ARG A 1003 -18.75 -10.81 -10.05
N SER A 1004 -19.74 -11.09 -10.92
CA SER A 1004 -20.78 -12.08 -10.63
C SER A 1004 -20.33 -13.52 -10.88
N LEU A 1005 -19.36 -13.71 -11.77
CA LEU A 1005 -18.77 -15.01 -12.11
C LEU A 1005 -17.65 -15.41 -11.15
N PHE A 1006 -16.95 -14.42 -10.58
CA PHE A 1006 -15.91 -14.61 -9.57
C PHE A 1006 -16.34 -13.90 -8.29
N PRO A 1007 -17.00 -14.60 -7.35
CA PRO A 1007 -17.30 -14.05 -6.04
C PRO A 1007 -16.02 -13.62 -5.31
N TYR A 1008 -16.13 -12.57 -4.49
CA TYR A 1008 -15.00 -12.07 -3.71
C TYR A 1008 -14.42 -13.19 -2.84
N THR A 1009 -13.13 -13.45 -3.02
CA THR A 1009 -12.41 -14.52 -2.32
C THR A 1009 -11.12 -13.95 -1.74
N ASP A 1010 -10.94 -14.10 -0.43
CA ASP A 1010 -9.72 -13.67 0.24
C ASP A 1010 -8.52 -14.51 -0.18
N ARG A 1011 -7.34 -13.88 -0.12
CA ARG A 1011 -6.08 -14.57 -0.43
C ARG A 1011 -5.83 -15.67 0.62
N PRO A 1012 -5.55 -16.91 0.19
CA PRO A 1012 -5.30 -18.00 1.12
C PRO A 1012 -4.00 -17.78 1.91
N THR A 1013 -3.97 -18.19 3.18
CA THR A 1013 -2.85 -17.97 4.10
C THR A 1013 -1.71 -19.02 3.99
N GLY A 1014 -1.69 -19.82 2.91
CA GLY A 1014 -0.68 -20.87 2.65
C GLY A 1014 0.01 -20.75 1.28
N GLY A 1015 0.98 -21.62 0.98
CA GLY A 1015 1.63 -21.65 -0.33
C GLY A 1015 0.69 -22.16 -1.44
N TRP A 1016 0.49 -21.36 -2.49
CA TRP A 1016 -0.33 -21.74 -3.65
C TRP A 1016 0.52 -21.94 -4.91
N THR A 1017 -0.01 -22.72 -5.85
CA THR A 1017 0.57 -22.91 -7.18
C THR A 1017 -0.52 -22.73 -8.24
N GLY A 1018 -0.24 -21.96 -9.29
CA GLY A 1018 -1.19 -21.65 -10.38
C GLY A 1018 -1.41 -20.15 -10.56
N ASP A 1019 -1.93 -19.74 -11.72
CA ASP A 1019 -2.14 -18.33 -12.13
C ASP A 1019 -3.60 -18.00 -12.51
N ARG A 1020 -4.54 -18.87 -12.11
CA ARG A 1020 -5.99 -18.78 -12.39
C ARG A 1020 -6.84 -19.10 -11.16
N ASN A 1021 -6.46 -18.57 -10.00
CA ASN A 1021 -7.18 -18.79 -8.75
C ASN A 1021 -8.26 -17.71 -8.50
N GLU A 1022 -9.34 -18.04 -7.78
CA GLU A 1022 -10.44 -17.09 -7.51
C GLU A 1022 -9.98 -15.79 -6.82
N TRP A 1023 -9.08 -15.90 -5.85
CA TRP A 1023 -8.52 -14.72 -5.15
C TRP A 1023 -7.68 -13.82 -6.08
N GLU A 1024 -7.00 -14.36 -7.10
CA GLU A 1024 -6.30 -13.55 -8.10
C GLU A 1024 -7.28 -12.81 -9.02
N ALA A 1025 -8.44 -13.42 -9.29
CA ALA A 1025 -9.51 -12.75 -10.01
C ALA A 1025 -10.09 -11.61 -9.16
N THR A 1026 -10.24 -11.81 -7.85
CA THR A 1026 -10.60 -10.76 -6.89
C THR A 1026 -9.58 -9.63 -6.89
N GLU A 1027 -8.28 -9.90 -6.71
CA GLU A 1027 -7.22 -8.88 -6.74
C GLU A 1027 -7.25 -8.08 -8.05
N TYR A 1028 -7.40 -8.76 -9.20
CA TYR A 1028 -7.45 -8.07 -10.49
C TYR A 1028 -8.73 -7.25 -10.68
N LEU A 1029 -9.91 -7.74 -10.28
CA LEU A 1029 -11.15 -6.98 -10.32
C LEU A 1029 -11.09 -5.73 -9.42
N VAL A 1030 -10.51 -5.85 -8.23
CA VAL A 1030 -10.26 -4.69 -7.34
C VAL A 1030 -9.30 -3.70 -8.00
N ALA A 1031 -8.25 -4.17 -8.67
CA ALA A 1031 -7.36 -3.29 -9.43
C ALA A 1031 -8.08 -2.56 -10.57
N LEU A 1032 -9.02 -3.22 -11.28
CA LEU A 1032 -9.85 -2.56 -12.29
C LEU A 1032 -10.82 -1.54 -11.69
N ILE A 1033 -11.42 -1.83 -10.53
CA ILE A 1033 -12.26 -0.88 -9.78
C ILE A 1033 -11.46 0.37 -9.40
N ASN A 1034 -10.25 0.19 -8.87
CA ASN A 1034 -9.37 1.31 -8.52
C ASN A 1034 -8.99 2.14 -9.75
N ARG A 1035 -8.65 1.50 -10.87
CA ARG A 1035 -8.37 2.20 -12.14
C ARG A 1035 -9.57 3.00 -12.66
N LEU A 1036 -10.79 2.49 -12.49
CA LEU A 1036 -12.01 3.24 -12.82
C LEU A 1036 -12.22 4.42 -11.86
N GLY A 1037 -11.94 4.24 -10.56
CA GLY A 1037 -12.00 5.29 -9.55
C GLY A 1037 -10.90 6.37 -9.69
N ASP A 1038 -9.80 6.08 -10.37
CA ASP A 1038 -8.76 7.06 -10.71
C ASP A 1038 -9.17 8.00 -11.85
N ASP A 1039 -10.12 7.60 -12.69
CA ASP A 1039 -10.62 8.42 -13.79
C ASP A 1039 -11.70 9.38 -13.29
N THR A 1040 -11.42 10.68 -13.27
CA THR A 1040 -12.35 11.73 -12.79
C THR A 1040 -13.39 12.17 -13.84
N ALA A 1041 -13.41 11.55 -15.02
CA ALA A 1041 -14.38 11.86 -16.05
C ALA A 1041 -15.83 11.51 -15.61
N ALA A 1042 -16.80 12.26 -16.16
CA ALA A 1042 -18.20 12.14 -15.77
C ALA A 1042 -18.80 10.75 -16.10
N ASP A 1043 -18.40 10.16 -17.22
CA ASP A 1043 -18.79 8.80 -17.63
C ASP A 1043 -18.19 7.72 -16.72
N ALA A 1044 -16.94 7.87 -16.30
CA ALA A 1044 -16.31 6.98 -15.31
C ALA A 1044 -17.02 7.06 -13.94
N THR A 1045 -17.36 8.28 -13.49
CA THR A 1045 -18.15 8.47 -12.26
C THR A 1045 -19.51 7.78 -12.37
N ALA A 1046 -20.24 7.99 -13.48
CA ALA A 1046 -21.55 7.39 -13.70
C ALA A 1046 -21.49 5.85 -13.72
N ALA A 1047 -20.44 5.30 -14.34
CA ALA A 1047 -20.21 3.85 -14.35
C ALA A 1047 -19.94 3.29 -12.95
N LEU A 1048 -19.11 3.97 -12.15
CA LEU A 1048 -18.79 3.54 -10.80
C LEU A 1048 -20.00 3.61 -9.85
N VAL A 1049 -20.83 4.66 -10.00
CA VAL A 1049 -22.13 4.79 -9.31
C VAL A 1049 -23.06 3.64 -9.69
N ALA A 1050 -23.21 3.34 -10.99
CA ALA A 1050 -24.06 2.24 -11.45
C ALA A 1050 -23.59 0.87 -10.92
N LEU A 1051 -22.27 0.64 -10.87
CA LEU A 1051 -21.68 -0.58 -10.30
C LEU A 1051 -21.95 -0.69 -8.79
N ARG A 1052 -21.85 0.42 -8.04
CA ARG A 1052 -22.15 0.50 -6.60
C ARG A 1052 -23.63 0.23 -6.31
N ASP A 1053 -24.53 0.77 -7.12
CA ASP A 1053 -25.98 0.72 -6.91
C ASP A 1053 -26.63 -0.58 -7.38
N ALA A 1054 -25.89 -1.41 -8.12
CA ALA A 1054 -26.28 -2.77 -8.43
C ALA A 1054 -26.26 -3.68 -7.17
N PRO A 1055 -26.86 -4.89 -7.21
CA PRO A 1055 -27.02 -5.74 -6.03
C PRO A 1055 -25.71 -5.95 -5.24
N ARG A 1056 -25.79 -5.81 -3.91
CA ARG A 1056 -24.62 -5.89 -3.03
C ARG A 1056 -23.94 -7.27 -3.13
N ASP A 1057 -22.63 -7.24 -3.25
CA ASP A 1057 -21.70 -8.37 -3.32
C ASP A 1057 -20.40 -8.06 -2.56
N GLY A 1058 -19.43 -8.98 -2.54
CA GLY A 1058 -18.15 -8.77 -1.86
C GLY A 1058 -17.27 -7.64 -2.46
N TYR A 1059 -17.59 -7.14 -3.67
CA TYR A 1059 -16.89 -6.01 -4.28
C TYR A 1059 -17.52 -4.66 -3.93
N THR A 1060 -18.73 -4.65 -3.37
CA THR A 1060 -19.45 -3.42 -3.01
C THR A 1060 -18.68 -2.55 -2.02
N TYR A 1061 -17.92 -3.16 -1.10
CA TYR A 1061 -16.99 -2.43 -0.23
C TYR A 1061 -15.99 -1.59 -1.04
N HIS A 1062 -15.29 -2.22 -1.99
CA HIS A 1062 -14.27 -1.59 -2.83
C HIS A 1062 -14.85 -0.52 -3.77
N LEU A 1063 -16.04 -0.74 -4.31
CA LEU A 1063 -16.74 0.23 -5.15
C LEU A 1063 -17.12 1.51 -4.39
N ARG A 1064 -17.57 1.38 -3.14
CA ARG A 1064 -17.87 2.52 -2.27
C ARG A 1064 -16.60 3.32 -1.96
N VAL A 1065 -15.52 2.63 -1.60
CA VAL A 1065 -14.21 3.24 -1.34
C VAL A 1065 -13.70 3.98 -2.58
N ALA A 1066 -13.65 3.32 -3.74
CA ALA A 1066 -13.17 3.92 -4.98
C ALA A 1066 -14.00 5.16 -5.39
N LEU A 1067 -15.31 5.14 -5.18
CA LEU A 1067 -16.17 6.29 -5.48
C LEU A 1067 -15.95 7.45 -4.51
N ALA A 1068 -15.76 7.17 -3.22
CA ALA A 1068 -15.45 8.19 -2.22
C ALA A 1068 -14.09 8.84 -2.49
N GLU A 1069 -13.08 8.03 -2.85
CA GLU A 1069 -11.77 8.50 -3.29
C GLU A 1069 -11.91 9.36 -4.55
N GLN A 1070 -12.60 8.90 -5.61
CA GLN A 1070 -12.85 9.67 -6.82
C GLN A 1070 -13.56 11.02 -6.55
N LYS A 1071 -14.55 11.03 -5.64
CA LYS A 1071 -15.25 12.26 -5.21
C LYS A 1071 -14.29 13.25 -4.57
N ARG A 1072 -13.39 12.80 -3.70
CA ARG A 1072 -12.31 13.62 -3.12
C ARG A 1072 -11.41 14.20 -4.22
N LYS A 1073 -10.95 13.35 -5.15
CA LYS A 1073 -10.10 13.73 -6.29
C LYS A 1073 -10.74 14.86 -7.11
N ARG A 1074 -12.02 14.73 -7.45
CA ARG A 1074 -12.77 15.77 -8.16
C ARG A 1074 -12.86 17.08 -7.39
N VAL A 1075 -13.17 17.02 -6.09
CA VAL A 1075 -13.26 18.23 -5.25
C VAL A 1075 -11.93 18.97 -5.22
N GLU A 1076 -10.81 18.28 -5.04
CA GLU A 1076 -9.49 18.93 -5.04
C GLU A 1076 -9.09 19.46 -6.43
N ALA A 1077 -9.54 18.80 -7.52
CA ALA A 1077 -9.26 19.22 -8.89
C ALA A 1077 -10.07 20.46 -9.34
N GLU A 1078 -11.32 20.52 -8.91
CA GLU A 1078 -12.28 21.58 -9.24
C GLU A 1078 -12.15 22.77 -8.26
N TRP A 1079 -11.42 22.63 -7.15
CA TRP A 1079 -11.25 23.70 -6.18
C TRP A 1079 -10.33 24.82 -6.70
N PHE A 1080 -10.85 26.04 -6.70
CA PHE A 1080 -10.10 27.24 -7.03
C PHE A 1080 -9.93 28.13 -5.81
N THR A 1081 -8.71 28.59 -5.60
CA THR A 1081 -8.39 29.50 -4.51
C THR A 1081 -9.04 30.87 -4.74
N PRO A 1082 -9.87 31.39 -3.81
CA PRO A 1082 -10.46 32.72 -3.95
C PRO A 1082 -9.39 33.80 -3.91
N ASP A 1083 -9.56 34.84 -4.71
CA ASP A 1083 -8.77 36.06 -4.58
C ASP A 1083 -9.18 36.85 -3.32
N ILE A 1084 -8.34 37.80 -2.91
CA ILE A 1084 -8.57 38.57 -1.68
C ILE A 1084 -9.79 39.46 -1.80
N ALA A 1085 -10.14 39.96 -2.99
CA ALA A 1085 -11.33 40.75 -3.20
C ALA A 1085 -12.61 39.92 -2.91
N THR A 1086 -12.65 38.68 -3.40
CA THR A 1086 -13.73 37.72 -3.18
C THR A 1086 -13.82 37.32 -1.71
N PHE A 1087 -12.67 37.07 -1.07
CA PHE A 1087 -12.62 36.79 0.37
C PHE A 1087 -13.13 37.97 1.20
N ALA A 1088 -12.60 39.17 0.93
CA ALA A 1088 -13.00 40.41 1.59
C ALA A 1088 -14.50 40.66 1.42
N ALA A 1089 -15.05 40.45 0.22
CA ALA A 1089 -16.46 40.66 -0.04
C ALA A 1089 -17.36 39.77 0.82
N ALA A 1090 -16.97 38.52 1.08
CA ALA A 1090 -17.71 37.59 1.93
C ALA A 1090 -17.73 38.02 3.40
N VAL A 1091 -16.57 38.38 3.96
CA VAL A 1091 -16.42 38.70 5.40
C VAL A 1091 -16.91 40.10 5.76
N THR A 1092 -16.96 41.03 4.79
CA THR A 1092 -17.44 42.42 4.99
C THR A 1092 -18.88 42.65 4.54
N ASP A 1093 -19.54 41.62 4.00
CA ASP A 1093 -20.84 41.70 3.33
C ASP A 1093 -20.90 42.79 2.23
N LEU A 1094 -19.85 42.88 1.40
CA LEU A 1094 -19.86 43.71 0.19
C LEU A 1094 -20.48 42.94 -0.98
N ALA A 1095 -20.68 43.65 -2.11
CA ALA A 1095 -21.26 43.09 -3.32
C ALA A 1095 -20.59 41.77 -3.73
N PRO A 1096 -21.35 40.70 -4.02
CA PRO A 1096 -20.82 39.44 -4.53
C PRO A 1096 -19.94 39.62 -5.76
N THR A 1097 -18.79 38.96 -5.79
CA THR A 1097 -17.86 38.98 -6.93
C THR A 1097 -17.95 37.73 -7.80
N THR A 1098 -18.61 36.67 -7.32
CA THR A 1098 -18.74 35.37 -7.99
C THR A 1098 -20.18 34.85 -7.94
N ALA A 1099 -20.54 33.95 -8.86
CA ALA A 1099 -21.87 33.36 -8.92
C ALA A 1099 -22.26 32.59 -7.64
N PRO A 1100 -21.38 31.79 -7.00
CA PRO A 1100 -21.68 31.18 -5.70
C PRO A 1100 -22.03 32.20 -4.61
N GLN A 1101 -21.30 33.32 -4.53
CA GLN A 1101 -21.63 34.37 -3.56
C GLN A 1101 -22.98 35.03 -3.85
N LEU A 1102 -23.32 35.26 -5.13
CA LEU A 1102 -24.62 35.81 -5.52
C LEU A 1102 -25.75 34.83 -5.19
N GLN A 1103 -25.56 33.54 -5.45
CA GLN A 1103 -26.51 32.48 -5.13
C GLN A 1103 -26.75 32.43 -3.61
N ALA A 1104 -25.69 32.49 -2.81
CA ALA A 1104 -25.78 32.54 -1.36
C ALA A 1104 -26.59 33.74 -0.85
N VAL A 1105 -26.42 34.91 -1.47
CA VAL A 1105 -27.24 36.11 -1.16
C VAL A 1105 -28.70 35.86 -1.53
N MET A 1106 -28.98 35.40 -2.74
CA MET A 1106 -30.35 35.18 -3.21
C MET A 1106 -31.10 34.12 -2.40
N LEU A 1107 -30.43 33.08 -1.93
CA LEU A 1107 -31.04 32.09 -1.05
C LEU A 1107 -31.41 32.66 0.34
N GLU A 1108 -30.67 33.64 0.85
CA GLU A 1108 -31.07 34.35 2.08
C GLU A 1108 -32.24 35.32 1.82
N GLU A 1109 -32.28 35.97 0.65
CA GLU A 1109 -33.44 36.78 0.24
C GLU A 1109 -34.71 35.92 0.09
N LEU A 1110 -34.59 34.70 -0.43
CA LEU A 1110 -35.71 33.74 -0.48
C LEU A 1110 -36.18 33.30 0.92
N LYS A 1111 -35.28 33.16 1.89
CA LYS A 1111 -35.68 32.94 3.30
C LYS A 1111 -36.43 34.13 3.87
N LEU A 1112 -36.05 35.36 3.51
CA LEU A 1112 -36.80 36.56 3.88
C LEU A 1112 -38.19 36.57 3.22
N VAL A 1113 -38.30 36.13 1.97
CA VAL A 1113 -39.60 35.92 1.30
C VAL A 1113 -40.44 34.90 2.09
N GLN A 1114 -39.88 33.74 2.45
CA GLN A 1114 -40.57 32.74 3.27
C GLN A 1114 -41.08 33.33 4.60
N ALA A 1115 -40.24 34.07 5.31
CA ALA A 1115 -40.63 34.71 6.58
C ALA A 1115 -41.76 35.73 6.40
N LYS A 1116 -41.77 36.49 5.29
CA LYS A 1116 -42.85 37.43 4.97
C LYS A 1116 -44.17 36.72 4.67
N ILE A 1117 -44.15 35.54 4.04
CA ILE A 1117 -45.37 34.77 3.75
C ILE A 1117 -46.13 34.43 5.03
N THR A 1118 -45.42 34.03 6.08
CA THR A 1118 -46.00 33.55 7.33
C THR A 1118 -46.19 34.64 8.40
N GLY A 1119 -45.46 35.76 8.32
CA GLY A 1119 -45.36 36.73 9.42
C GLY A 1119 -45.61 38.20 9.08
N ASP A 1120 -45.82 38.57 7.81
CA ASP A 1120 -46.06 39.97 7.43
C ASP A 1120 -47.55 40.36 7.62
N PRO A 1121 -47.85 41.54 8.20
CA PRO A 1121 -49.23 42.03 8.34
C PRO A 1121 -50.03 42.15 7.03
N ARG A 1122 -49.36 42.13 5.87
CA ARG A 1122 -50.02 42.12 4.55
C ARG A 1122 -50.66 40.78 4.19
N ASP A 1123 -50.41 39.73 4.96
CA ASP A 1123 -50.88 38.36 4.68
C ASP A 1123 -50.48 37.89 3.27
N TRP A 1124 -49.18 38.01 2.92
CA TRP A 1124 -48.67 37.70 1.57
C TRP A 1124 -49.09 36.33 1.05
N TYR A 1125 -49.33 35.34 1.92
CA TYR A 1125 -49.83 34.03 1.51
C TYR A 1125 -51.10 34.13 0.65
N LYS A 1126 -51.99 35.10 0.89
CA LYS A 1126 -53.24 35.30 0.13
C LYS A 1126 -52.98 35.60 -1.34
N ASP A 1127 -51.89 36.28 -1.65
CA ASP A 1127 -51.55 36.69 -3.01
C ASP A 1127 -51.13 35.50 -3.89
N PHE A 1128 -50.86 34.34 -3.29
CA PHE A 1128 -50.60 33.08 -4.00
C PHE A 1128 -51.86 32.27 -4.33
N PHE A 1129 -53.05 32.74 -3.91
CA PHE A 1129 -54.34 32.09 -4.19
C PHE A 1129 -55.28 33.03 -4.97
N HIS A 1130 -56.14 32.46 -5.81
CA HIS A 1130 -57.30 33.18 -6.35
C HIS A 1130 -58.34 33.41 -5.24
N GLU A 1131 -59.28 34.34 -5.45
CA GLU A 1131 -60.40 34.59 -4.52
C GLU A 1131 -61.25 33.33 -4.25
N SER A 1132 -61.25 32.36 -5.19
CA SER A 1132 -61.88 31.05 -5.04
C SER A 1132 -61.18 30.12 -4.04
N GLY A 1133 -60.00 30.50 -3.53
CA GLY A 1133 -59.16 29.69 -2.66
C GLY A 1133 -58.27 28.67 -3.39
N ALA A 1134 -58.25 28.66 -4.73
CA ALA A 1134 -57.38 27.80 -5.52
C ALA A 1134 -55.97 28.42 -5.68
N PRO A 1135 -54.87 27.62 -5.61
CA PRO A 1135 -53.51 28.11 -5.87
C PRO A 1135 -53.35 28.73 -7.27
N LYS A 1136 -52.64 29.86 -7.38
CA LYS A 1136 -52.31 30.51 -8.66
C LYS A 1136 -51.28 29.73 -9.48
N GLY A 1137 -51.08 30.12 -10.75
CA GLY A 1137 -50.07 29.54 -11.66
C GLY A 1137 -48.63 29.88 -11.28
N GLU A 1138 -47.65 29.24 -11.91
CA GLU A 1138 -46.21 29.50 -11.67
C GLU A 1138 -45.83 30.95 -11.99
N GLU A 1139 -46.29 31.48 -13.13
CA GLU A 1139 -46.05 32.88 -13.55
C GLU A 1139 -46.61 33.91 -12.56
N ASP A 1140 -47.85 33.72 -12.09
CA ASP A 1140 -48.46 34.62 -11.08
C ASP A 1140 -47.72 34.58 -9.75
N CYS A 1141 -47.25 33.40 -9.34
CA CYS A 1141 -46.50 33.21 -8.11
C CYS A 1141 -45.10 33.83 -8.23
N ARG A 1142 -44.43 33.67 -9.38
CA ARG A 1142 -43.16 34.33 -9.73
C ARG A 1142 -43.30 35.86 -9.61
N ASP A 1143 -44.33 36.43 -10.21
CA ASP A 1143 -44.57 37.88 -10.15
C ASP A 1143 -44.85 38.36 -8.72
N THR A 1144 -45.47 37.52 -7.90
CA THR A 1144 -45.68 37.80 -6.47
C THR A 1144 -44.34 37.78 -5.72
N ILE A 1145 -43.48 36.79 -5.97
CA ILE A 1145 -42.14 36.70 -5.39
C ILE A 1145 -41.27 37.91 -5.78
N LEU A 1146 -41.30 38.33 -7.06
CA LEU A 1146 -40.59 39.53 -7.53
C LEU A 1146 -41.03 40.80 -6.78
N LYS A 1147 -42.34 40.95 -6.50
CA LYS A 1147 -42.84 42.06 -5.66
C LYS A 1147 -42.36 41.97 -4.23
N MET A 1148 -42.22 40.75 -3.69
CA MET A 1148 -41.75 40.51 -2.32
C MET A 1148 -40.25 40.76 -2.13
N PHE A 1149 -39.43 40.56 -3.17
CA PHE A 1149 -38.03 40.95 -3.16
C PHE A 1149 -37.86 42.46 -2.94
N GLY A 1150 -38.66 43.29 -3.63
CA GLY A 1150 -38.55 44.75 -3.50
C GLY A 1150 -37.17 45.26 -3.91
N ASN A 1151 -36.51 46.03 -3.04
CA ASN A 1151 -35.14 46.51 -3.28
C ASN A 1151 -34.14 45.47 -2.76
N LEU A 1152 -33.55 44.69 -3.67
CA LEU A 1152 -32.50 43.75 -3.35
C LEU A 1152 -31.19 44.47 -2.97
N PRO A 1153 -30.34 43.85 -2.11
CA PRO A 1153 -29.08 44.43 -1.69
C PRO A 1153 -28.08 44.55 -2.85
N PHE A 1154 -27.03 45.35 -2.66
CA PHE A 1154 -25.89 45.51 -3.60
C PHE A 1154 -26.24 46.00 -5.01
N GLY A 1155 -27.48 46.40 -5.25
CA GLY A 1155 -27.95 46.76 -6.59
C GLY A 1155 -28.27 45.55 -7.47
N ILE A 1156 -28.50 44.36 -6.88
CA ILE A 1156 -28.93 43.18 -7.62
C ILE A 1156 -30.24 43.50 -8.35
N GLN A 1157 -30.27 43.20 -9.64
CA GLN A 1157 -31.48 43.34 -10.46
C GLN A 1157 -32.13 41.97 -10.64
N ALA A 1158 -33.38 41.83 -10.19
CA ALA A 1158 -34.20 40.65 -10.43
C ALA A 1158 -35.30 40.98 -11.44
N SER A 1159 -35.30 40.31 -12.59
CA SER A 1159 -36.26 40.52 -13.67
C SER A 1159 -36.94 39.22 -14.11
N PRO A 1160 -38.22 39.26 -14.53
CA PRO A 1160 -38.90 38.11 -15.11
C PRO A 1160 -38.36 37.80 -16.51
N GLU A 1161 -38.38 36.51 -16.89
CA GLU A 1161 -38.11 36.03 -18.26
C GLU A 1161 -36.75 36.45 -18.86
N GLY A 1162 -35.68 36.33 -18.07
CA GLY A 1162 -34.33 36.66 -18.54
C GLY A 1162 -33.95 35.86 -19.80
N HIS A 1163 -33.56 36.57 -20.85
CA HIS A 1163 -33.14 35.96 -22.12
C HIS A 1163 -31.69 35.51 -22.02
N LEU A 1164 -31.48 34.19 -22.00
CA LEU A 1164 -30.18 33.55 -22.06
C LEU A 1164 -29.79 33.29 -23.52
N ALA A 1165 -28.52 32.90 -23.76
CA ALA A 1165 -28.06 32.49 -25.09
C ALA A 1165 -28.94 31.36 -25.69
N ASP A 1166 -29.10 31.36 -27.02
CA ASP A 1166 -29.93 30.42 -27.80
C ASP A 1166 -31.46 30.45 -27.52
N ASP A 1167 -32.05 31.62 -27.25
CA ASP A 1167 -33.51 31.82 -27.08
C ASP A 1167 -34.13 31.09 -25.87
N LYS A 1168 -33.29 30.64 -24.93
CA LYS A 1168 -33.68 29.97 -23.68
C LYS A 1168 -34.02 31.01 -22.60
N ARG A 1169 -35.05 30.77 -21.77
CA ARG A 1169 -35.50 31.70 -20.72
C ARG A 1169 -35.51 31.02 -19.36
N CYS A 1170 -35.03 31.73 -18.33
CA CYS A 1170 -35.25 31.36 -16.94
C CYS A 1170 -36.42 32.19 -16.36
N ASP A 1171 -37.10 31.66 -15.34
CA ASP A 1171 -38.25 32.34 -14.75
C ASP A 1171 -37.85 33.69 -14.10
N ILE A 1172 -36.78 33.70 -13.30
CA ILE A 1172 -36.23 34.93 -12.70
C ILE A 1172 -34.72 35.00 -12.97
N GLU A 1173 -34.28 36.09 -13.59
CA GLU A 1173 -32.86 36.42 -13.77
C GLU A 1173 -32.41 37.38 -12.67
N CYS A 1174 -31.42 36.99 -11.86
CA CYS A 1174 -30.79 37.85 -10.86
C CYS A 1174 -29.37 38.23 -11.31
N THR A 1175 -29.09 39.52 -11.47
CA THR A 1175 -27.82 39.99 -12.08
C THR A 1175 -27.09 41.05 -11.26
N LEU A 1176 -25.76 40.97 -11.34
CA LEU A 1176 -24.79 41.99 -10.99
C LEU A 1176 -23.79 42.16 -12.16
N PRO A 1177 -22.98 43.24 -12.20
CA PRO A 1177 -21.95 43.39 -13.23
C PRO A 1177 -21.03 42.16 -13.28
N GLY A 1178 -21.06 41.43 -14.41
CA GLY A 1178 -20.21 40.27 -14.65
C GLY A 1178 -20.68 38.93 -14.05
N VAL A 1179 -21.76 38.90 -13.27
CA VAL A 1179 -22.25 37.69 -12.57
C VAL A 1179 -23.76 37.59 -12.64
N MET A 1180 -24.28 36.38 -12.88
CA MET A 1180 -25.72 36.09 -12.97
C MET A 1180 -26.06 34.80 -12.21
N VAL A 1181 -27.21 34.80 -11.52
CA VAL A 1181 -27.83 33.60 -10.96
C VAL A 1181 -29.29 33.53 -11.43
N PRO A 1182 -29.64 32.54 -12.25
CA PRO A 1182 -30.99 32.27 -12.67
C PRO A 1182 -31.76 31.45 -11.63
N ILE A 1183 -33.07 31.70 -11.52
CA ILE A 1183 -34.00 30.96 -10.67
C ILE A 1183 -35.10 30.38 -11.55
N GLU A 1184 -35.29 29.07 -11.49
CA GLU A 1184 -36.38 28.36 -12.17
C GLU A 1184 -37.46 28.00 -11.15
N VAL A 1185 -38.72 28.32 -11.47
CA VAL A 1185 -39.85 28.18 -10.55
C VAL A 1185 -40.75 27.03 -11.01
N LYS A 1186 -41.08 26.12 -10.10
CA LYS A 1186 -42.04 25.04 -10.37
C LYS A 1186 -43.02 24.84 -9.22
N GLY A 1187 -44.29 24.60 -9.55
CA GLY A 1187 -45.30 24.23 -8.57
C GLY A 1187 -45.18 22.76 -8.19
N GLN A 1188 -45.63 22.39 -6.98
CA GLN A 1188 -45.67 20.98 -6.54
C GLN A 1188 -46.42 20.04 -7.50
N TRP A 1189 -47.28 20.56 -8.38
CA TRP A 1189 -48.06 19.79 -9.37
C TRP A 1189 -47.36 19.62 -10.71
N HIS A 1190 -46.22 20.29 -10.93
CA HIS A 1190 -45.60 20.35 -12.25
C HIS A 1190 -45.15 18.95 -12.71
N LYS A 1191 -45.32 18.65 -14.00
CA LYS A 1191 -45.00 17.33 -14.57
C LYS A 1191 -43.51 16.98 -14.44
N ASP A 1192 -42.65 18.00 -14.51
CA ASP A 1192 -41.20 17.88 -14.49
C ASP A 1192 -40.58 18.19 -13.11
N LEU A 1193 -41.39 18.23 -12.04
CA LEU A 1193 -40.96 18.62 -10.67
C LEU A 1193 -39.63 17.95 -10.24
N TRP A 1194 -39.49 16.66 -10.53
CA TRP A 1194 -38.37 15.84 -10.11
C TRP A 1194 -37.15 15.88 -11.06
N THR A 1195 -37.28 16.49 -12.24
CA THR A 1195 -36.23 16.47 -13.28
C THR A 1195 -35.84 17.85 -13.78
N ALA A 1196 -36.60 18.90 -13.44
CA ALA A 1196 -36.38 20.25 -13.96
C ALA A 1196 -35.06 20.87 -13.45
N ALA A 1197 -34.62 20.55 -12.24
CA ALA A 1197 -33.31 20.97 -11.75
C ALA A 1197 -32.17 20.55 -12.71
N ASP A 1198 -32.10 19.27 -13.09
CA ASP A 1198 -31.04 18.79 -13.97
C ASP A 1198 -31.30 19.09 -15.46
N ARG A 1199 -32.56 19.14 -15.91
CA ARG A 1199 -32.88 19.28 -17.34
C ARG A 1199 -33.12 20.72 -17.81
N GLN A 1200 -33.52 21.60 -16.90
CA GLN A 1200 -33.88 22.98 -17.23
C GLN A 1200 -32.89 23.97 -16.63
N LEU A 1201 -32.40 23.79 -15.40
CA LEU A 1201 -31.31 24.64 -14.94
C LEU A 1201 -29.98 24.24 -15.62
N ASP A 1202 -29.56 22.98 -15.51
CA ASP A 1202 -28.21 22.58 -15.95
C ASP A 1202 -27.92 22.79 -17.45
N LEU A 1203 -28.82 22.26 -18.29
CA LEU A 1203 -28.69 22.26 -19.75
C LEU A 1203 -28.89 23.65 -20.38
N LEU A 1204 -29.33 24.65 -19.59
CA LEU A 1204 -29.57 26.01 -20.08
C LEU A 1204 -28.49 27.01 -19.62
N TYR A 1205 -27.68 26.73 -18.58
CA TYR A 1205 -26.70 27.70 -18.05
C TYR A 1205 -25.25 27.50 -18.49
N THR A 1206 -24.85 26.31 -18.95
CA THR A 1206 -23.52 26.10 -19.56
C THR A 1206 -23.27 26.95 -20.84
N ASN A 1207 -24.29 27.67 -21.35
CA ASN A 1207 -24.18 28.51 -22.55
C ASN A 1207 -24.04 30.02 -22.24
N ASP A 1208 -24.32 30.52 -21.02
CA ASP A 1208 -24.04 31.92 -20.64
C ASP A 1208 -22.81 31.97 -19.74
N TRP A 1209 -21.75 32.65 -20.21
CA TRP A 1209 -20.47 32.76 -19.50
C TRP A 1209 -20.58 33.44 -18.13
N ARG A 1210 -21.70 34.12 -17.82
CA ARG A 1210 -21.96 34.80 -16.53
C ARG A 1210 -22.64 33.90 -15.49
N ALA A 1211 -23.18 32.74 -15.89
CA ALA A 1211 -24.03 31.89 -15.07
C ALA A 1211 -23.37 30.54 -14.76
N GLU A 1212 -22.72 30.43 -13.60
CA GLU A 1212 -22.10 29.18 -13.12
C GLU A 1212 -23.01 28.40 -12.16
N ARG A 1213 -23.95 29.09 -11.50
CA ARG A 1213 -24.82 28.54 -10.43
C ARG A 1213 -26.27 28.94 -10.65
N GLY A 1214 -27.23 28.13 -10.21
CA GLY A 1214 -28.68 28.43 -10.31
C GLY A 1214 -29.49 28.04 -9.07
N ILE A 1215 -30.76 28.47 -8.99
CA ILE A 1215 -31.67 28.14 -7.89
C ILE A 1215 -32.95 27.49 -8.44
N TYR A 1216 -33.28 26.30 -7.95
CA TYR A 1216 -34.55 25.64 -8.25
C TYR A 1216 -35.56 25.94 -7.14
N LEU A 1217 -36.54 26.80 -7.44
CA LEU A 1217 -37.54 27.26 -6.49
C LEU A 1217 -38.85 26.49 -6.66
N VAL A 1218 -39.23 25.73 -5.64
CA VAL A 1218 -40.46 24.92 -5.67
C VAL A 1218 -41.54 25.54 -4.79
N LEU A 1219 -42.74 25.69 -5.32
CA LEU A 1219 -43.90 26.26 -4.62
C LEU A 1219 -44.71 25.13 -3.95
N TRP A 1220 -44.67 25.07 -2.63
CA TRP A 1220 -45.40 24.08 -1.82
C TRP A 1220 -46.68 24.70 -1.24
N PHE A 1221 -47.83 24.13 -1.61
CA PHE A 1221 -49.16 24.55 -1.12
C PHE A 1221 -49.76 23.54 -0.13
N GLY A 1222 -49.03 22.47 0.19
CA GLY A 1222 -49.48 21.38 1.06
C GLY A 1222 -50.30 20.30 0.35
N LEU A 1223 -50.47 19.18 1.03
CA LEU A 1223 -51.16 18.00 0.52
C LEU A 1223 -52.68 18.21 0.32
N THR A 1224 -53.27 19.14 1.07
CA THR A 1224 -54.71 19.45 1.05
C THR A 1224 -55.10 20.40 -0.08
N ALA A 1225 -54.14 21.04 -0.76
CA ALA A 1225 -54.41 21.94 -1.87
C ALA A 1225 -55.06 21.25 -3.08
N ALA A 1226 -55.76 22.05 -3.91
CA ALA A 1226 -56.37 21.57 -5.15
C ALA A 1226 -55.33 21.10 -6.18
N LYS A 1227 -54.15 21.73 -6.20
CA LYS A 1227 -53.01 21.32 -7.04
C LYS A 1227 -52.18 20.29 -6.29
N LYS A 1228 -52.31 19.01 -6.65
CA LYS A 1228 -51.68 17.88 -5.95
C LYS A 1228 -50.19 17.78 -6.22
N LEU A 1229 -49.44 17.28 -5.25
CA LEU A 1229 -48.02 16.94 -5.40
C LEU A 1229 -47.85 15.91 -6.52
N LYS A 1230 -46.89 16.16 -7.42
CA LYS A 1230 -46.45 15.22 -8.43
C LYS A 1230 -45.79 14.02 -7.75
N GLN A 1231 -46.34 12.84 -8.00
CA GLN A 1231 -45.85 11.59 -7.41
C GLN A 1231 -44.35 11.42 -7.61
N PRO A 1232 -43.62 11.01 -6.56
CA PRO A 1232 -42.18 10.79 -6.62
C PRO A 1232 -41.81 9.64 -7.57
N PRO A 1233 -40.55 9.58 -8.02
CA PRO A 1233 -39.98 8.42 -8.70
C PRO A 1233 -40.07 7.15 -7.83
N SER A 1234 -39.97 5.97 -8.47
CA SER A 1234 -39.97 4.69 -7.74
C SER A 1234 -38.84 4.63 -6.72
N GLY A 1235 -39.16 4.26 -5.48
CA GLY A 1235 -38.20 4.13 -4.39
C GLY A 1235 -38.01 5.38 -3.52
N VAL A 1236 -38.72 6.47 -3.81
CA VAL A 1236 -38.72 7.69 -2.99
C VAL A 1236 -40.04 7.81 -2.26
N ASP A 1237 -39.98 7.96 -0.93
CA ASP A 1237 -41.16 8.16 -0.10
C ASP A 1237 -41.88 9.46 -0.47
N THR A 1238 -43.21 9.48 -0.38
CA THR A 1238 -44.00 10.67 -0.70
C THR A 1238 -43.79 11.74 0.37
N PRO A 1239 -43.21 12.91 0.03
CA PRO A 1239 -43.01 13.98 1.00
C PRO A 1239 -44.33 14.50 1.55
N VAL A 1240 -44.41 14.69 2.87
CA VAL A 1240 -45.58 15.24 3.55
C VAL A 1240 -45.38 16.68 4.05
N THR A 1241 -44.14 17.18 4.05
CA THR A 1241 -43.78 18.57 4.38
C THR A 1241 -42.93 19.23 3.29
N ALA A 1242 -42.84 20.58 3.31
CA ALA A 1242 -41.98 21.34 2.42
C ALA A 1242 -40.50 20.94 2.57
N GLU A 1243 -40.04 20.77 3.82
CA GLU A 1243 -38.67 20.35 4.15
C GLU A 1243 -38.36 18.96 3.58
N GLN A 1244 -39.27 17.98 3.76
CA GLN A 1244 -39.11 16.65 3.19
C GLN A 1244 -39.06 16.68 1.66
N LEU A 1245 -39.84 17.56 1.02
CA LEU A 1245 -39.80 17.72 -0.42
C LEU A 1245 -38.46 18.32 -0.87
N GLN A 1246 -37.92 19.29 -0.13
CA GLN A 1246 -36.62 19.88 -0.44
C GLN A 1246 -35.51 18.85 -0.39
N THR A 1247 -35.46 18.05 0.68
CA THR A 1247 -34.48 16.97 0.84
C THR A 1247 -34.62 15.94 -0.27
N ALA A 1248 -35.84 15.44 -0.52
CA ALA A 1248 -36.07 14.44 -1.56
C ALA A 1248 -35.70 14.95 -2.97
N LEU A 1249 -35.93 16.23 -3.27
CA LEU A 1249 -35.51 16.82 -4.54
C LEU A 1249 -33.99 16.96 -4.64
N ALA A 1250 -33.32 17.35 -3.55
CA ALA A 1250 -31.87 17.53 -3.52
C ALA A 1250 -31.13 16.21 -3.70
N GLU A 1251 -31.61 15.13 -3.08
CA GLU A 1251 -31.05 13.78 -3.21
C GLU A 1251 -31.18 13.21 -4.64
N GLN A 1252 -32.25 13.56 -5.35
CA GLN A 1252 -32.51 13.08 -6.72
C GLN A 1252 -31.79 13.92 -7.79
N SER A 1253 -31.43 15.16 -7.49
CA SER A 1253 -30.77 16.09 -8.41
C SER A 1253 -29.26 15.84 -8.51
N ALA A 1254 -28.76 15.57 -9.72
CA ALA A 1254 -27.31 15.43 -9.95
C ALA A 1254 -26.60 16.77 -9.77
N THR A 1255 -27.17 17.84 -10.35
CA THR A 1255 -26.64 19.20 -10.28
C THR A 1255 -26.57 19.77 -8.87
N THR A 1256 -27.50 19.38 -7.99
CA THR A 1256 -27.48 19.79 -6.59
C THR A 1256 -26.39 19.09 -5.82
N ARG A 1257 -26.14 17.80 -6.10
CA ARG A 1257 -25.01 17.06 -5.50
C ARG A 1257 -23.65 17.60 -5.97
N GLU A 1258 -23.60 18.19 -7.15
CA GLU A 1258 -22.44 18.93 -7.68
C GLU A 1258 -22.42 20.42 -7.25
N GLY A 1259 -23.44 20.86 -6.49
CA GLY A 1259 -23.68 22.23 -6.04
C GLY A 1259 -23.92 23.27 -7.11
N ARG A 1260 -24.06 22.87 -8.38
CA ARG A 1260 -24.36 23.81 -9.47
C ARG A 1260 -25.75 24.42 -9.31
N THR A 1261 -26.67 23.68 -8.69
CA THR A 1261 -28.04 24.13 -8.42
C THR A 1261 -28.44 23.94 -6.96
N GLU A 1262 -28.95 24.99 -6.32
CA GLU A 1262 -29.52 24.91 -4.97
C GLU A 1262 -31.04 24.82 -5.02
N ILE A 1263 -31.64 23.93 -4.22
CA ILE A 1263 -33.10 23.73 -4.19
C ILE A 1263 -33.68 24.47 -2.99
N PHE A 1264 -34.69 25.29 -3.24
CA PHE A 1264 -35.43 25.99 -2.21
C PHE A 1264 -36.93 25.67 -2.34
N VAL A 1265 -37.54 25.10 -1.31
CA VAL A 1265 -39.00 24.87 -1.29
C VAL A 1265 -39.65 26.00 -0.48
N LEU A 1266 -40.42 26.83 -1.16
CA LEU A 1266 -41.21 27.90 -0.57
C LEU A 1266 -42.53 27.34 -0.06
N ASP A 1267 -42.71 27.32 1.26
CA ASP A 1267 -43.93 26.88 1.94
C ASP A 1267 -44.98 28.00 1.96
N ILE A 1268 -46.05 27.76 1.20
CA ILE A 1268 -47.20 28.63 0.98
C ILE A 1268 -48.46 27.94 1.53
N THR A 1269 -48.31 26.94 2.40
CA THR A 1269 -49.46 26.35 3.07
C THR A 1269 -50.25 27.42 3.79
N ARG A 1270 -51.57 27.33 3.64
CA ARG A 1270 -52.49 28.27 4.26
C ARG A 1270 -52.36 28.14 5.78
N PRO A 1271 -52.04 29.23 6.53
CA PRO A 1271 -52.04 29.19 7.98
C PRO A 1271 -53.42 28.74 8.49
N ALA A 1272 -53.43 27.83 9.46
CA ALA A 1272 -54.65 27.25 10.03
C ALA A 1272 -55.50 28.27 10.80
#